data_AF-A0A3P8KX59-F1
#
_entry.id   AF-A0A3P8KX59-F1
#
_cell.length_a   1.000
_cell.length_b   1.000
_cell.length_c   1.000
_cell.angle_alpha   90.00
_cell.angle_beta   90.00
_cell.angle_gamma   90.00
#
_symmetry.space_group_name_H-M   'P 1'
#
loop_
_entity.id
_entity.type
_entity.pdbx_description
1 polymer ?
#
loop_
_entity_poly.entity_id
_entity_poly.type
_entity_poly.pdbx_seq_one_letter_code
_entity_poly.pdbx_strand_id
1 'polypeptide(L)'
;MIFFNKTVKNAERTTNELLSSNEWLIKYFEEVAKLSSELISLKDNNDLLINSVVDKDTKFSALETTLNEYKSQKANLVVRDGKSEINKQYVLSGLKLLSEDKKLFNDEVLGKLTKKDQDSSVVEWILKSEELKNIENISTISSTNMQDIRNIIEKYFTNEGIVKRNASITRAEILNQLNIANNNIGLLSAEIQTTVSNLINPLKAKIDSTKILEISSFLNVNNKKVEYENMFALNDECENIIKNTALINFEKFGSLISKATQIFANDKSLNIELQNFENVQIKEKIKTFNNTDLTMLNKFFGLNNDWTKINEFASSDKVNLSSLKIGDEYLNKRQLFINKFFEGWENVSTFAKKIKNEVAPFIANSIEQLKNKFETNNFLSSSSLLDLSAKSESYNSLFNSANEFKSKLPLITFSNMDSLFELLTQLINLNNSEKSLNSLFASFITNELKSKIKSLDKNVSETMKSIKLETLWQEIDTFANTNDLNFDEYTKDEYISQRNSLIDQFATAKNNLLQLKTKIEEKFGYGLERIKTYNEMLGVRKATLTNFKLFGFSYSKLEDQEALNKNLIAKDDLSKLKASKNVDEFFTNISYLNELITSDANNINIIKETINTNVNPSQLAPKLELDSAKLENFRPFSQLSDTVAIKDNLETINNKIQATNSIEWNADINDVKNSYITLFNTVDELNNKVTELSTLQIEYKNYLNNASDHVEQLRELGSKEHQNQSKNTEVLNKILNYAKEDYIDVNSKANFLAKSSNDAKLLKETFLKEWVKVFKSYDEYLKHKSSIDEEFKKFRHPDARHTYDKVNEIIQWQQKFIDDEMELIYKKIEDKTILWSQESFASEYSKFARDEKTLLVSFVKNLYNILVNQFGYNKMYNFEAPKYNWDRYNQKFTYDTVNILSRGDVEYANKSKAMEDAKHVLQGSLRPDFKPDLYRRYGFDNIFYGLQNKNKDLNSLLLNAGGKSTDENWGHINTQSNWLFSDDVNLNRDEIGYSVESSILKMEENSSLFILNAFFTLLSKEYKWTSEWLNSLKEIDKLINETEYNKRFELFVDMLAKITYANMLMILNSMQAQELQSINVDIPTSGDSNQVFLRKIFIKRAGVAKYLNVEYSHDLSNHMEKRTRNLSFEDRATQMCRSVNFSVQVNTSGDRIISNVVHDELNLPVKYNSGHIISTSGPFNYALFSQHNFSNNSNNIYTALFNKIEITNVLNSQKLEIKYYDWYIFLQAFEFKRQYGTIWREPMGGYTLMNSSDIEFHKWNDFYTQEKINKIKTYTPVTE
;
A
#
# COMPACT_ATOMS: atom_id res chain seq x y z
N MET A 1 153.38 -36.95 -78.73
CA MET A 1 154.04 -36.85 -80.04
C MET A 1 153.92 -38.09 -80.94
N ILE A 2 153.72 -39.31 -80.43
CA ILE A 2 153.55 -40.53 -81.26
C ILE A 2 152.15 -40.62 -81.91
N PHE A 3 151.10 -40.05 -81.29
CA PHE A 3 149.73 -40.02 -81.83
C PHE A 3 149.61 -39.16 -83.10
N PHE A 4 150.18 -37.93 -83.09
CA PHE A 4 150.17 -37.06 -84.27
C PHE A 4 150.96 -37.62 -85.46
N ASN A 5 152.10 -38.29 -85.22
CA ASN A 5 152.88 -38.90 -86.32
C ASN A 5 152.23 -40.16 -86.94
N LYS A 6 151.34 -40.85 -86.22
CA LYS A 6 150.56 -41.99 -86.76
C LYS A 6 149.27 -41.54 -87.42
N THR A 7 148.51 -40.61 -86.84
CA THR A 7 147.22 -40.17 -87.38
C THR A 7 147.39 -39.29 -88.61
N VAL A 8 148.44 -38.45 -88.68
CA VAL A 8 148.76 -37.70 -89.90
C VAL A 8 149.22 -38.65 -91.00
N LYS A 9 150.12 -39.61 -90.72
CA LYS A 9 150.51 -40.61 -91.73
C LYS A 9 149.38 -41.52 -92.18
N ASN A 10 148.43 -41.87 -91.31
CA ASN A 10 147.29 -42.70 -91.69
C ASN A 10 146.23 -41.88 -92.41
N ALA A 11 146.01 -40.61 -92.06
CA ALA A 11 145.15 -39.70 -92.82
C ALA A 11 145.78 -39.30 -94.15
N GLU A 12 147.09 -39.07 -94.23
CA GLU A 12 147.85 -38.94 -95.49
C GLU A 12 147.78 -40.22 -96.28
N ARG A 13 147.90 -41.41 -95.66
CA ARG A 13 147.78 -42.68 -96.37
C ARG A 13 146.36 -42.93 -96.87
N THR A 14 145.31 -42.70 -96.08
CA THR A 14 143.92 -42.83 -96.52
C THR A 14 143.55 -41.76 -97.54
N THR A 15 144.07 -40.53 -97.40
CA THR A 15 143.88 -39.45 -98.38
C THR A 15 144.68 -39.73 -99.65
N ASN A 16 145.89 -40.29 -99.56
CA ASN A 16 146.68 -40.72 -100.72
C ASN A 16 146.12 -42.00 -101.35
N GLU A 17 145.50 -42.91 -100.59
CA GLU A 17 144.76 -44.10 -101.09
C GLU A 17 143.43 -43.67 -101.76
N LEU A 18 142.74 -42.66 -101.23
CA LEU A 18 141.60 -41.99 -101.89
C LEU A 18 142.05 -41.20 -103.13
N LEU A 19 143.17 -40.47 -103.08
CA LEU A 19 143.67 -39.70 -104.23
C LEU A 19 144.34 -40.58 -105.29
N SER A 20 144.79 -41.80 -104.95
CA SER A 20 145.40 -42.75 -105.89
C SER A 20 144.38 -43.69 -106.56
N SER A 21 143.10 -43.64 -106.18
CA SER A 21 142.02 -44.37 -106.85
C SER A 21 140.85 -43.46 -107.19
N ASN A 22 140.56 -43.33 -108.48
CA ASN A 22 139.45 -42.55 -109.03
C ASN A 22 138.06 -43.10 -108.65
N GLU A 23 137.96 -44.33 -108.15
CA GLU A 23 136.69 -45.05 -107.99
C GLU A 23 135.73 -44.46 -106.95
N TRP A 24 136.23 -43.95 -105.81
CA TRP A 24 135.35 -43.38 -104.79
C TRP A 24 134.68 -42.09 -105.27
N LEU A 25 135.41 -41.24 -106.00
CA LEU A 25 134.92 -39.96 -106.51
C LEU A 25 133.88 -40.19 -107.61
N ILE A 26 134.12 -41.20 -108.47
CA ILE A 26 133.15 -41.66 -109.46
C ILE A 26 131.89 -42.15 -108.76
N LYS A 27 132.01 -43.08 -107.80
CA LYS A 27 130.87 -43.62 -107.05
C LYS A 27 130.06 -42.53 -106.33
N TYR A 28 130.75 -41.53 -105.77
CA TYR A 28 130.11 -40.43 -105.07
C TYR A 28 129.37 -39.49 -106.02
N PHE A 29 129.95 -39.09 -107.16
CA PHE A 29 129.23 -38.29 -108.16
C PHE A 29 128.11 -39.07 -108.85
N GLU A 30 128.25 -40.39 -109.01
CA GLU A 30 127.18 -41.26 -109.50
C GLU A 30 126.00 -41.30 -108.54
N GLU A 31 126.27 -41.36 -107.23
CA GLU A 31 125.24 -41.31 -106.21
C GLU A 31 124.51 -39.95 -106.21
N VAL A 32 125.27 -38.84 -106.28
CA VAL A 32 124.70 -37.50 -106.43
C VAL A 32 123.86 -37.42 -107.71
N ALA A 33 124.37 -37.87 -108.86
CA ALA A 33 123.65 -37.84 -110.13
C ALA A 33 122.36 -38.69 -110.12
N LYS A 34 122.38 -39.84 -109.42
CA LYS A 34 121.19 -40.66 -109.19
C LYS A 34 120.15 -39.89 -108.38
N LEU A 35 120.56 -39.29 -107.27
CA LEU A 35 119.70 -38.49 -106.41
C LEU A 35 119.19 -37.22 -107.12
N SER A 36 120.02 -36.54 -107.90
CA SER A 36 119.62 -35.38 -108.72
C SER A 36 118.63 -35.77 -109.80
N SER A 37 118.84 -36.90 -110.48
CA SER A 37 117.88 -37.43 -111.46
C SER A 37 116.54 -37.75 -110.80
N GLU A 38 116.59 -38.37 -109.61
CA GLU A 38 115.40 -38.63 -108.81
C GLU A 38 114.69 -37.33 -108.45
N LEU A 39 115.39 -36.34 -107.91
CA LEU A 39 114.79 -35.04 -107.56
C LEU A 39 114.13 -34.37 -108.76
N ILE A 40 114.81 -34.32 -109.92
CA ILE A 40 114.24 -33.77 -111.16
C ILE A 40 112.95 -34.50 -111.54
N SER A 41 112.91 -35.84 -111.42
CA SER A 41 111.68 -36.60 -111.70
C SER A 41 110.53 -36.31 -110.73
N LEU A 42 110.82 -35.74 -109.55
CA LEU A 42 109.82 -35.34 -108.56
C LEU A 42 109.36 -33.87 -108.75
N LYS A 43 109.94 -33.10 -109.68
CA LYS A 43 109.63 -31.67 -109.89
C LYS A 43 108.14 -31.36 -110.03
N ASP A 44 107.46 -32.21 -110.80
CA ASP A 44 106.04 -32.05 -111.15
C ASP A 44 105.13 -32.91 -110.27
N ASN A 45 105.70 -33.65 -109.30
CA ASN A 45 104.89 -34.29 -108.28
C ASN A 45 104.20 -33.24 -107.43
N ASN A 46 102.97 -33.53 -107.02
CA ASN A 46 102.21 -32.68 -106.11
C ASN A 46 102.74 -32.83 -104.66
N ASP A 47 104.02 -32.53 -104.46
CA ASP A 47 104.68 -32.54 -103.17
C ASP A 47 104.73 -31.13 -102.59
N LEU A 48 104.36 -31.02 -101.32
CA LEU A 48 104.19 -29.74 -100.64
C LEU A 48 105.52 -28.98 -100.45
N LEU A 49 106.62 -29.68 -100.19
CA LEU A 49 107.93 -29.05 -100.01
C LEU A 49 108.53 -28.63 -101.35
N ILE A 50 108.40 -29.45 -102.39
CA ILE A 50 108.83 -29.11 -103.75
C ILE A 50 108.05 -27.91 -104.29
N ASN A 51 106.72 -27.89 -104.14
CA ASN A 51 105.88 -26.78 -104.59
C ASN A 51 106.14 -25.49 -103.81
N SER A 52 106.73 -25.57 -102.61
CA SER A 52 107.10 -24.41 -101.81
C SER A 52 108.39 -23.71 -102.25
N VAL A 53 109.14 -24.28 -103.21
CA VAL A 53 110.39 -23.70 -103.74
C VAL A 53 110.09 -22.49 -104.63
N VAL A 54 110.62 -21.34 -104.24
CA VAL A 54 110.57 -20.12 -105.06
C VAL A 54 111.39 -20.30 -106.33
N ASP A 55 110.85 -19.89 -107.49
CA ASP A 55 111.46 -20.09 -108.81
C ASP A 55 111.77 -21.56 -109.11
N LYS A 56 110.86 -22.46 -108.70
CA LYS A 56 110.97 -23.92 -108.86
C LYS A 56 111.48 -24.30 -110.25
N ASP A 57 110.83 -23.83 -111.31
CA ASP A 57 111.18 -24.20 -112.68
C ASP A 57 112.62 -23.85 -113.04
N THR A 58 113.08 -22.65 -112.69
CA THR A 58 114.44 -22.18 -112.97
C THR A 58 115.49 -23.02 -112.24
N LYS A 59 115.26 -23.29 -110.95
CA LYS A 59 116.23 -24.02 -110.12
C LYS A 59 116.33 -25.50 -110.50
N PHE A 60 115.20 -26.14 -110.79
CA PHE A 60 115.19 -27.52 -111.29
C PHE A 60 115.84 -27.63 -112.69
N SER A 61 115.62 -26.63 -113.56
CA SER A 61 116.27 -26.58 -114.88
C SER A 61 117.79 -26.42 -114.76
N ALA A 62 118.28 -25.67 -113.77
CA ALA A 62 119.71 -25.54 -113.49
C ALA A 62 120.32 -26.89 -113.04
N LEU A 63 119.62 -27.63 -112.17
CA LEU A 63 120.04 -28.98 -111.76
C LEU A 63 120.04 -29.94 -112.96
N GLU A 64 119.02 -29.90 -113.80
CA GLU A 64 118.92 -30.74 -115.00
C GLU A 64 120.05 -30.44 -116.00
N THR A 65 120.35 -29.17 -116.21
CA THR A 65 121.46 -28.72 -117.05
C THR A 65 122.80 -29.28 -116.54
N THR A 66 123.08 -29.12 -115.23
CA THR A 66 124.33 -29.61 -114.63
C THR A 66 124.43 -31.13 -114.58
N LEU A 67 123.30 -31.84 -114.42
CA LEU A 67 123.24 -33.30 -114.51
C LEU A 67 123.54 -33.80 -115.93
N ASN A 68 122.99 -33.15 -116.95
CA ASN A 68 123.24 -33.48 -118.34
C ASN A 68 124.69 -33.18 -118.74
N GLU A 69 125.24 -32.04 -118.28
CA GLU A 69 126.67 -31.72 -118.39
C GLU A 69 127.53 -32.85 -117.79
N TYR A 70 127.25 -33.28 -116.55
CA TYR A 70 127.97 -34.38 -115.90
C TYR A 70 127.83 -35.71 -116.65
N LYS A 71 126.62 -36.10 -117.07
CA LYS A 71 126.37 -37.35 -117.84
C LYS A 71 127.15 -37.37 -119.16
N SER A 72 127.20 -36.23 -119.86
CA SER A 72 127.98 -36.07 -121.09
C SER A 72 129.49 -36.20 -120.82
N GLN A 73 130.02 -35.54 -119.78
CA GLN A 73 131.43 -35.67 -119.42
C GLN A 73 131.78 -37.08 -118.94
N LYS A 74 130.87 -37.78 -118.28
CA LYS A 74 131.03 -39.19 -117.88
C LYS A 74 131.14 -40.11 -119.09
N ALA A 75 130.29 -39.93 -120.10
CA ALA A 75 130.33 -40.73 -121.33
C ALA A 75 131.64 -40.56 -122.11
N ASN A 76 132.31 -39.42 -121.95
CA ASN A 76 133.59 -39.10 -122.57
C ASN A 76 134.83 -39.59 -121.80
N LEU A 77 134.64 -40.31 -120.67
CA LEU A 77 135.77 -40.88 -119.93
C LEU A 77 136.40 -42.03 -120.71
N VAL A 78 137.71 -41.95 -120.94
CA VAL A 78 138.48 -43.01 -121.59
C VAL A 78 138.77 -44.10 -120.56
N VAL A 79 138.39 -45.34 -120.87
CA VAL A 79 138.72 -46.52 -120.05
C VAL A 79 140.03 -47.10 -120.56
N ARG A 80 141.08 -47.07 -119.73
CA ARG A 80 142.35 -47.77 -119.98
C ARG A 80 142.56 -48.79 -118.87
N ASP A 81 142.91 -50.01 -119.24
CA ASP A 81 143.18 -51.13 -118.32
C ASP A 81 142.05 -51.37 -117.29
N GLY A 82 140.80 -51.27 -117.72
CA GLY A 82 139.63 -51.49 -116.87
C GLY A 82 139.39 -50.41 -115.80
N LYS A 83 140.16 -49.31 -115.81
CA LYS A 83 140.00 -48.17 -114.90
C LYS A 83 139.71 -46.90 -115.68
N SER A 84 138.67 -46.17 -115.27
CA SER A 84 138.29 -44.90 -115.89
C SER A 84 139.30 -43.80 -115.52
N GLU A 85 139.91 -43.17 -116.52
CA GLU A 85 140.86 -42.08 -116.31
C GLU A 85 140.10 -40.76 -116.14
N ILE A 86 140.00 -40.27 -114.89
CA ILE A 86 139.28 -39.04 -114.57
C ILE A 86 140.00 -37.83 -115.18
N ASN A 87 139.24 -36.99 -115.89
CA ASN A 87 139.74 -35.71 -116.40
C ASN A 87 139.19 -34.51 -115.59
N LYS A 88 139.83 -33.35 -115.75
CA LYS A 88 139.44 -32.10 -115.07
C LYS A 88 137.97 -31.71 -115.32
N GLN A 89 137.45 -31.93 -116.53
CA GLN A 89 136.09 -31.54 -116.89
C GLN A 89 135.04 -32.45 -116.22
N TYR A 90 135.33 -33.73 -116.03
CA TYR A 90 134.50 -34.67 -115.26
C TYR A 90 134.43 -34.27 -113.78
N VAL A 91 135.56 -33.92 -113.16
CA VAL A 91 135.56 -33.47 -111.75
C VAL A 91 134.81 -32.16 -111.59
N LEU A 92 135.04 -31.17 -112.46
CA LEU A 92 134.37 -29.88 -112.39
C LEU A 92 132.85 -30.01 -112.60
N SER A 93 132.40 -30.81 -113.57
CA SER A 93 130.97 -31.05 -113.78
C SER A 93 130.33 -31.83 -112.63
N GLY A 94 131.02 -32.82 -112.04
CA GLY A 94 130.56 -33.54 -110.84
C GLY A 94 130.47 -32.65 -109.60
N LEU A 95 131.45 -31.75 -109.37
CA LEU A 95 131.40 -30.76 -108.29
C LEU A 95 130.29 -29.73 -108.50
N LYS A 96 130.06 -29.29 -109.74
CA LYS A 96 128.97 -28.36 -110.09
C LYS A 96 127.60 -29.00 -109.87
N LEU A 97 127.43 -30.26 -110.27
CA LEU A 97 126.24 -31.06 -110.01
C LEU A 97 126.01 -31.22 -108.49
N LEU A 98 127.03 -31.60 -107.73
CA LEU A 98 126.95 -31.69 -106.27
C LEU A 98 126.53 -30.35 -105.62
N SER A 99 127.06 -29.24 -106.12
CA SER A 99 126.74 -27.91 -105.62
C SER A 99 125.27 -27.54 -105.89
N GLU A 100 124.79 -27.68 -107.13
CA GLU A 100 123.40 -27.36 -107.48
C GLU A 100 122.40 -28.35 -106.87
N ASP A 101 122.77 -29.62 -106.74
CA ASP A 101 121.97 -30.63 -106.08
C ASP A 101 121.78 -30.34 -104.59
N LYS A 102 122.87 -30.02 -103.89
CA LYS A 102 122.83 -29.61 -102.49
C LYS A 102 122.00 -28.35 -102.33
N LYS A 103 122.24 -27.35 -103.19
CA LYS A 103 121.52 -26.08 -103.18
C LYS A 103 120.03 -26.29 -103.36
N LEU A 104 119.60 -27.08 -104.34
CA LEU A 104 118.19 -27.32 -104.56
C LEU A 104 117.55 -28.20 -103.49
N PHE A 105 118.13 -29.36 -103.16
CA PHE A 105 117.46 -30.30 -102.25
C PHE A 105 117.57 -29.88 -100.79
N ASN A 106 118.78 -29.62 -100.30
CA ASN A 106 118.99 -29.31 -98.89
C ASN A 106 118.63 -27.85 -98.62
N ASP A 107 119.09 -26.93 -99.46
CA ASP A 107 118.97 -25.52 -99.14
C ASP A 107 117.63 -24.91 -99.60
N GLU A 108 116.93 -25.49 -100.59
CA GLU A 108 115.65 -24.95 -101.09
C GLU A 108 114.45 -25.83 -100.70
N VAL A 109 114.42 -27.10 -101.15
CA VAL A 109 113.29 -28.02 -100.90
C VAL A 109 113.13 -28.33 -99.40
N LEU A 110 114.22 -28.70 -98.73
CA LEU A 110 114.25 -28.90 -97.27
C LEU A 110 114.61 -27.60 -96.52
N GLY A 111 114.93 -26.53 -97.24
CA GLY A 111 115.41 -25.26 -96.69
C GLY A 111 114.49 -24.65 -95.65
N LYS A 112 113.17 -24.82 -95.80
CA LYS A 112 112.17 -24.34 -94.83
C LYS A 112 112.14 -25.13 -93.51
N LEU A 113 112.67 -26.35 -93.52
CA LEU A 113 112.72 -27.24 -92.36
C LEU A 113 114.09 -27.23 -91.67
N THR A 114 115.14 -26.83 -92.41
CA THR A 114 116.56 -26.87 -92.00
C THR A 114 117.17 -25.47 -91.82
N LYS A 115 118.38 -25.40 -91.26
CA LYS A 115 119.04 -24.12 -90.92
C LYS A 115 119.67 -23.46 -92.14
N LYS A 116 119.22 -22.25 -92.50
CA LYS A 116 119.80 -21.40 -93.55
C LYS A 116 120.05 -20.00 -92.94
N ASP A 117 121.18 -19.84 -92.27
CA ASP A 117 121.70 -18.58 -91.70
C ASP A 117 120.86 -17.84 -90.60
N GLN A 118 120.00 -18.55 -89.84
CA GLN A 118 119.35 -18.04 -88.61
C GLN A 118 119.40 -19.05 -87.44
N ASP A 119 119.09 -18.60 -86.21
CA ASP A 119 119.47 -19.23 -84.94
C ASP A 119 118.91 -20.64 -84.63
N SER A 120 117.85 -21.14 -85.28
CA SER A 120 117.42 -22.56 -85.16
C SER A 120 116.49 -22.99 -86.31
N SER A 121 116.43 -24.30 -86.60
CA SER A 121 115.54 -24.85 -87.64
C SER A 121 114.20 -25.36 -87.06
N VAL A 122 113.14 -25.42 -87.86
CA VAL A 122 111.81 -25.95 -87.43
C VAL A 122 111.92 -27.39 -86.92
N VAL A 123 112.70 -28.20 -87.61
CA VAL A 123 112.98 -29.59 -87.21
C VAL A 123 113.72 -29.65 -85.88
N GLU A 124 114.77 -28.83 -85.71
CA GLU A 124 115.50 -28.74 -84.45
C GLU A 124 114.57 -28.36 -83.28
N TRP A 125 113.67 -27.40 -83.50
CA TRP A 125 112.66 -27.03 -82.50
C TRP A 125 111.72 -28.20 -82.18
N ILE A 126 111.16 -28.92 -83.17
CA ILE A 126 110.24 -30.04 -82.90
C ILE A 126 110.92 -31.17 -82.08
N LEU A 127 112.18 -31.47 -82.40
CA LEU A 127 112.95 -32.52 -81.73
C LEU A 127 113.35 -32.12 -80.30
N LYS A 128 113.68 -30.83 -80.06
CA LYS A 128 114.17 -30.35 -78.77
C LYS A 128 113.11 -29.66 -77.89
N SER A 129 111.94 -29.32 -78.42
CA SER A 129 110.97 -28.45 -77.75
C SER A 129 110.44 -29.07 -76.45
N GLU A 130 110.70 -28.36 -75.37
CA GLU A 130 110.12 -28.60 -74.05
C GLU A 130 108.66 -28.16 -73.99
N GLU A 131 108.25 -27.15 -74.76
CA GLU A 131 106.85 -26.70 -74.87
C GLU A 131 105.94 -27.82 -75.39
N LEU A 132 106.41 -28.61 -76.37
CA LEU A 132 105.69 -29.79 -76.85
C LEU A 132 105.51 -30.86 -75.76
N LYS A 133 106.53 -31.08 -74.92
CA LYS A 133 106.44 -32.00 -73.77
C LYS A 133 105.51 -31.45 -72.69
N ASN A 134 105.46 -30.12 -72.52
CA ASN A 134 104.58 -29.48 -71.55
C ASN A 134 103.11 -29.65 -71.90
N ILE A 135 102.74 -29.63 -73.18
CA ILE A 135 101.35 -29.91 -73.60
C ILE A 135 100.94 -31.33 -73.22
N GLU A 136 101.80 -32.34 -73.40
CA GLU A 136 101.54 -33.73 -72.97
C GLU A 136 101.39 -33.86 -71.43
N ASN A 137 102.14 -33.08 -70.68
CA ASN A 137 102.08 -33.08 -69.21
C ASN A 137 100.85 -32.35 -68.67
N ILE A 138 100.42 -31.27 -69.33
CA ILE A 138 99.37 -30.38 -68.83
C ILE A 138 97.98 -30.74 -69.39
N SER A 139 97.91 -31.38 -70.55
CA SER A 139 96.66 -31.73 -71.24
C SER A 139 96.50 -33.24 -71.48
N THR A 140 95.32 -33.65 -71.92
CA THR A 140 95.02 -35.03 -72.34
C THR A 140 95.23 -35.26 -73.85
N ILE A 141 95.82 -34.29 -74.56
CA ILE A 141 96.07 -34.36 -76.01
C ILE A 141 97.00 -35.54 -76.31
N SER A 142 96.65 -36.34 -77.32
CA SER A 142 97.35 -37.59 -77.61
C SER A 142 98.82 -37.39 -77.99
N SER A 143 99.72 -38.14 -77.34
CA SER A 143 101.14 -38.16 -77.69
C SER A 143 101.45 -39.01 -78.92
N THR A 144 100.48 -39.77 -79.45
CA THR A 144 100.68 -40.63 -80.63
C THR A 144 101.13 -39.81 -81.84
N ASN A 145 100.38 -38.76 -82.20
CA ASN A 145 100.75 -37.88 -83.32
C ASN A 145 102.09 -37.18 -83.06
N MET A 146 102.35 -36.74 -81.82
CA MET A 146 103.63 -36.09 -81.45
C MET A 146 104.84 -37.02 -81.59
N GLN A 147 104.71 -38.27 -81.13
CA GLN A 147 105.74 -39.29 -81.23
C GLN A 147 105.96 -39.69 -82.69
N ASP A 148 104.90 -39.85 -83.48
CA ASP A 148 104.98 -40.17 -84.90
C ASP A 148 105.70 -39.06 -85.69
N ILE A 149 105.39 -37.79 -85.43
CA ILE A 149 106.07 -36.64 -86.03
C ILE A 149 107.58 -36.68 -85.67
N ARG A 150 107.93 -36.88 -84.39
CA ARG A 150 109.33 -36.94 -83.95
C ARG A 150 110.07 -38.13 -84.57
N ASN A 151 109.48 -39.32 -84.55
CA ASN A 151 110.06 -40.54 -85.12
C ASN A 151 110.35 -40.39 -86.62
N ILE A 152 109.43 -39.79 -87.38
CA ILE A 152 109.63 -39.51 -88.81
C ILE A 152 110.79 -38.54 -89.02
N ILE A 153 110.83 -37.44 -88.25
CA ILE A 153 111.85 -36.40 -88.40
C ILE A 153 113.24 -36.92 -87.97
N GLU A 154 113.36 -37.61 -86.84
CA GLU A 154 114.63 -38.16 -86.34
C GLU A 154 115.24 -39.17 -87.31
N LYS A 155 114.45 -39.85 -88.13
CA LYS A 155 114.95 -40.79 -89.15
C LYS A 155 115.80 -40.08 -90.21
N TYR A 156 115.45 -38.85 -90.58
CA TYR A 156 116.04 -38.13 -91.71
C TYR A 156 116.92 -36.95 -91.32
N PHE A 157 116.77 -36.41 -90.11
CA PHE A 157 117.53 -35.27 -89.61
C PHE A 157 118.33 -35.62 -88.35
N THR A 158 119.43 -34.92 -88.13
CA THR A 158 120.14 -34.90 -86.84
C THR A 158 119.37 -34.04 -85.84
N ASN A 159 119.69 -34.15 -84.55
CA ASN A 159 119.12 -33.28 -83.51
C ASN A 159 119.47 -31.79 -83.73
N GLU A 160 120.41 -31.47 -84.62
CA GLU A 160 120.78 -30.11 -85.00
C GLU A 160 120.03 -29.63 -86.27
N GLY A 161 119.07 -30.40 -86.77
CA GLY A 161 118.27 -30.05 -87.95
C GLY A 161 119.03 -30.19 -89.27
N ILE A 162 120.10 -31.00 -89.31
CA ILE A 162 120.89 -31.26 -90.51
C ILE A 162 120.42 -32.57 -91.16
N VAL A 163 120.26 -32.59 -92.49
CA VAL A 163 119.90 -33.81 -93.24
C VAL A 163 120.97 -34.89 -93.07
N LYS A 164 120.57 -36.08 -92.62
CA LYS A 164 121.46 -37.25 -92.51
C LYS A 164 121.81 -37.78 -93.90
N ARG A 165 123.11 -37.90 -94.22
CA ARG A 165 123.55 -38.58 -95.45
C ARG A 165 123.45 -40.08 -95.27
N ASN A 166 122.43 -40.70 -95.86
CA ASN A 166 122.25 -42.14 -95.87
C ASN A 166 122.13 -42.64 -97.31
N ALA A 167 123.14 -43.39 -97.78
CA ALA A 167 123.26 -43.83 -99.17
C ALA A 167 122.16 -44.82 -99.64
N SER A 168 121.26 -45.23 -98.75
CA SER A 168 120.25 -46.26 -98.99
C SER A 168 118.80 -45.74 -99.14
N ILE A 169 118.55 -44.44 -98.96
CA ILE A 169 117.20 -43.87 -98.91
C ILE A 169 116.94 -42.94 -100.11
N THR A 170 115.80 -43.13 -100.78
CA THR A 170 115.32 -42.31 -101.90
C THR A 170 114.74 -40.98 -101.45
N ARG A 171 114.91 -39.91 -102.22
CA ARG A 171 114.32 -38.58 -101.95
C ARG A 171 112.80 -38.58 -101.93
N ALA A 172 112.17 -39.39 -102.77
CA ALA A 172 110.72 -39.57 -102.78
C ALA A 172 110.19 -40.08 -101.43
N GLU A 173 110.92 -41.00 -100.80
CA GLU A 173 110.57 -41.53 -99.47
C GLU A 173 110.74 -40.47 -98.38
N ILE A 174 111.81 -39.67 -98.42
CA ILE A 174 112.02 -38.56 -97.47
C ILE A 174 110.85 -37.57 -97.56
N LEU A 175 110.49 -37.14 -98.77
CA LEU A 175 109.43 -36.17 -99.00
C LEU A 175 108.03 -36.71 -98.63
N ASN A 176 107.72 -37.96 -98.99
CA ASN A 176 106.46 -38.60 -98.62
C ASN A 176 106.30 -38.70 -97.09
N GLN A 177 107.35 -39.14 -96.39
CA GLN A 177 107.31 -39.22 -94.93
C GLN A 177 107.20 -37.83 -94.28
N LEU A 178 107.85 -36.81 -94.82
CA LEU A 178 107.68 -35.43 -94.33
C LEU A 178 106.28 -34.88 -94.60
N ASN A 179 105.62 -35.25 -95.69
CA ASN A 179 104.20 -34.92 -95.89
C ASN A 179 103.30 -35.60 -94.85
N ILE A 180 103.58 -36.86 -94.51
CA ILE A 180 102.87 -37.56 -93.42
C ILE A 180 103.06 -36.81 -92.09
N ALA A 181 104.30 -36.42 -91.76
CA ALA A 181 104.56 -35.62 -90.57
C ALA A 181 103.85 -34.25 -90.60
N ASN A 182 103.82 -33.55 -91.75
CA ASN A 182 103.10 -32.29 -91.91
C ASN A 182 101.58 -32.46 -91.70
N ASN A 183 101.00 -33.57 -92.17
CA ASN A 183 99.58 -33.88 -91.97
C ASN A 183 99.28 -34.23 -90.51
N ASN A 184 100.15 -35.01 -89.86
CA ASN A 184 100.03 -35.30 -88.44
C ASN A 184 100.15 -34.04 -87.58
N ILE A 185 101.02 -33.09 -87.95
CA ILE A 185 101.07 -31.75 -87.32
C ILE A 185 99.73 -31.03 -87.51
N GLY A 186 99.12 -31.11 -88.70
CA GLY A 186 97.80 -30.54 -88.96
C GLY A 186 96.69 -31.10 -88.07
N LEU A 187 96.65 -32.44 -87.92
CA LEU A 187 95.69 -33.12 -87.03
C LEU A 187 95.89 -32.71 -85.58
N LEU A 188 97.13 -32.72 -85.10
CA LEU A 188 97.47 -32.31 -83.75
C LEU A 188 97.15 -30.82 -83.49
N SER A 189 97.40 -29.96 -84.47
CA SER A 189 97.07 -28.52 -84.38
C SER A 189 95.55 -28.30 -84.25
N ALA A 190 94.74 -29.10 -84.95
CA ALA A 190 93.28 -29.04 -84.84
C ALA A 190 92.78 -29.56 -83.47
N GLU A 191 93.39 -30.61 -82.93
CA GLU A 191 93.10 -31.13 -81.59
C GLU A 191 93.43 -30.10 -80.48
N ILE A 192 94.60 -29.44 -80.59
CA ILE A 192 95.00 -28.35 -79.70
C ILE A 192 94.00 -27.20 -79.75
N GLN A 193 93.63 -26.75 -80.95
CA GLN A 193 92.67 -25.65 -81.11
C GLN A 193 91.30 -25.99 -80.53
N THR A 194 90.81 -27.20 -80.78
CA THR A 194 89.53 -27.67 -80.23
C THR A 194 89.56 -27.64 -78.71
N THR A 195 90.66 -28.11 -78.10
CA THR A 195 90.85 -28.10 -76.65
C THR A 195 90.89 -26.66 -76.10
N VAL A 196 91.63 -25.76 -76.76
CA VAL A 196 91.73 -24.34 -76.39
C VAL A 196 90.37 -23.63 -76.51
N SER A 197 89.66 -23.80 -77.62
CA SER A 197 88.35 -23.18 -77.83
C SER A 197 87.30 -23.68 -76.83
N ASN A 198 87.30 -24.98 -76.51
CA ASN A 198 86.41 -25.55 -75.49
C ASN A 198 86.71 -25.03 -74.07
N LEU A 199 87.97 -24.66 -73.80
CA LEU A 199 88.37 -24.06 -72.53
C LEU A 199 87.92 -22.59 -72.40
N ILE A 200 88.06 -21.84 -73.49
CA ILE A 200 87.94 -20.37 -73.49
C ILE A 200 86.52 -19.88 -73.81
N ASN A 201 85.85 -20.42 -74.82
CA ASN A 201 84.58 -19.86 -75.28
C ASN A 201 83.45 -19.93 -74.22
N PRO A 202 83.23 -21.05 -73.51
CA PRO A 202 82.23 -21.11 -72.44
C PRO A 202 82.54 -20.15 -71.28
N LEU A 203 83.82 -19.96 -70.97
CA LEU A 203 84.27 -19.03 -69.93
C LEU A 203 83.95 -17.59 -70.29
N LYS A 204 84.35 -17.17 -71.49
CA LYS A 204 84.14 -15.83 -72.03
C LYS A 204 82.65 -15.48 -72.01
N ALA A 205 81.82 -16.36 -72.54
CA ALA A 205 80.36 -16.18 -72.53
C ALA A 205 79.80 -16.01 -71.11
N LYS A 206 80.27 -16.82 -70.13
CA LYS A 206 79.81 -16.74 -68.74
C LYS A 206 80.26 -15.43 -68.08
N ILE A 207 81.52 -15.05 -68.24
CA ILE A 207 82.08 -13.79 -67.72
C ILE A 207 81.35 -12.57 -68.29
N ASP A 208 81.11 -12.55 -69.60
CA ASP A 208 80.41 -11.44 -70.27
C ASP A 208 78.94 -11.34 -69.80
N SER A 209 78.24 -12.49 -69.67
CA SER A 209 76.84 -12.51 -69.23
C SER A 209 76.63 -12.07 -67.78
N THR A 210 77.62 -12.30 -66.93
CA THR A 210 77.55 -12.03 -65.47
C THR A 210 78.19 -10.72 -65.08
N LYS A 211 78.99 -10.12 -65.97
CA LYS A 211 79.69 -8.85 -65.76
C LYS A 211 80.56 -8.80 -64.50
N ILE A 212 81.03 -9.96 -64.02
CA ILE A 212 81.74 -10.05 -62.74
C ILE A 212 83.12 -9.36 -62.73
N LEU A 213 83.71 -9.22 -63.92
CA LEU A 213 84.95 -8.49 -64.12
C LEU A 213 84.70 -6.99 -64.32
N GLU A 214 83.46 -6.50 -64.38
CA GLU A 214 83.19 -5.05 -64.30
C GLU A 214 83.44 -4.55 -62.88
N ILE A 215 83.72 -3.25 -62.72
CA ILE A 215 83.95 -2.65 -61.40
C ILE A 215 82.67 -2.78 -60.57
N SER A 216 82.71 -3.65 -59.55
CA SER A 216 81.68 -3.75 -58.52
C SER A 216 82.13 -3.05 -57.24
N SER A 217 81.17 -2.52 -56.48
CA SER A 217 81.46 -1.94 -55.17
C SER A 217 81.68 -3.00 -54.08
N PHE A 218 81.30 -4.25 -54.33
CA PHE A 218 81.28 -5.35 -53.36
C PHE A 218 81.77 -6.64 -54.02
N LEU A 219 82.72 -7.33 -53.38
CA LEU A 219 83.37 -8.55 -53.90
C LEU A 219 83.94 -8.37 -55.32
N ASN A 220 84.78 -7.34 -55.47
CA ASN A 220 85.36 -6.92 -56.74
C ASN A 220 86.52 -7.83 -57.18
N VAL A 221 86.41 -8.41 -58.39
CA VAL A 221 87.45 -9.24 -59.02
C VAL A 221 87.98 -8.65 -60.35
N ASN A 222 87.68 -7.37 -60.63
CA ASN A 222 88.13 -6.65 -61.83
C ASN A 222 89.67 -6.55 -61.93
N ASN A 223 90.40 -6.73 -60.82
CA ASN A 223 91.86 -6.80 -60.86
C ASN A 223 92.40 -7.97 -61.69
N LYS A 224 91.54 -8.91 -62.11
CA LYS A 224 91.88 -10.03 -63.01
C LYS A 224 91.39 -9.86 -64.44
N LYS A 225 90.78 -8.72 -64.75
CA LYS A 225 90.17 -8.46 -66.05
C LYS A 225 91.18 -8.54 -67.20
N VAL A 226 92.33 -7.90 -67.02
CA VAL A 226 93.39 -7.84 -68.04
C VAL A 226 93.92 -9.25 -68.34
N GLU A 227 94.11 -10.09 -67.32
CA GLU A 227 94.61 -11.45 -67.49
C GLU A 227 93.62 -12.36 -68.23
N TYR A 228 92.31 -12.23 -67.95
CA TYR A 228 91.27 -12.94 -68.71
C TYR A 228 91.16 -12.44 -70.16
N GLU A 229 91.19 -11.11 -70.39
CA GLU A 229 91.15 -10.52 -71.73
C GLU A 229 92.36 -10.92 -72.57
N ASN A 230 93.56 -10.94 -71.98
CA ASN A 230 94.78 -11.43 -72.64
C ASN A 230 94.65 -12.90 -73.04
N MET A 231 94.10 -13.75 -72.17
CA MET A 231 93.87 -15.16 -72.47
C MET A 231 92.86 -15.34 -73.62
N PHE A 232 91.82 -14.50 -73.70
CA PHE A 232 90.87 -14.51 -74.81
C PHE A 232 91.51 -14.08 -76.13
N ALA A 233 92.37 -13.06 -76.10
CA ALA A 233 93.12 -12.63 -77.28
C ALA A 233 94.07 -13.73 -77.80
N LEU A 234 94.72 -14.48 -76.89
CA LEU A 234 95.57 -15.62 -77.27
C LEU A 234 94.79 -16.72 -78.00
N ASN A 235 93.53 -16.99 -77.63
CA ASN A 235 92.68 -17.94 -78.37
C ASN A 235 92.43 -17.48 -79.81
N ASP A 236 92.12 -16.20 -79.99
CA ASP A 236 91.87 -15.63 -81.33
C ASP A 236 93.15 -15.67 -82.19
N GLU A 237 94.33 -15.48 -81.58
CA GLU A 237 95.62 -15.67 -82.24
C GLU A 237 95.85 -17.13 -82.67
N CYS A 238 95.57 -18.12 -81.82
CA CYS A 238 95.66 -19.54 -82.18
C CYS A 238 94.77 -19.89 -83.38
N GLU A 239 93.53 -19.39 -83.40
CA GLU A 239 92.62 -19.58 -84.53
C GLU A 239 93.19 -18.99 -85.84
N ASN A 240 93.76 -17.80 -85.76
CA ASN A 240 94.34 -17.12 -86.92
C ASN A 240 95.58 -17.85 -87.47
N ILE A 241 96.43 -18.41 -86.59
CA ILE A 241 97.60 -19.19 -86.98
C ILE A 241 97.18 -20.42 -87.81
N ILE A 242 96.13 -21.12 -87.39
CA ILE A 242 95.65 -22.34 -88.07
C ILE A 242 94.99 -22.01 -89.41
N LYS A 243 94.20 -20.93 -89.46
CA LYS A 243 93.48 -20.49 -90.68
C LYS A 243 94.43 -19.98 -91.77
N ASN A 244 95.70 -19.68 -91.46
CA ASN A 244 96.67 -19.21 -92.45
C ASN A 244 97.10 -20.35 -93.41
N THR A 245 96.53 -20.36 -94.62
CA THR A 245 96.83 -21.36 -95.67
C THR A 245 98.08 -21.06 -96.48
N ALA A 246 98.70 -19.88 -96.32
CA ALA A 246 99.90 -19.48 -97.06
C ALA A 246 101.18 -20.15 -96.53
N LEU A 247 101.15 -20.66 -95.30
CA LEU A 247 102.24 -21.40 -94.66
C LEU A 247 101.90 -22.88 -94.56
N ILE A 248 102.92 -23.74 -94.55
CA ILE A 248 102.74 -25.18 -94.29
C ILE A 248 102.61 -25.44 -92.79
N ASN A 249 102.07 -26.60 -92.38
CA ASN A 249 101.80 -26.86 -90.97
C ASN A 249 103.08 -26.83 -90.11
N PHE A 250 104.20 -27.29 -90.65
CA PHE A 250 105.52 -27.15 -90.02
C PHE A 250 105.86 -25.70 -89.61
N GLU A 251 105.58 -24.72 -90.46
CA GLU A 251 105.96 -23.31 -90.23
C GLU A 251 105.12 -22.64 -89.12
N LYS A 252 103.86 -23.06 -88.95
CA LYS A 252 102.92 -22.46 -87.97
C LYS A 252 102.94 -23.15 -86.61
N PHE A 253 103.45 -24.39 -86.54
CA PHE A 253 103.30 -25.26 -85.38
C PHE A 253 103.95 -24.69 -84.11
N GLY A 254 105.18 -24.17 -84.20
CA GLY A 254 105.87 -23.62 -83.03
C GLY A 254 105.12 -22.45 -82.37
N SER A 255 104.58 -21.55 -83.20
CA SER A 255 103.80 -20.41 -82.73
C SER A 255 102.50 -20.86 -82.05
N LEU A 256 101.76 -21.80 -82.66
CA LEU A 256 100.54 -22.36 -82.08
C LEU A 256 100.79 -23.01 -80.72
N ILE A 257 101.83 -23.82 -80.61
CA ILE A 257 102.18 -24.56 -79.39
C ILE A 257 102.55 -23.62 -78.25
N SER A 258 103.36 -22.60 -78.52
CA SER A 258 103.76 -21.62 -77.50
C SER A 258 102.53 -20.86 -76.96
N LYS A 259 101.62 -20.44 -77.85
CA LYS A 259 100.39 -19.73 -77.49
C LYS A 259 99.41 -20.63 -76.72
N ALA A 260 99.19 -21.87 -77.16
CA ALA A 260 98.34 -22.83 -76.45
C ALA A 260 98.87 -23.17 -75.04
N THR A 261 100.20 -23.31 -74.90
CA THR A 261 100.84 -23.56 -73.59
C THR A 261 100.61 -22.38 -72.63
N GLN A 262 100.70 -21.14 -73.14
CA GLN A 262 100.38 -19.94 -72.36
C GLN A 262 98.91 -19.90 -71.91
N ILE A 263 97.97 -20.25 -72.80
CA ILE A 263 96.55 -20.32 -72.45
C ILE A 263 96.30 -21.35 -71.33
N PHE A 264 96.86 -22.54 -71.45
CA PHE A 264 96.71 -23.60 -70.45
C PHE A 264 97.28 -23.23 -69.08
N ALA A 265 98.44 -22.56 -69.05
CA ALA A 265 99.02 -22.06 -67.82
C ALA A 265 98.16 -20.95 -67.18
N ASN A 266 97.70 -19.99 -67.99
CA ASN A 266 96.87 -18.88 -67.54
C ASN A 266 95.53 -19.35 -66.98
N ASP A 267 94.82 -20.26 -67.67
CA ASP A 267 93.53 -20.77 -67.19
C ASP A 267 93.67 -21.51 -65.85
N LYS A 268 94.68 -22.38 -65.70
CA LYS A 268 94.95 -23.03 -64.41
C LYS A 268 95.24 -22.03 -63.30
N SER A 269 96.09 -21.03 -63.55
CA SER A 269 96.45 -20.01 -62.56
C SER A 269 95.21 -19.21 -62.12
N LEU A 270 94.44 -18.70 -63.09
CA LEU A 270 93.27 -17.87 -62.82
C LEU A 270 92.16 -18.64 -62.08
N ASN A 271 91.92 -19.91 -62.42
CA ASN A 271 90.96 -20.73 -61.70
C ASN A 271 91.40 -21.03 -60.26
N ILE A 272 92.69 -21.25 -60.00
CA ILE A 272 93.22 -21.44 -58.63
C ILE A 272 93.07 -20.16 -57.80
N GLU A 273 93.39 -19.00 -58.37
CA GLU A 273 93.20 -17.72 -57.69
C GLU A 273 91.72 -17.46 -57.38
N LEU A 274 90.82 -17.77 -58.30
CA LEU A 274 89.38 -17.64 -58.09
C LEU A 274 88.87 -18.59 -56.99
N GLN A 275 89.36 -19.83 -56.94
CA GLN A 275 89.07 -20.78 -55.87
C GLN A 275 89.56 -20.28 -54.51
N ASN A 276 90.74 -19.67 -54.45
CA ASN A 276 91.25 -19.11 -53.22
C ASN A 276 90.43 -17.90 -52.79
N PHE A 277 90.04 -17.03 -53.73
CA PHE A 277 89.13 -15.92 -53.45
C PHE A 277 87.78 -16.40 -52.90
N GLU A 278 87.12 -17.35 -53.56
CA GLU A 278 85.85 -17.94 -53.09
C GLU A 278 85.97 -18.46 -51.65
N ASN A 279 87.00 -19.27 -51.38
CA ASN A 279 87.17 -19.89 -50.07
C ASN A 279 87.46 -18.86 -48.98
N VAL A 280 88.44 -17.99 -49.19
CA VAL A 280 88.92 -17.05 -48.15
C VAL A 280 88.01 -15.83 -48.01
N GLN A 281 87.56 -15.25 -49.13
CA GLN A 281 86.82 -13.99 -49.09
C GLN A 281 85.32 -14.17 -48.94
N ILE A 282 84.77 -15.36 -49.21
CA ILE A 282 83.33 -15.62 -49.14
C ILE A 282 83.03 -16.75 -48.16
N LYS A 283 83.45 -17.99 -48.44
CA LYS A 283 83.00 -19.19 -47.68
C LYS A 283 83.45 -19.19 -46.23
N GLU A 284 84.74 -18.97 -45.95
CA GLU A 284 85.28 -18.97 -44.58
C GLU A 284 84.65 -17.85 -43.75
N LYS A 285 84.53 -16.65 -44.32
CA LYS A 285 83.90 -15.50 -43.67
C LYS A 285 82.43 -15.76 -43.31
N ILE A 286 81.65 -16.35 -44.21
CA ILE A 286 80.26 -16.77 -43.91
C ILE A 286 80.22 -17.80 -42.79
N LYS A 287 81.10 -18.83 -42.82
CA LYS A 287 81.16 -19.85 -41.77
C LYS A 287 81.50 -19.27 -40.40
N THR A 288 82.40 -18.29 -40.34
CA THR A 288 82.73 -17.60 -39.08
C THR A 288 81.55 -16.78 -38.56
N PHE A 289 80.83 -16.09 -39.45
CA PHE A 289 79.69 -15.26 -39.07
C PHE A 289 78.44 -16.06 -38.68
N ASN A 290 78.32 -17.32 -39.10
CA ASN A 290 77.19 -18.18 -38.73
C ASN A 290 77.02 -18.43 -37.22
N ASN A 291 77.98 -18.03 -36.38
CA ASN A 291 77.83 -18.00 -34.93
C ASN A 291 77.01 -16.80 -34.42
N THR A 292 76.70 -15.83 -35.28
CA THR A 292 75.87 -14.66 -34.96
C THR A 292 74.40 -14.97 -35.25
N ASP A 293 73.54 -14.73 -34.27
CA ASP A 293 72.10 -14.99 -34.40
C ASP A 293 71.42 -13.97 -35.32
N LEU A 294 71.17 -14.38 -36.57
CA LEU A 294 70.40 -13.61 -37.55
C LEU A 294 68.89 -13.91 -37.50
N THR A 295 68.43 -14.83 -36.64
CA THR A 295 67.08 -15.38 -36.68
C THR A 295 66.01 -14.30 -36.60
N MET A 296 66.19 -13.33 -35.70
CA MET A 296 65.21 -12.25 -35.52
C MET A 296 65.13 -11.33 -36.74
N LEU A 297 66.27 -10.98 -37.33
CA LEU A 297 66.36 -10.10 -38.49
C LEU A 297 65.86 -10.83 -39.75
N ASN A 298 66.16 -12.13 -39.89
CA ASN A 298 65.68 -12.95 -40.99
C ASN A 298 64.17 -13.19 -40.94
N LYS A 299 63.59 -13.44 -39.75
CA LYS A 299 62.14 -13.60 -39.57
C LYS A 299 61.41 -12.29 -39.88
N PHE A 300 61.93 -11.16 -39.39
CA PHE A 300 61.27 -9.87 -39.48
C PHE A 300 61.28 -9.26 -40.89
N PHE A 301 62.34 -9.50 -41.67
CA PHE A 301 62.49 -9.00 -43.05
C PHE A 301 62.34 -10.07 -44.14
N GLY A 302 62.04 -11.32 -43.78
CA GLY A 302 61.85 -12.41 -44.73
C GLY A 302 63.14 -12.86 -45.44
N LEU A 303 64.31 -12.72 -44.80
CA LEU A 303 65.61 -13.01 -45.39
C LEU A 303 66.04 -14.49 -45.27
N ASN A 304 65.23 -15.33 -44.61
CA ASN A 304 65.57 -16.74 -44.36
C ASN A 304 65.96 -17.49 -45.63
N ASN A 305 65.20 -17.34 -46.72
CA ASN A 305 65.48 -18.04 -47.98
C ASN A 305 66.81 -17.59 -48.62
N ASP A 306 67.14 -16.30 -48.53
CA ASP A 306 68.36 -15.76 -49.10
C ASP A 306 69.58 -16.21 -48.27
N TRP A 307 69.48 -16.18 -46.93
CA TRP A 307 70.55 -16.62 -46.04
C TRP A 307 70.80 -18.13 -46.11
N THR A 308 69.75 -18.95 -46.23
CA THR A 308 69.90 -20.40 -46.41
C THR A 308 70.68 -20.73 -47.67
N LYS A 309 70.36 -20.11 -48.82
CA LYS A 309 71.09 -20.32 -50.08
C LYS A 309 72.57 -19.93 -49.96
N ILE A 310 72.87 -18.84 -49.27
CA ILE A 310 74.24 -18.39 -49.00
C ILE A 310 74.99 -19.40 -48.14
N ASN A 311 74.33 -19.97 -47.12
CA ASN A 311 74.92 -20.98 -46.25
C ASN A 311 75.13 -22.34 -46.93
N GLU A 312 74.19 -22.76 -47.79
CA GLU A 312 74.36 -23.94 -48.64
C GLU A 312 75.56 -23.76 -49.57
N PHE A 313 75.69 -22.59 -50.20
CA PHE A 313 76.85 -22.26 -51.03
C PHE A 313 78.15 -22.30 -50.21
N ALA A 314 78.20 -21.67 -49.03
CA ALA A 314 79.38 -21.65 -48.18
C ALA A 314 79.82 -23.04 -47.71
N SER A 315 78.85 -23.94 -47.52
CA SER A 315 79.06 -25.32 -47.09
C SER A 315 79.45 -26.28 -48.21
N SER A 316 79.35 -25.85 -49.49
CA SER A 316 79.68 -26.70 -50.63
C SER A 316 81.17 -27.06 -50.71
N ASP A 317 81.45 -28.29 -51.14
CA ASP A 317 82.79 -28.86 -51.23
C ASP A 317 83.74 -28.07 -52.13
N LYS A 318 85.02 -28.04 -51.76
CA LYS A 318 86.08 -27.45 -52.56
C LYS A 318 86.34 -28.30 -53.81
N VAL A 319 86.18 -27.71 -54.98
CA VAL A 319 86.55 -28.36 -56.25
C VAL A 319 88.08 -28.32 -56.41
N ASN A 320 88.73 -29.47 -56.55
CA ASN A 320 90.19 -29.52 -56.77
C ASN A 320 90.52 -29.57 -58.27
N LEU A 321 90.88 -28.41 -58.85
CA LEU A 321 91.25 -28.29 -60.28
C LEU A 321 92.74 -28.43 -60.55
N SER A 322 93.61 -28.19 -59.55
CA SER A 322 95.07 -28.10 -59.76
C SER A 322 95.71 -29.44 -60.14
N SER A 323 95.14 -30.55 -59.65
CA SER A 323 95.62 -31.92 -59.87
C SER A 323 95.20 -32.54 -61.20
N LEU A 324 94.30 -31.90 -61.96
CA LEU A 324 93.71 -32.45 -63.18
C LEU A 324 94.47 -31.99 -64.43
N LYS A 325 94.59 -32.86 -65.43
CA LYS A 325 95.04 -32.47 -66.78
C LYS A 325 93.91 -31.81 -67.56
N ILE A 326 94.24 -30.86 -68.42
CA ILE A 326 93.27 -30.16 -69.29
C ILE A 326 92.74 -31.15 -70.32
N GLY A 327 91.46 -31.48 -70.15
CA GLY A 327 90.68 -32.46 -70.92
C GLY A 327 89.25 -32.48 -70.39
N ASP A 328 88.43 -33.45 -70.79
CA ASP A 328 86.99 -33.46 -70.49
C ASP A 328 86.67 -33.41 -68.98
N GLU A 329 87.43 -34.12 -68.15
CA GLU A 329 87.21 -34.11 -66.69
C GLU A 329 87.49 -32.74 -66.07
N TYR A 330 88.59 -32.09 -66.48
CA TYR A 330 88.92 -30.74 -66.05
C TYR A 330 87.84 -29.75 -66.49
N LEU A 331 87.44 -29.80 -67.76
CA LEU A 331 86.43 -28.89 -68.33
C LEU A 331 85.10 -29.01 -67.58
N ASN A 332 84.62 -30.23 -67.32
CA ASN A 332 83.37 -30.46 -66.61
C ASN A 332 83.43 -29.95 -65.16
N LYS A 333 84.48 -30.29 -64.40
CA LYS A 333 84.64 -29.83 -63.02
C LYS A 333 84.83 -28.32 -62.93
N ARG A 334 85.57 -27.74 -63.87
CA ARG A 334 85.79 -26.30 -63.97
C ARG A 334 84.49 -25.57 -64.27
N GLN A 335 83.67 -26.05 -65.22
CA GLN A 335 82.39 -25.42 -65.53
C GLN A 335 81.41 -25.49 -64.35
N LEU A 336 81.37 -26.61 -63.62
CA LEU A 336 80.58 -26.75 -62.40
C LEU A 336 81.03 -25.76 -61.32
N PHE A 337 82.34 -25.68 -61.08
CA PHE A 337 82.92 -24.71 -60.13
C PHE A 337 82.51 -23.28 -60.49
N ILE A 338 82.71 -22.89 -61.75
CA ILE A 338 82.37 -21.57 -62.26
C ILE A 338 80.89 -21.26 -62.03
N ASN A 339 79.98 -22.15 -62.42
CA ASN A 339 78.55 -21.92 -62.26
C ASN A 339 78.17 -21.72 -60.78
N LYS A 340 78.70 -22.55 -59.88
CA LYS A 340 78.46 -22.43 -58.44
C LYS A 340 79.02 -21.13 -57.87
N PHE A 341 80.24 -20.75 -58.23
CA PHE A 341 80.86 -19.50 -57.79
C PHE A 341 79.99 -18.29 -58.15
N PHE A 342 79.52 -18.25 -59.40
CA PHE A 342 78.66 -17.16 -59.90
C PHE A 342 77.32 -17.08 -59.15
N GLU A 343 76.65 -18.21 -58.96
CA GLU A 343 75.39 -18.28 -58.20
C GLU A 343 75.59 -17.81 -56.74
N GLY A 344 76.67 -18.28 -56.09
CA GLY A 344 77.02 -17.85 -54.75
C GLY A 344 77.30 -16.35 -54.65
N TRP A 345 78.09 -15.80 -55.58
CA TRP A 345 78.40 -14.37 -55.65
C TRP A 345 77.14 -13.51 -55.85
N GLU A 346 76.23 -13.94 -56.72
CA GLU A 346 74.98 -13.22 -56.99
C GLU A 346 74.04 -13.23 -55.77
N ASN A 347 73.89 -14.38 -55.10
CA ASN A 347 73.09 -14.51 -53.89
C ASN A 347 73.62 -13.59 -52.77
N VAL A 348 74.92 -13.59 -52.52
CA VAL A 348 75.55 -12.73 -51.49
C VAL A 348 75.40 -11.25 -51.86
N SER A 349 75.63 -10.89 -53.13
CA SER A 349 75.50 -9.50 -53.60
C SER A 349 74.06 -8.98 -53.51
N THR A 350 73.07 -9.82 -53.81
CA THR A 350 71.65 -9.48 -53.71
C THR A 350 71.23 -9.29 -52.27
N PHE A 351 71.66 -10.18 -51.37
CA PHE A 351 71.43 -10.06 -49.94
C PHE A 351 72.04 -8.76 -49.38
N ALA A 352 73.30 -8.45 -49.73
CA ALA A 352 73.94 -7.21 -49.32
C ALA A 352 73.18 -5.95 -49.78
N LYS A 353 72.64 -5.95 -51.01
CA LYS A 353 71.81 -4.85 -51.52
C LYS A 353 70.51 -4.67 -50.71
N LYS A 354 69.81 -5.76 -50.39
CA LYS A 354 68.60 -5.71 -49.56
C LYS A 354 68.90 -5.17 -48.16
N ILE A 355 69.99 -5.63 -47.54
CA ILE A 355 70.44 -5.15 -46.24
C ILE A 355 70.71 -3.64 -46.25
N LYS A 356 71.45 -3.15 -47.25
CA LYS A 356 71.78 -1.72 -47.38
C LYS A 356 70.57 -0.84 -47.69
N ASN A 357 69.74 -1.25 -48.66
CA ASN A 357 68.77 -0.35 -49.27
C ASN A 357 67.37 -0.45 -48.63
N GLU A 358 67.06 -1.56 -47.96
CA GLU A 358 65.74 -1.79 -47.38
C GLU A 358 65.80 -1.90 -45.86
N VAL A 359 66.66 -2.78 -45.33
CA VAL A 359 66.69 -3.07 -43.88
C VAL A 359 67.28 -1.91 -43.09
N ALA A 360 68.46 -1.42 -43.48
CA ALA A 360 69.13 -0.36 -42.74
C ALA A 360 68.32 0.95 -42.68
N PRO A 361 67.73 1.45 -43.80
CA PRO A 361 66.86 2.62 -43.75
C PRO A 361 65.58 2.38 -42.95
N PHE A 362 64.99 1.18 -43.01
CA PHE A 362 63.79 0.85 -42.24
C PHE A 362 64.04 0.93 -40.74
N ILE A 363 65.08 0.27 -40.22
CA ILE A 363 65.39 0.27 -38.78
C ILE A 363 65.68 1.69 -38.29
N ALA A 364 66.49 2.45 -39.03
CA ALA A 364 66.78 3.84 -38.67
C ALA A 364 65.52 4.71 -38.61
N ASN A 365 64.62 4.58 -39.60
CA ASN A 365 63.36 5.32 -39.65
C ASN A 365 62.35 4.86 -38.58
N SER A 366 62.32 3.55 -38.27
CA SER A 366 61.49 2.98 -37.20
C SER A 366 61.80 3.63 -35.85
N ILE A 367 63.08 3.72 -35.50
CA ILE A 367 63.55 4.30 -34.24
C ILE A 367 63.29 5.82 -34.21
N GLU A 368 63.45 6.52 -35.33
CA GLU A 368 63.13 7.95 -35.44
C GLU A 368 61.64 8.23 -35.25
N GLN A 369 60.76 7.41 -35.84
CA GLN A 369 59.31 7.50 -35.59
C GLN A 369 58.98 7.26 -34.12
N LEU A 370 59.61 6.26 -33.49
CA LEU A 370 59.46 5.98 -32.07
C LEU A 370 59.87 7.19 -31.22
N LYS A 371 61.03 7.78 -31.52
CA LYS A 371 61.53 9.00 -30.87
C LYS A 371 60.50 10.12 -30.96
N ASN A 372 60.04 10.45 -32.18
CA ASN A 372 59.07 11.51 -32.41
C ASN A 372 57.77 11.28 -31.64
N LYS A 373 57.27 10.04 -31.59
CA LYS A 373 56.07 9.66 -30.82
C LYS A 373 56.27 9.83 -29.32
N PHE A 374 57.42 9.43 -28.78
CA PHE A 374 57.74 9.56 -27.36
C PHE A 374 57.95 11.02 -26.95
N GLU A 375 58.59 11.83 -27.79
CA GLU A 375 58.79 13.27 -27.57
C GLU A 375 57.46 14.03 -27.65
N THR A 376 56.62 13.77 -28.67
CA THR A 376 55.32 14.43 -28.84
C THR A 376 54.38 14.19 -27.65
N ASN A 377 54.40 12.96 -27.11
CA ASN A 377 53.59 12.60 -25.94
C ASN A 377 54.30 12.84 -24.59
N ASN A 378 55.52 13.39 -24.63
CA ASN A 378 56.34 13.73 -23.47
C ASN A 378 56.49 12.59 -22.44
N PHE A 379 56.65 11.35 -22.91
CA PHE A 379 56.64 10.15 -22.05
C PHE A 379 57.87 9.99 -21.17
N LEU A 380 59.01 10.54 -21.58
CA LEU A 380 60.29 10.37 -20.87
C LEU A 380 60.55 11.45 -19.80
N SER A 381 59.68 12.45 -19.71
CA SER A 381 59.68 13.41 -18.60
C SER A 381 59.02 12.81 -17.35
N SER A 382 59.40 13.27 -16.17
CA SER A 382 58.74 12.85 -14.93
C SER A 382 57.28 13.31 -14.94
N SER A 383 56.36 12.41 -14.60
CA SER A 383 54.93 12.72 -14.53
C SER A 383 54.25 12.04 -13.34
N SER A 384 53.19 12.63 -12.82
CA SER A 384 52.40 12.03 -11.75
C SER A 384 51.61 10.82 -12.25
N LEU A 385 51.40 9.83 -11.37
CA LEU A 385 50.63 8.58 -11.56
C LEU A 385 51.29 7.51 -12.43
N LEU A 386 51.81 7.89 -13.61
CA LEU A 386 52.40 6.97 -14.60
C LEU A 386 53.76 7.53 -15.06
N ASP A 387 54.84 7.15 -14.36
CA ASP A 387 56.18 7.67 -14.59
C ASP A 387 57.07 6.67 -15.35
N LEU A 388 57.42 6.99 -16.60
CA LEU A 388 58.34 6.22 -17.43
C LEU A 388 59.76 6.84 -17.45
N SER A 389 60.00 7.95 -16.74
CA SER A 389 61.27 8.68 -16.79
C SER A 389 62.49 7.85 -16.36
N ALA A 390 62.27 6.83 -15.51
CA ALA A 390 63.27 5.84 -15.12
C ALA A 390 63.84 5.02 -16.30
N LYS A 391 63.19 5.04 -17.47
CA LYS A 391 63.68 4.40 -18.70
C LYS A 391 64.25 5.40 -19.72
N SER A 392 64.28 6.69 -19.41
CA SER A 392 64.73 7.73 -20.35
C SER A 392 66.18 7.52 -20.81
N GLU A 393 67.08 7.08 -19.93
CA GLU A 393 68.48 6.81 -20.28
C GLU A 393 68.60 5.71 -21.35
N SER A 394 67.84 4.61 -21.19
CA SER A 394 67.85 3.51 -22.16
C SER A 394 67.27 3.92 -23.52
N TYR A 395 66.17 4.66 -23.54
CA TYR A 395 65.58 5.18 -24.78
C TYR A 395 66.47 6.23 -25.46
N ASN A 396 67.06 7.16 -24.70
CA ASN A 396 67.98 8.15 -25.24
C ASN A 396 69.25 7.50 -25.79
N SER A 397 69.76 6.45 -25.15
CA SER A 397 70.87 5.65 -25.66
C SER A 397 70.55 5.01 -27.03
N LEU A 398 69.36 4.41 -27.17
CA LEU A 398 68.88 3.89 -28.46
C LEU A 398 68.77 4.99 -29.52
N PHE A 399 68.15 6.12 -29.18
CA PHE A 399 67.95 7.24 -30.10
C PHE A 399 69.27 7.84 -30.58
N ASN A 400 70.24 8.00 -29.68
CA ASN A 400 71.58 8.47 -30.01
C ASN A 400 72.32 7.48 -30.92
N SER A 401 72.27 6.18 -30.60
CA SER A 401 72.89 5.13 -31.40
C SER A 401 72.28 5.06 -32.81
N ALA A 402 70.95 5.21 -32.92
CA ALA A 402 70.26 5.24 -34.22
C ALA A 402 70.57 6.50 -35.03
N ASN A 403 70.68 7.67 -34.40
CA ASN A 403 71.08 8.91 -35.07
C ASN A 403 72.53 8.86 -35.55
N GLU A 404 73.45 8.33 -34.74
CA GLU A 404 74.84 8.12 -35.13
C GLU A 404 74.90 7.17 -36.32
N PHE A 405 74.18 6.04 -36.26
CA PHE A 405 74.07 5.09 -37.37
C PHE A 405 73.49 5.73 -38.63
N LYS A 406 72.37 6.47 -38.52
CA LYS A 406 71.72 7.19 -39.63
C LYS A 406 72.65 8.22 -40.28
N SER A 407 73.45 8.94 -39.50
CA SER A 407 74.41 9.92 -40.02
C SER A 407 75.55 9.25 -40.81
N LYS A 408 75.93 8.04 -40.39
CA LYS A 408 76.96 7.23 -41.05
C LYS A 408 76.42 6.47 -42.25
N LEU A 409 75.12 6.13 -42.29
CA LEU A 409 74.50 5.26 -43.31
C LEU A 409 74.82 5.66 -44.77
N PRO A 410 74.77 6.94 -45.20
CA PRO A 410 75.16 7.34 -46.56
C PRO A 410 76.66 7.16 -46.83
N LEU A 411 77.48 7.19 -45.79
CA LEU A 411 78.95 7.08 -45.84
C LEU A 411 79.41 5.61 -45.80
N ILE A 412 78.55 4.65 -45.45
CA ILE A 412 78.94 3.24 -45.37
C ILE A 412 79.16 2.67 -46.79
N THR A 413 80.41 2.31 -47.05
CA THR A 413 80.84 1.60 -48.26
C THR A 413 81.01 0.10 -47.94
N PHE A 414 80.16 -0.74 -48.54
CA PHE A 414 80.26 -2.19 -48.41
C PHE A 414 81.22 -2.72 -49.46
N SER A 415 82.51 -2.75 -49.13
CA SER A 415 83.55 -3.19 -50.06
C SER A 415 83.81 -4.70 -50.01
N ASN A 416 83.55 -5.32 -48.85
CA ASN A 416 83.85 -6.71 -48.58
C ASN A 416 82.89 -7.34 -47.56
N MET A 417 83.02 -8.65 -47.31
CA MET A 417 82.18 -9.38 -46.35
C MET A 417 82.28 -8.84 -44.91
N ASP A 418 83.44 -8.37 -44.47
CA ASP A 418 83.62 -7.89 -43.08
C ASP A 418 82.80 -6.63 -42.84
N SER A 419 82.81 -5.69 -43.79
CA SER A 419 81.99 -4.48 -43.74
C SER A 419 80.48 -4.76 -43.78
N LEU A 420 80.06 -5.84 -44.47
CA LEU A 420 78.67 -6.30 -44.45
C LEU A 420 78.28 -6.86 -43.08
N PHE A 421 79.16 -7.67 -42.47
CA PHE A 421 78.94 -8.26 -41.14
C PHE A 421 78.94 -7.22 -40.03
N GLU A 422 79.78 -6.19 -40.13
CA GLU A 422 79.77 -5.07 -39.20
C GLU A 422 78.43 -4.33 -39.26
N LEU A 423 77.92 -4.01 -40.45
CA LEU A 423 76.59 -3.43 -40.62
C LEU A 423 75.51 -4.34 -40.04
N LEU A 424 75.52 -5.63 -40.38
CA LEU A 424 74.54 -6.58 -39.84
C LEU A 424 74.53 -6.59 -38.32
N THR A 425 75.70 -6.61 -37.70
CA THR A 425 75.83 -6.59 -36.23
C THR A 425 75.24 -5.31 -35.63
N GLN A 426 75.54 -4.15 -36.23
CA GLN A 426 74.96 -2.87 -35.79
C GLN A 426 73.42 -2.86 -35.93
N LEU A 427 72.89 -3.39 -37.04
CA LEU A 427 71.44 -3.48 -37.28
C LEU A 427 70.74 -4.43 -36.32
N ILE A 428 71.33 -5.60 -36.03
CA ILE A 428 70.81 -6.55 -35.04
C ILE A 428 70.73 -5.88 -33.68
N ASN A 429 71.80 -5.21 -33.24
CA ASN A 429 71.84 -4.54 -31.95
C ASN A 429 70.79 -3.43 -31.85
N LEU A 430 70.65 -2.58 -32.88
CA LEU A 430 69.64 -1.52 -32.91
C LEU A 430 68.21 -2.07 -32.89
N ASN A 431 67.91 -3.07 -33.73
CA ASN A 431 66.58 -3.68 -33.80
C ASN A 431 66.21 -4.39 -32.49
N ASN A 432 67.14 -5.17 -31.91
CA ASN A 432 66.92 -5.86 -30.64
C ASN A 432 66.72 -4.87 -29.49
N SER A 433 67.49 -3.78 -29.45
CA SER A 433 67.35 -2.73 -28.44
C SER A 433 66.01 -2.02 -28.56
N GLU A 434 65.56 -1.69 -29.78
CA GLU A 434 64.24 -1.10 -30.02
C GLU A 434 63.11 -2.02 -29.55
N LYS A 435 63.12 -3.29 -30.00
CA LYS A 435 62.09 -4.26 -29.62
C LYS A 435 62.06 -4.53 -28.12
N SER A 436 63.21 -4.71 -27.49
CA SER A 436 63.32 -4.91 -26.04
C SER A 436 62.71 -3.75 -25.26
N LEU A 437 63.01 -2.51 -25.65
CA LEU A 437 62.45 -1.33 -25.00
C LEU A 437 60.93 -1.21 -25.21
N ASN A 438 60.41 -1.52 -26.39
CA ASN A 438 58.97 -1.53 -26.64
C ASN A 438 58.25 -2.65 -25.86
N SER A 439 58.85 -3.83 -25.72
CA SER A 439 58.31 -4.91 -24.86
C SER A 439 58.32 -4.51 -23.37
N LEU A 440 59.36 -3.81 -22.91
CA LEU A 440 59.38 -3.21 -21.57
C LEU A 440 58.30 -2.13 -21.42
N PHE A 441 58.01 -1.33 -22.45
CA PHE A 441 56.94 -0.34 -22.44
C PHE A 441 55.55 -0.99 -22.36
N ALA A 442 55.28 -2.03 -23.15
CA ALA A 442 54.06 -2.82 -23.05
C ALA A 442 53.91 -3.46 -21.66
N SER A 443 55.00 -3.96 -21.09
CA SER A 443 55.01 -4.53 -19.73
C SER A 443 54.75 -3.46 -18.66
N PHE A 444 55.32 -2.26 -18.80
CA PHE A 444 55.03 -1.11 -17.96
C PHE A 444 53.54 -0.74 -18.01
N ILE A 445 52.94 -0.64 -19.21
CA ILE A 445 51.50 -0.36 -19.36
C ILE A 445 50.67 -1.42 -18.65
N THR A 446 51.04 -2.70 -18.82
CA THR A 446 50.35 -3.82 -18.19
C THR A 446 50.39 -3.67 -16.68
N ASN A 447 51.58 -3.52 -16.09
CA ASN A 447 51.80 -3.55 -14.65
C ASN A 447 51.36 -2.27 -13.92
N GLU A 448 51.60 -1.11 -14.53
CA GLU A 448 51.37 0.20 -13.89
C GLU A 448 49.99 0.80 -14.20
N LEU A 449 49.25 0.23 -15.15
CA LEU A 449 47.92 0.71 -15.49
C LEU A 449 46.89 -0.42 -15.59
N LYS A 450 47.07 -1.38 -16.51
CA LYS A 450 46.02 -2.38 -16.81
C LYS A 450 45.70 -3.28 -15.61
N SER A 451 46.71 -3.90 -15.00
CA SER A 451 46.52 -4.81 -13.87
C SER A 451 45.98 -4.09 -12.64
N LYS A 452 46.46 -2.86 -12.39
CA LYS A 452 45.99 -2.01 -11.28
C LYS A 452 44.51 -1.69 -11.44
N ILE A 453 44.07 -1.23 -12.62
CA ILE A 453 42.65 -0.99 -12.91
C ILE A 453 41.81 -2.27 -12.79
N LYS A 454 42.27 -3.41 -13.35
CA LYS A 454 41.55 -4.69 -13.26
C LYS A 454 41.41 -5.21 -11.83
N SER A 455 42.31 -4.82 -10.93
CA SER A 455 42.28 -5.20 -9.52
C SER A 455 41.39 -4.31 -8.64
N LEU A 456 40.85 -3.22 -9.21
CA LEU A 456 39.97 -2.32 -8.47
C LEU A 456 38.62 -2.96 -8.18
N ASP A 457 38.09 -2.68 -6.99
CA ASP A 457 36.76 -3.11 -6.58
C ASP A 457 35.67 -2.35 -7.36
N LYS A 458 34.50 -2.97 -7.59
CA LYS A 458 33.44 -2.42 -8.47
C LYS A 458 32.94 -1.02 -8.07
N ASN A 459 33.19 -0.59 -6.84
CA ASN A 459 32.77 0.70 -6.29
C ASN A 459 33.31 1.92 -7.06
N VAL A 460 34.49 1.86 -7.67
CA VAL A 460 35.06 3.04 -8.38
C VAL A 460 34.15 3.49 -9.53
N SER A 461 33.59 2.55 -10.29
CA SER A 461 32.69 2.86 -11.41
C SER A 461 31.41 3.57 -10.95
N GLU A 462 30.85 3.14 -9.81
CA GLU A 462 29.66 3.76 -9.22
C GLU A 462 29.96 5.16 -8.68
N THR A 463 31.15 5.37 -8.08
CA THR A 463 31.64 6.70 -7.70
C THR A 463 31.71 7.64 -8.90
N MET A 464 32.32 7.20 -10.01
CA MET A 464 32.47 8.03 -11.21
C MET A 464 31.11 8.40 -11.80
N LYS A 465 30.16 7.47 -11.80
CA LYS A 465 28.78 7.74 -12.23
C LYS A 465 28.09 8.77 -11.34
N SER A 466 28.24 8.64 -10.02
CA SER A 466 27.64 9.56 -9.04
C SER A 466 28.11 11.01 -9.19
N ILE A 467 29.32 11.21 -9.73
CA ILE A 467 29.91 12.54 -9.96
C ILE A 467 29.97 12.95 -11.45
N LYS A 468 29.31 12.20 -12.35
CA LYS A 468 29.25 12.42 -13.80
C LYS A 468 30.61 12.44 -14.53
N LEU A 469 31.50 11.51 -14.17
CA LEU A 469 32.79 11.29 -14.83
C LEU A 469 32.88 9.92 -15.54
N GLU A 470 31.74 9.27 -15.77
CA GLU A 470 31.63 7.94 -16.38
C GLU A 470 32.30 7.82 -17.76
N THR A 471 32.18 8.83 -18.63
CA THR A 471 32.76 8.78 -19.98
C THR A 471 34.29 8.72 -19.93
N LEU A 472 34.91 9.58 -19.10
CA LEU A 472 36.36 9.58 -18.90
C LEU A 472 36.84 8.24 -18.30
N TRP A 473 36.08 7.69 -17.36
CA TRP A 473 36.38 6.39 -16.76
C TRP A 473 36.25 5.23 -17.75
N GLN A 474 35.19 5.21 -18.57
CA GLN A 474 34.97 4.17 -19.58
C GLN A 474 36.10 4.10 -20.60
N GLU A 475 36.65 5.23 -21.04
CA GLU A 475 37.78 5.24 -21.97
C GLU A 475 39.04 4.65 -21.36
N ILE A 476 39.32 4.94 -20.07
CA ILE A 476 40.44 4.38 -19.32
C ILE A 476 40.26 2.87 -19.09
N ASP A 477 39.06 2.46 -18.64
CA ASP A 477 38.72 1.06 -18.37
C ASP A 477 38.70 0.20 -19.65
N THR A 478 38.19 0.75 -20.76
CA THR A 478 38.22 0.07 -22.06
C THR A 478 39.65 -0.20 -22.49
N PHE A 479 40.55 0.79 -22.38
CA PHE A 479 41.97 0.59 -22.69
C PHE A 479 42.61 -0.44 -21.75
N ALA A 480 42.32 -0.39 -20.45
CA ALA A 480 42.85 -1.35 -19.48
C ALA A 480 42.45 -2.81 -19.78
N ASN A 481 41.26 -3.01 -20.35
CA ASN A 481 40.72 -4.31 -20.72
C ASN A 481 41.15 -4.82 -22.10
N THR A 482 41.93 -4.05 -22.87
CA THR A 482 42.55 -4.55 -24.10
C THR A 482 43.60 -5.63 -23.82
N ASN A 483 43.80 -6.54 -24.78
CA ASN A 483 44.81 -7.59 -24.70
C ASN A 483 46.23 -7.02 -24.65
N ASP A 484 47.14 -7.76 -24.03
CA ASP A 484 48.56 -7.41 -24.01
C ASP A 484 49.21 -7.74 -25.36
N LEU A 485 50.13 -6.89 -25.79
CA LEU A 485 50.78 -7.02 -27.09
C LEU A 485 52.11 -7.79 -26.95
N ASN A 486 52.28 -8.80 -27.79
CA ASN A 486 53.54 -9.52 -27.94
C ASN A 486 54.22 -9.12 -29.27
N PHE A 487 55.26 -8.28 -29.18
CA PHE A 487 55.92 -7.74 -30.38
C PHE A 487 56.73 -8.77 -31.20
N ASP A 488 56.95 -9.98 -30.68
CA ASP A 488 57.71 -11.05 -31.37
C ASP A 488 56.89 -11.79 -32.44
N GLU A 489 55.57 -11.57 -32.47
CA GLU A 489 54.63 -12.23 -33.37
C GLU A 489 54.36 -11.44 -34.66
N TYR A 490 54.71 -10.14 -34.70
CA TYR A 490 54.36 -9.27 -35.82
C TYR A 490 55.43 -9.20 -36.92
N THR A 491 54.96 -9.08 -38.16
CA THR A 491 55.81 -8.67 -39.29
C THR A 491 56.24 -7.21 -39.16
N LYS A 492 57.17 -6.75 -40.01
CA LYS A 492 57.73 -5.39 -39.89
C LYS A 492 56.70 -4.27 -39.91
N ASP A 493 55.72 -4.33 -40.81
CA ASP A 493 54.74 -3.26 -40.98
C ASP A 493 53.66 -3.33 -39.89
N GLU A 494 53.25 -4.54 -39.51
CA GLU A 494 52.34 -4.79 -38.39
C GLU A 494 52.95 -4.33 -37.06
N TYR A 495 54.24 -4.61 -36.83
CA TYR A 495 54.96 -4.19 -35.63
C TYR A 495 54.92 -2.67 -35.45
N ILE A 496 55.21 -1.91 -36.51
CA ILE A 496 55.16 -0.44 -36.45
C ILE A 496 53.73 0.04 -36.15
N SER A 497 52.74 -0.53 -36.82
CA SER A 497 51.34 -0.17 -36.62
C SER A 497 50.87 -0.45 -35.19
N GLN A 498 51.13 -1.64 -34.66
CA GLN A 498 50.73 -2.05 -33.31
C GLN A 498 51.46 -1.25 -32.24
N ARG A 499 52.78 -1.03 -32.41
CA ARG A 499 53.59 -0.19 -31.52
C ARG A 499 53.04 1.24 -31.47
N ASN A 500 52.80 1.87 -32.63
CA ASN A 500 52.30 3.24 -32.69
C ASN A 500 50.88 3.34 -32.12
N SER A 501 50.01 2.37 -32.41
CA SER A 501 48.66 2.30 -31.83
C SER A 501 48.70 2.18 -30.30
N LEU A 502 49.58 1.34 -29.75
CA LEU A 502 49.75 1.22 -28.30
C LEU A 502 50.20 2.53 -27.67
N ILE A 503 51.18 3.21 -28.28
CA ILE A 503 51.66 4.52 -27.82
C ILE A 503 50.53 5.54 -27.81
N ASP A 504 49.76 5.65 -28.89
CA ASP A 504 48.68 6.65 -29.01
C ASP A 504 47.54 6.36 -28.02
N GLN A 505 47.13 5.10 -27.91
CA GLN A 505 46.10 4.71 -26.93
C GLN A 505 46.56 4.94 -25.50
N PHE A 506 47.82 4.62 -25.18
CA PHE A 506 48.39 4.91 -23.87
C PHE A 506 48.48 6.42 -23.61
N ALA A 507 48.83 7.23 -24.60
CA ALA A 507 48.84 8.70 -24.46
C ALA A 507 47.46 9.23 -24.09
N THR A 508 46.41 8.78 -24.79
CA THR A 508 45.02 9.13 -24.49
C THR A 508 44.63 8.68 -23.09
N ALA A 509 44.89 7.42 -22.73
CA ALA A 509 44.58 6.89 -21.41
C ALA A 509 45.31 7.64 -20.28
N LYS A 510 46.59 7.97 -20.47
CA LYS A 510 47.39 8.77 -19.54
C LYS A 510 46.81 10.17 -19.36
N ASN A 511 46.44 10.85 -20.46
CA ASN A 511 45.83 12.18 -20.40
C ASN A 511 44.46 12.15 -19.73
N ASN A 512 43.63 11.16 -20.06
CA ASN A 512 42.32 10.97 -19.42
C ASN A 512 42.47 10.71 -17.93
N LEU A 513 43.46 9.91 -17.51
CA LEU A 513 43.72 9.65 -16.09
C LEU A 513 44.17 10.92 -15.34
N LEU A 514 44.99 11.76 -15.96
CA LEU A 514 45.38 13.06 -15.38
C LEU A 514 44.20 14.02 -15.29
N GLN A 515 43.38 14.12 -16.34
CA GLN A 515 42.15 14.91 -16.31
C GLN A 515 41.17 14.39 -15.24
N LEU A 516 41.06 13.07 -15.10
CA LEU A 516 40.24 12.43 -14.08
C LEU A 516 40.73 12.83 -12.69
N LYS A 517 42.05 12.80 -12.43
CA LYS A 517 42.64 13.29 -11.18
C LYS A 517 42.23 14.72 -10.88
N THR A 518 42.41 15.65 -11.82
CA THR A 518 42.05 17.05 -11.62
C THR A 518 40.55 17.24 -11.34
N LYS A 519 39.68 16.58 -12.10
CA LYS A 519 38.22 16.68 -11.91
C LYS A 519 37.77 16.05 -10.59
N ILE A 520 38.40 14.96 -10.15
CA ILE A 520 38.10 14.36 -8.84
C ILE A 520 38.53 15.27 -7.71
N GLU A 521 39.69 15.94 -7.82
CA GLU A 521 40.11 16.94 -6.84
C GLU A 521 39.08 18.09 -6.74
N GLU A 522 38.58 18.59 -7.87
CA GLU A 522 37.50 19.59 -7.91
C GLU A 522 36.21 19.07 -7.26
N LYS A 523 35.78 17.85 -7.61
CA LYS A 523 34.58 17.21 -7.05
C LYS A 523 34.69 16.94 -5.56
N PHE A 524 35.89 16.62 -5.08
CA PHE A 524 36.15 16.45 -3.65
C PHE A 524 36.00 17.77 -2.91
N GLY A 525 36.57 18.86 -3.45
CA GLY A 525 36.39 20.21 -2.92
C GLY A 525 34.91 20.61 -2.84
N TYR A 526 34.15 20.35 -3.92
CA TYR A 526 32.71 20.59 -3.97
C TYR A 526 31.93 19.72 -2.96
N GLY A 527 32.27 18.44 -2.81
CA GLY A 527 31.65 17.55 -1.81
C GLY A 527 31.86 18.05 -0.37
N LEU A 528 33.07 18.50 -0.04
CA LEU A 528 33.35 19.14 1.25
C LEU A 528 32.49 20.40 1.46
N GLU A 529 32.30 21.22 0.43
CA GLU A 529 31.50 22.44 0.50
C GLU A 529 30.01 22.14 0.74
N ARG A 530 29.47 21.09 0.12
CA ARG A 530 28.10 20.61 0.36
C ARG A 530 27.88 20.15 1.80
N ILE A 531 28.81 19.37 2.34
CA ILE A 531 28.75 18.93 3.75
C ILE A 531 28.85 20.12 4.70
N LYS A 532 29.76 21.08 4.42
CA LYS A 532 29.83 22.33 5.18
C LYS A 532 28.51 23.11 5.14
N THR A 533 27.86 23.17 3.97
CA THR A 533 26.57 23.84 3.80
C THR A 533 25.49 23.24 4.72
N TYR A 534 25.40 21.91 4.84
CA TYR A 534 24.49 21.28 5.81
C TYR A 534 24.78 21.74 7.25
N ASN A 535 26.04 21.68 7.69
CA ASN A 535 26.44 22.07 9.04
C ASN A 535 26.16 23.55 9.32
N GLU A 536 26.41 24.43 8.34
CA GLU A 536 26.10 25.86 8.43
C GLU A 536 24.59 26.10 8.58
N MET A 537 23.77 25.45 7.74
CA MET A 537 22.31 25.62 7.78
C MET A 537 21.70 25.05 9.08
N LEU A 538 22.22 23.92 9.57
CA LEU A 538 21.83 23.37 10.87
C LEU A 538 22.25 24.30 12.01
N GLY A 539 23.47 24.85 11.96
CA GLY A 539 24.00 25.76 12.98
C GLY A 539 23.12 26.98 13.23
N VAL A 540 22.48 27.52 12.19
CA VAL A 540 21.54 28.67 12.31
C VAL A 540 20.32 28.32 13.17
N ARG A 541 19.86 27.07 13.19
CA ARG A 541 18.64 26.63 13.90
C ARG A 541 18.90 25.70 15.07
N LYS A 542 20.16 25.34 15.30
CA LYS A 542 20.57 24.35 16.30
C LYS A 542 19.98 24.65 17.67
N ALA A 543 20.17 25.88 18.18
CA ALA A 543 19.63 26.27 19.49
C ALA A 543 18.11 26.09 19.60
N THR A 544 17.37 26.40 18.53
CA THR A 544 15.91 26.25 18.49
C THR A 544 15.51 24.78 18.48
N LEU A 545 16.16 23.95 17.64
CA LEU A 545 15.86 22.52 17.50
C LEU A 545 16.23 21.72 18.75
N THR A 546 17.38 22.00 19.38
CA THR A 546 17.82 21.32 20.62
C THR A 546 16.86 21.60 21.80
N ASN A 547 16.26 22.79 21.84
CA ASN A 547 15.34 23.18 22.90
C ASN A 547 13.88 22.73 22.67
N PHE A 548 13.52 22.30 21.45
CA PHE A 548 12.17 21.89 21.12
C PHE A 548 11.87 20.48 21.64
N LYS A 549 11.06 20.37 22.71
CA LYS A 549 10.76 19.08 23.39
C LYS A 549 9.26 18.74 23.49
N LEU A 550 8.39 19.48 22.80
CA LEU A 550 6.94 19.25 22.84
C LEU A 550 6.60 17.85 22.29
N PHE A 551 5.67 17.16 22.96
CA PHE A 551 5.30 15.78 22.65
C PHE A 551 6.51 14.83 22.51
N GLY A 552 7.59 15.08 23.26
CA GLY A 552 8.81 14.26 23.22
C GLY A 552 9.48 14.20 21.84
N PHE A 553 9.34 15.24 21.02
CA PHE A 553 10.10 15.38 19.78
C PHE A 553 11.58 15.54 20.11
N SER A 554 12.44 14.84 19.36
CA SER A 554 13.90 14.99 19.48
C SER A 554 14.53 15.15 18.10
N TYR A 555 15.46 16.10 18.00
CA TYR A 555 16.28 16.32 16.81
C TYR A 555 17.74 15.85 17.01
N SER A 556 18.02 15.04 18.04
CA SER A 556 19.38 14.63 18.43
C SER A 556 20.17 13.94 17.32
N LYS A 557 19.51 13.14 16.47
CA LYS A 557 20.16 12.49 15.31
C LYS A 557 20.79 13.47 14.32
N LEU A 558 20.30 14.71 14.24
CA LEU A 558 20.90 15.76 13.39
C LEU A 558 22.26 16.20 13.93
N GLU A 559 22.45 16.21 15.25
CA GLU A 559 23.72 16.54 15.91
C GLU A 559 24.74 15.42 15.77
N ASP A 560 24.30 14.15 15.82
CA ASP A 560 25.15 12.99 15.55
C ASP A 560 25.71 13.04 14.10
N GLN A 561 24.86 13.39 13.14
CA GLN A 561 25.27 13.57 11.74
C GLN A 561 26.20 14.79 11.57
N GLU A 562 25.96 15.89 12.28
CA GLU A 562 26.86 17.05 12.30
C GLU A 562 28.26 16.67 12.81
N ALA A 563 28.34 15.83 13.85
CA ALA A 563 29.61 15.36 14.39
C ALA A 563 30.37 14.46 13.39
N LEU A 564 29.66 13.54 12.71
CA LEU A 564 30.21 12.74 11.61
C LEU A 564 30.75 13.63 10.48
N ASN A 565 29.98 14.63 10.06
CA ASN A 565 30.39 15.58 9.04
C ASN A 565 31.61 16.40 9.45
N LYS A 566 31.68 16.87 10.70
CA LYS A 566 32.86 17.59 11.23
C LYS A 566 34.10 16.71 11.24
N ASN A 567 33.96 15.44 11.60
CA ASN A 567 35.07 14.48 11.53
C ASN A 567 35.55 14.30 10.09
N LEU A 568 34.65 14.16 9.11
CA LEU A 568 35.01 14.06 7.68
C LEU A 568 35.71 15.33 7.17
N ILE A 569 35.22 16.52 7.52
CA ILE A 569 35.84 17.80 7.14
C ILE A 569 37.25 17.95 7.74
N ALA A 570 37.49 17.41 8.94
CA ALA A 570 38.78 17.49 9.62
C ALA A 570 39.84 16.53 9.05
N LYS A 571 39.43 15.48 8.31
CA LYS A 571 40.37 14.60 7.62
C LYS A 571 40.97 15.36 6.42
N ASP A 572 42.27 15.60 6.44
CA ASP A 572 43.02 16.25 5.35
C ASP A 572 43.18 15.35 4.10
N ASP A 573 42.12 14.64 3.72
CA ASP A 573 42.14 13.59 2.70
C ASP A 573 42.28 14.17 1.28
N LEU A 574 41.86 15.41 1.04
CA LEU A 574 42.12 16.12 -0.22
C LEU A 574 43.62 16.29 -0.47
N SER A 575 44.41 16.56 0.57
CA SER A 575 45.86 16.68 0.46
C SER A 575 46.51 15.34 0.13
N LYS A 576 45.97 14.23 0.67
CA LYS A 576 46.41 12.86 0.32
C LYS A 576 46.08 12.51 -1.13
N LEU A 577 44.88 12.86 -1.60
CA LEU A 577 44.49 12.67 -3.01
C LEU A 577 45.42 13.45 -3.96
N LYS A 578 45.69 14.73 -3.65
CA LYS A 578 46.63 15.56 -4.42
C LYS A 578 48.04 14.98 -4.44
N ALA A 579 48.51 14.48 -3.30
CA ALA A 579 49.83 13.90 -3.12
C ALA A 579 50.01 12.49 -3.73
N SER A 580 48.95 11.88 -4.27
CA SER A 580 48.99 10.52 -4.82
C SER A 580 50.04 10.40 -5.92
N LYS A 581 51.01 9.49 -5.72
CA LYS A 581 52.21 9.35 -6.56
C LYS A 581 52.02 8.34 -7.68
N ASN A 582 51.18 7.34 -7.47
CA ASN A 582 50.91 6.25 -8.42
C ASN A 582 49.41 5.96 -8.56
N VAL A 583 49.08 5.10 -9.53
CA VAL A 583 47.70 4.71 -9.87
C VAL A 583 46.96 4.05 -8.70
N ASP A 584 47.59 3.13 -7.98
CA ASP A 584 46.95 2.42 -6.86
C ASP A 584 46.61 3.37 -5.71
N GLU A 585 47.56 4.25 -5.34
CA GLU A 585 47.38 5.26 -4.30
C GLU A 585 46.24 6.22 -4.67
N PHE A 586 46.20 6.67 -5.93
CA PHE A 586 45.13 7.54 -6.42
C PHE A 586 43.75 6.87 -6.33
N PHE A 587 43.61 5.65 -6.86
CA PHE A 587 42.32 4.96 -6.82
C PHE A 587 41.91 4.48 -5.42
N THR A 588 42.87 4.13 -4.56
CA THR A 588 42.59 3.84 -3.15
C THR A 588 42.05 5.08 -2.44
N ASN A 589 42.64 6.25 -2.70
CA ASN A 589 42.22 7.52 -2.10
C ASN A 589 40.90 8.06 -2.67
N ILE A 590 40.42 7.56 -3.81
CA ILE A 590 39.05 7.87 -4.31
C ILE A 590 37.98 7.34 -3.35
N SER A 591 38.27 6.32 -2.55
CA SER A 591 37.33 5.83 -1.52
C SER A 591 36.91 6.93 -0.52
N TYR A 592 37.78 7.92 -0.26
CA TYR A 592 37.44 9.09 0.56
C TYR A 592 36.33 9.95 -0.06
N LEU A 593 36.25 10.01 -1.39
CA LEU A 593 35.16 10.70 -2.08
C LEU A 593 33.83 9.97 -1.88
N ASN A 594 33.84 8.64 -1.81
CA ASN A 594 32.63 7.87 -1.47
C ASN A 594 32.14 8.16 -0.06
N GLU A 595 33.03 8.36 0.92
CA GLU A 595 32.63 8.78 2.26
C GLU A 595 31.88 10.12 2.22
N LEU A 596 32.34 11.09 1.40
CA LEU A 596 31.67 12.38 1.23
C LEU A 596 30.32 12.25 0.51
N ILE A 597 30.24 11.48 -0.58
CA ILE A 597 28.99 11.21 -1.32
C ILE A 597 27.95 10.58 -0.37
N THR A 598 28.38 9.58 0.39
CA THR A 598 27.52 8.87 1.34
C THR A 598 27.04 9.80 2.45
N SER A 599 27.92 10.63 3.01
CA SER A 599 27.54 11.55 4.08
C SER A 599 26.61 12.66 3.59
N ASP A 600 26.82 13.20 2.39
CA ASP A 600 25.92 14.19 1.78
C ASP A 600 24.52 13.61 1.54
N ALA A 601 24.43 12.39 1.02
CA ALA A 601 23.14 11.70 0.87
C ALA A 601 22.45 11.47 2.23
N ASN A 602 23.23 11.07 3.25
CA ASN A 602 22.73 10.86 4.60
C ASN A 602 22.24 12.15 5.27
N ASN A 603 22.79 13.32 4.94
CA ASN A 603 22.35 14.60 5.51
C ASN A 603 20.86 14.90 5.25
N ILE A 604 20.37 14.65 4.03
CA ILE A 604 18.94 14.79 3.72
C ILE A 604 18.12 13.66 4.35
N ASN A 605 18.63 12.42 4.29
CA ASN A 605 17.91 11.27 4.81
C ASN A 605 17.73 11.33 6.33
N ILE A 606 18.72 11.82 7.08
CA ILE A 606 18.61 11.94 8.53
C ILE A 606 17.60 13.02 8.94
N ILE A 607 17.48 14.11 8.17
CA ILE A 607 16.42 15.11 8.35
C ILE A 607 15.06 14.44 8.18
N LYS A 608 14.87 13.75 7.05
CA LYS A 608 13.63 13.03 6.72
C LYS A 608 13.26 11.98 7.78
N GLU A 609 14.21 11.13 8.16
CA GLU A 609 13.99 10.10 9.19
C GLU A 609 13.65 10.73 10.52
N THR A 610 14.43 11.70 10.99
CA THR A 610 14.24 12.32 12.31
C THR A 610 12.84 12.92 12.42
N ILE A 611 12.37 13.59 11.37
CA ILE A 611 11.04 14.19 11.33
C ILE A 611 9.96 13.11 11.26
N ASN A 612 10.12 12.11 10.38
CA ASN A 612 9.14 11.03 10.25
C ASN A 612 8.99 10.23 11.56
N THR A 613 10.08 10.01 12.28
CA THR A 613 10.07 9.30 13.58
C THR A 613 9.28 10.07 14.64
N ASN A 614 9.34 11.41 14.60
CA ASN A 614 8.60 12.28 15.53
C ASN A 614 7.11 12.42 15.16
N VAL A 615 6.77 12.50 13.86
CA VAL A 615 5.40 12.75 13.37
C VAL A 615 4.57 11.47 13.18
N ASN A 616 5.23 10.30 13.11
CA ASN A 616 4.57 9.02 12.88
C ASN A 616 3.32 8.85 13.79
N PRO A 617 2.14 8.50 13.22
CA PRO A 617 0.90 8.33 13.98
C PRO A 617 1.04 7.46 15.24
N SER A 618 1.87 6.42 15.18
CA SER A 618 2.14 5.47 16.28
C SER A 618 2.84 6.12 17.47
N GLN A 619 3.69 7.12 17.22
CA GLN A 619 4.51 7.80 18.22
C GLN A 619 3.82 9.03 18.80
N LEU A 620 3.02 9.72 17.97
CA LEU A 620 2.28 10.91 18.37
C LEU A 620 0.98 10.56 19.10
N ALA A 621 0.26 9.50 18.70
CA ALA A 621 -1.05 9.16 19.26
C ALA A 621 -1.06 8.92 20.79
N PRO A 622 -0.13 8.16 21.40
CA PRO A 622 -0.13 7.95 22.86
C PRO A 622 0.11 9.25 23.64
N LYS A 623 0.84 10.20 23.04
CA LYS A 623 1.21 11.47 23.68
C LYS A 623 0.09 12.52 23.64
N LEU A 624 -1.00 12.22 22.92
CA LEU A 624 -2.22 13.02 22.84
C LEU A 624 -3.29 12.56 23.83
N GLU A 625 -3.03 11.52 24.62
CA GLU A 625 -3.93 11.09 25.69
C GLU A 625 -4.01 12.16 26.80
N LEU A 626 -5.21 12.34 27.34
CA LEU A 626 -5.49 13.28 28.43
C LEU A 626 -6.07 12.50 29.62
N ASP A 627 -5.41 12.60 30.77
CA ASP A 627 -6.00 12.21 32.06
C ASP A 627 -6.80 13.40 32.62
N SER A 628 -8.12 13.22 32.74
CA SER A 628 -9.02 14.10 33.48
C SER A 628 -9.65 13.32 34.63
N ALA A 629 -9.24 13.62 35.86
CA ALA A 629 -9.65 12.88 37.05
C ALA A 629 -11.11 13.13 37.50
N LYS A 630 -11.85 14.03 36.85
CA LYS A 630 -13.16 14.50 37.35
C LYS A 630 -14.34 14.36 36.37
N LEU A 631 -14.09 14.24 35.07
CA LEU A 631 -15.12 13.98 34.06
C LEU A 631 -14.74 12.72 33.26
N GLU A 632 -15.63 11.74 33.26
CA GLU A 632 -15.50 10.50 32.48
C GLU A 632 -16.22 10.61 31.13
N ASN A 633 -15.79 9.82 30.13
CA ASN A 633 -16.40 9.69 28.80
C ASN A 633 -16.39 10.96 27.92
N PHE A 634 -15.47 11.90 28.17
CA PHE A 634 -15.28 13.04 27.27
C PHE A 634 -14.65 12.60 25.94
N ARG A 635 -14.94 13.35 24.88
CA ARG A 635 -14.37 13.07 23.55
C ARG A 635 -12.83 13.11 23.64
N PRO A 636 -12.11 12.05 23.22
CA PRO A 636 -10.65 12.05 23.25
C PRO A 636 -10.08 13.27 22.51
N PHE A 637 -9.02 13.87 23.05
CA PHE A 637 -8.38 15.05 22.44
C PHE A 637 -7.97 14.81 20.98
N SER A 638 -7.53 13.59 20.68
CA SER A 638 -7.16 13.12 19.33
C SER A 638 -8.31 13.11 18.32
N GLN A 639 -9.57 13.24 18.78
CA GLN A 639 -10.79 13.19 17.96
C GLN A 639 -11.48 14.56 17.82
N LEU A 640 -10.95 15.63 18.41
CA LEU A 640 -11.44 16.98 18.13
C LEU A 640 -11.11 17.36 16.69
N SER A 641 -12.01 18.05 15.99
CA SER A 641 -11.83 18.45 14.59
C SER A 641 -10.58 19.32 14.38
N ASP A 642 -10.27 20.20 15.33
CA ASP A 642 -9.06 21.05 15.26
C ASP A 642 -7.79 20.21 15.45
N THR A 643 -7.81 19.22 16.36
CA THR A 643 -6.70 18.28 16.54
C THR A 643 -6.47 17.44 15.29
N VAL A 644 -7.54 16.93 14.68
CA VAL A 644 -7.47 16.17 13.42
C VAL A 644 -6.92 17.06 12.30
N ALA A 645 -7.41 18.30 12.16
CA ALA A 645 -6.91 19.23 11.16
C ALA A 645 -5.43 19.60 11.36
N ILE A 646 -4.98 19.80 12.61
CA ILE A 646 -3.57 20.04 12.92
C ILE A 646 -2.74 18.78 12.62
N LYS A 647 -3.23 17.57 12.93
CA LYS A 647 -2.57 16.30 12.60
C LYS A 647 -2.43 16.10 11.09
N ASP A 648 -3.47 16.37 10.31
CA ASP A 648 -3.44 16.28 8.84
C ASP A 648 -2.46 17.31 8.25
N ASN A 649 -2.37 18.50 8.85
CA ASN A 649 -1.35 19.50 8.50
C ASN A 649 0.06 19.01 8.83
N LEU A 650 0.29 18.43 10.00
CA LEU A 650 1.58 17.84 10.37
C LEU A 650 1.99 16.74 9.39
N GLU A 651 1.05 15.89 8.97
CA GLU A 651 1.28 14.85 7.96
C GLU A 651 1.56 15.46 6.58
N THR A 652 0.83 16.50 6.17
CA THR A 652 1.07 17.23 4.92
C THR A 652 2.46 17.89 4.90
N ILE A 653 2.87 18.52 6.01
CA ILE A 653 4.18 19.15 6.15
C ILE A 653 5.29 18.08 6.16
N ASN A 654 5.10 16.96 6.86
CA ASN A 654 6.01 15.82 6.80
C ASN A 654 6.13 15.29 5.36
N ASN A 655 5.02 15.11 4.65
CA ASN A 655 5.01 14.66 3.25
C ASN A 655 5.76 15.62 2.32
N LYS A 656 5.65 16.94 2.52
CA LYS A 656 6.48 17.94 1.79
C LYS A 656 7.97 17.72 2.02
N ILE A 657 8.38 17.47 3.27
CA ILE A 657 9.78 17.17 3.61
C ILE A 657 10.23 15.84 2.98
N GLN A 658 9.39 14.79 3.04
CA GLN A 658 9.69 13.49 2.44
C GLN A 658 9.83 13.59 0.90
N ALA A 659 9.05 14.46 0.25
CA ALA A 659 9.08 14.68 -1.19
C ALA A 659 10.30 15.48 -1.70
N THR A 660 11.03 16.17 -0.82
CA THR A 660 12.23 16.92 -1.23
C THR A 660 13.35 15.96 -1.63
N ASN A 661 13.76 16.00 -2.90
CA ASN A 661 14.85 15.16 -3.40
C ASN A 661 16.22 15.76 -3.08
N SER A 662 17.25 14.91 -3.03
CA SER A 662 18.63 15.37 -2.97
C SER A 662 19.01 16.09 -4.26
N ILE A 663 19.65 17.24 -4.13
CA ILE A 663 20.21 17.98 -5.27
C ILE A 663 21.37 17.18 -5.88
N GLU A 664 21.41 17.04 -7.20
CA GLU A 664 22.49 16.33 -7.90
C GLU A 664 23.88 16.95 -7.62
N TRP A 665 24.94 16.15 -7.73
CA TRP A 665 26.35 16.51 -7.45
C TRP A 665 27.03 17.44 -8.50
N ASN A 666 26.21 18.12 -9.28
CA ASN A 666 26.61 18.97 -10.42
C ASN A 666 25.75 20.25 -10.49
N ALA A 667 24.85 20.46 -9.53
CA ALA A 667 24.11 21.70 -9.38
C ALA A 667 24.97 22.79 -8.72
N ASP A 668 24.50 24.04 -8.75
CA ASP A 668 25.17 25.14 -8.05
C ASP A 668 25.13 24.89 -6.53
N ILE A 669 26.18 25.25 -5.81
CA ILE A 669 26.20 25.12 -4.34
C ILE A 669 25.07 25.93 -3.68
N ASN A 670 24.63 27.02 -4.32
CA ASN A 670 23.48 27.81 -3.89
C ASN A 670 22.17 27.02 -3.97
N ASP A 671 22.01 26.11 -4.93
CA ASP A 671 20.81 25.26 -5.02
C ASP A 671 20.77 24.27 -3.85
N VAL A 672 21.93 23.71 -3.46
CA VAL A 672 22.08 22.85 -2.27
C VAL A 672 21.72 23.64 -1.01
N LYS A 673 22.27 24.86 -0.89
CA LYS A 673 21.97 25.78 0.21
C LYS A 673 20.47 26.09 0.29
N ASN A 674 19.84 26.43 -0.83
CA ASN A 674 18.41 26.73 -0.91
C ASN A 674 17.54 25.51 -0.56
N SER A 675 17.96 24.30 -0.95
CA SER A 675 17.28 23.05 -0.57
C SER A 675 17.28 22.85 0.95
N TYR A 676 18.44 23.03 1.61
CA TYR A 676 18.50 22.94 3.07
C TYR A 676 17.74 24.07 3.76
N ILE A 677 17.79 25.31 3.25
CA ILE A 677 16.98 26.43 3.76
C ILE A 677 15.49 26.07 3.69
N THR A 678 15.03 25.53 2.57
CA THR A 678 13.64 25.13 2.37
C THR A 678 13.26 24.03 3.36
N LEU A 679 14.05 22.96 3.45
CA LEU A 679 13.81 21.85 4.38
C LEU A 679 13.69 22.34 5.83
N PHE A 680 14.66 23.12 6.30
CA PHE A 680 14.63 23.61 7.66
C PHE A 680 13.50 24.64 7.89
N ASN A 681 13.12 25.44 6.89
CA ASN A 681 11.93 26.32 6.99
C ASN A 681 10.66 25.50 7.19
N THR A 682 10.53 24.39 6.47
CA THR A 682 9.41 23.46 6.64
C THR A 682 9.46 22.76 8.01
N VAL A 683 10.65 22.54 8.58
CA VAL A 683 10.79 22.08 9.99
C VAL A 683 10.29 23.13 10.98
N ASP A 684 10.54 24.41 10.74
CA ASP A 684 10.00 25.48 11.60
C ASP A 684 8.47 25.57 11.49
N GLU A 685 7.89 25.42 10.29
CA GLU A 685 6.44 25.31 10.10
C GLU A 685 5.85 24.14 10.90
N LEU A 686 6.54 22.99 10.90
CA LEU A 686 6.16 21.81 11.67
C LEU A 686 6.21 22.08 13.18
N ASN A 687 7.30 22.65 13.69
CA ASN A 687 7.43 23.03 15.10
C ASN A 687 6.34 24.00 15.55
N ASN A 688 5.95 24.95 14.69
CA ASN A 688 4.85 25.87 14.95
C ASN A 688 3.51 25.13 15.09
N LYS A 689 3.21 24.18 14.19
CA LYS A 689 1.99 23.36 14.27
C LYS A 689 1.96 22.43 15.48
N VAL A 690 3.11 21.85 15.84
CA VAL A 690 3.22 21.07 17.08
C VAL A 690 3.00 21.96 18.31
N THR A 691 3.48 23.20 18.29
CA THR A 691 3.22 24.19 19.35
C THR A 691 1.73 24.52 19.44
N GLU A 692 1.08 24.77 18.30
CA GLU A 692 -0.38 24.99 18.22
C GLU A 692 -1.17 23.82 18.81
N LEU A 693 -0.78 22.57 18.49
CA LEU A 693 -1.38 21.37 19.06
C LEU A 693 -1.21 21.28 20.58
N SER A 694 -0.02 21.64 21.10
CA SER A 694 0.24 21.67 22.54
C SER A 694 -0.60 22.73 23.25
N THR A 695 -0.74 23.92 22.66
CA THR A 695 -1.62 24.97 23.20
C THR A 695 -3.06 24.49 23.26
N LEU A 696 -3.56 23.88 22.18
CA LEU A 696 -4.92 23.34 22.13
C LEU A 696 -5.14 22.22 23.18
N GLN A 697 -4.15 21.35 23.41
CA GLN A 697 -4.22 20.31 24.45
C GLN A 697 -4.38 20.91 25.85
N ILE A 698 -3.61 21.97 26.16
CA ILE A 698 -3.69 22.69 27.44
C ILE A 698 -5.07 23.36 27.59
N GLU A 699 -5.55 24.04 26.54
CA GLU A 699 -6.85 24.71 26.55
C GLU A 699 -8.00 23.71 26.73
N TYR A 700 -7.97 22.57 26.05
CA TYR A 700 -9.00 21.54 26.17
C TYR A 700 -8.99 20.90 27.57
N LYS A 701 -7.81 20.63 28.13
CA LYS A 701 -7.68 20.17 29.53
C LYS A 701 -8.28 21.18 30.52
N ASN A 702 -8.00 22.47 30.33
CA ASN A 702 -8.56 23.52 31.17
C ASN A 702 -10.09 23.63 31.03
N TYR A 703 -10.63 23.46 29.82
CA TYR A 703 -12.07 23.39 29.59
C TYR A 703 -12.72 22.25 30.37
N LEU A 704 -12.18 21.03 30.28
CA LEU A 704 -12.72 19.86 30.99
C LEU A 704 -12.72 20.08 32.51
N ASN A 705 -11.65 20.65 33.06
CA ASN A 705 -11.58 21.01 34.48
C ASN A 705 -12.67 22.03 34.86
N ASN A 706 -12.82 23.10 34.08
CA ASN A 706 -13.82 24.14 34.34
C ASN A 706 -15.26 23.64 34.20
N ALA A 707 -15.54 22.76 33.23
CA ALA A 707 -16.83 22.13 33.06
C ALA A 707 -17.16 21.23 34.25
N SER A 708 -16.17 20.49 34.76
CA SER A 708 -16.32 19.68 35.97
C SER A 708 -16.69 20.54 37.18
N ASP A 709 -16.01 21.67 37.37
CA ASP A 709 -16.26 22.55 38.51
C ASP A 709 -17.66 23.21 38.40
N HIS A 710 -18.15 23.51 37.19
CA HIS A 710 -19.50 24.06 37.00
C HIS A 710 -20.62 23.03 37.20
N VAL A 711 -20.42 21.76 36.79
CA VAL A 711 -21.38 20.67 37.11
C VAL A 711 -21.51 20.51 38.63
N GLU A 712 -20.43 20.69 39.38
CA GLU A 712 -20.47 20.65 40.84
C GLU A 712 -21.18 21.87 41.44
N GLN A 713 -20.98 23.07 40.87
CA GLN A 713 -21.75 24.25 41.26
C GLN A 713 -23.26 24.10 40.98
N LEU A 714 -23.64 23.48 39.85
CA LEU A 714 -25.03 23.13 39.56
C LEU A 714 -25.58 22.16 40.61
N ARG A 715 -24.80 21.17 41.04
CA ARG A 715 -25.21 20.24 42.11
C ARG A 715 -25.51 20.98 43.41
N GLU A 716 -24.66 21.91 43.81
CA GLU A 716 -24.88 22.75 44.99
C GLU A 716 -26.12 23.65 44.86
N LEU A 717 -26.34 24.25 43.67
CA LEU A 717 -27.51 25.06 43.36
C LEU A 717 -28.80 24.26 43.42
N GLY A 718 -28.81 23.07 42.83
CA GLY A 718 -29.97 22.20 42.76
C GLY A 718 -30.36 21.65 44.12
N SER A 719 -29.40 21.45 45.03
CA SER A 719 -29.63 20.88 46.37
C SER A 719 -30.09 21.91 47.43
N LYS A 720 -30.22 23.19 47.06
CA LYS A 720 -30.58 24.27 47.98
C LYS A 720 -32.10 24.49 48.03
N GLU A 721 -32.61 24.69 49.24
CA GLU A 721 -33.97 25.19 49.52
C GLU A 721 -35.15 24.26 49.14
N HIS A 722 -34.91 22.98 48.89
CA HIS A 722 -35.96 21.94 48.81
C HIS A 722 -35.60 20.77 49.74
N GLN A 723 -36.57 19.94 50.11
CA GLN A 723 -36.34 18.74 50.93
C GLN A 723 -35.76 17.63 50.04
N ASN A 724 -34.82 16.84 50.57
CA ASN A 724 -34.17 15.71 49.89
C ASN A 724 -35.12 14.50 49.74
N GLN A 725 -36.29 14.72 49.15
CA GLN A 725 -37.22 13.67 48.76
C GLN A 725 -36.62 12.89 47.59
N SER A 726 -36.69 11.56 47.62
CA SER A 726 -35.92 10.70 46.70
C SER A 726 -36.17 11.03 45.23
N LYS A 727 -37.40 11.44 44.89
CA LYS A 727 -37.80 11.79 43.52
C LYS A 727 -37.20 13.12 43.03
N ASN A 728 -37.13 14.13 43.89
CA ASN A 728 -36.41 15.39 43.59
C ASN A 728 -34.91 15.11 43.41
N THR A 729 -34.32 14.27 44.27
CA THR A 729 -32.91 13.88 44.17
C THR A 729 -32.60 13.08 42.90
N GLU A 730 -33.47 12.16 42.49
CA GLU A 730 -33.29 11.37 41.27
C GLU A 730 -33.31 12.26 40.02
N VAL A 731 -34.27 13.19 39.94
CA VAL A 731 -34.40 14.11 38.82
C VAL A 731 -33.27 15.13 38.80
N LEU A 732 -32.85 15.64 39.96
CA LEU A 732 -31.65 16.48 40.08
C LEU A 732 -30.42 15.76 39.52
N ASN A 733 -30.19 14.50 39.91
CA ASN A 733 -29.08 13.70 39.39
C ASN A 733 -29.19 13.49 37.86
N LYS A 734 -30.40 13.30 37.32
CA LYS A 734 -30.62 13.24 35.86
C LYS A 734 -30.26 14.57 35.19
N ILE A 735 -30.70 15.72 35.71
CA ILE A 735 -30.35 17.05 35.17
C ILE A 735 -28.83 17.28 35.22
N LEU A 736 -28.16 16.90 36.31
CA LEU A 736 -26.70 17.01 36.45
C LEU A 736 -25.96 16.10 35.46
N ASN A 737 -26.47 14.89 35.21
CA ASN A 737 -25.93 13.99 34.19
C ASN A 737 -26.12 14.58 32.78
N TYR A 738 -27.26 15.19 32.46
CA TYR A 738 -27.44 15.87 31.17
C TYR A 738 -26.54 17.10 31.04
N ALA A 739 -26.30 17.86 32.11
CA ALA A 739 -25.34 18.96 32.09
C ALA A 739 -23.93 18.44 31.81
N LYS A 740 -23.55 17.30 32.43
CA LYS A 740 -22.30 16.59 32.16
C LYS A 740 -22.21 16.14 30.70
N GLU A 741 -23.25 15.50 30.17
CA GLU A 741 -23.34 15.05 28.77
C GLU A 741 -23.22 16.22 27.78
N ASP A 742 -23.88 17.34 28.04
CA ASP A 742 -23.79 18.53 27.19
C ASP A 742 -22.37 19.13 27.23
N TYR A 743 -21.72 19.19 28.40
CA TYR A 743 -20.34 19.68 28.50
C TYR A 743 -19.32 18.78 27.80
N ILE A 744 -19.52 17.46 27.76
CA ILE A 744 -18.59 16.56 27.08
C ILE A 744 -18.84 16.46 25.57
N ASP A 745 -20.04 16.80 25.10
CA ASP A 745 -20.38 16.87 23.67
C ASP A 745 -19.81 18.12 23.00
N VAL A 746 -18.50 18.10 22.76
CA VAL A 746 -17.78 19.17 22.05
C VAL A 746 -16.88 18.56 20.99
N ASN A 747 -16.91 19.12 19.77
CA ASN A 747 -16.10 18.63 18.66
C ASN A 747 -14.92 19.56 18.31
N SER A 748 -14.90 20.78 18.79
CA SER A 748 -13.90 21.81 18.42
C SER A 748 -13.64 22.81 19.54
N LYS A 749 -12.57 23.61 19.39
CA LYS A 749 -12.27 24.79 20.21
C LYS A 749 -13.42 25.76 20.24
N ALA A 750 -14.03 26.04 19.09
CA ALA A 750 -15.20 26.90 19.02
C ALA A 750 -16.37 26.34 19.84
N ASN A 751 -16.61 25.02 19.78
CA ASN A 751 -17.66 24.36 20.56
C ASN A 751 -17.40 24.45 22.07
N PHE A 752 -16.21 24.11 22.55
CA PHE A 752 -15.95 24.12 23.98
C PHE A 752 -15.85 25.55 24.54
N LEU A 753 -15.35 26.52 23.77
CA LEU A 753 -15.40 27.93 24.16
C LEU A 753 -16.85 28.41 24.28
N ALA A 754 -17.72 28.10 23.32
CA ALA A 754 -19.13 28.45 23.36
C ALA A 754 -19.86 27.83 24.57
N LYS A 755 -19.65 26.53 24.84
CA LYS A 755 -20.26 25.85 25.99
C LYS A 755 -19.70 26.31 27.34
N SER A 756 -18.46 26.83 27.38
CA SER A 756 -17.85 27.42 28.60
C SER A 756 -18.19 28.90 28.85
N SER A 757 -18.89 29.55 27.91
CA SER A 757 -19.28 30.96 28.04
C SER A 757 -20.17 31.20 29.27
N ASN A 758 -20.11 32.41 29.83
CA ASN A 758 -20.94 32.78 30.96
C ASN A 758 -22.45 32.65 30.64
N ASP A 759 -22.86 32.92 29.39
CA ASP A 759 -24.26 32.80 28.98
C ASP A 759 -24.73 31.33 28.95
N ALA A 760 -23.90 30.40 28.45
CA ALA A 760 -24.21 28.98 28.45
C ALA A 760 -24.25 28.38 29.88
N LYS A 761 -23.39 28.87 30.77
CA LYS A 761 -23.42 28.54 32.20
C LYS A 761 -24.71 29.06 32.85
N LEU A 762 -25.05 30.32 32.60
CA LEU A 762 -26.23 30.99 33.14
C LEU A 762 -27.53 30.32 32.68
N LEU A 763 -27.60 29.83 31.43
CA LEU A 763 -28.75 29.06 30.93
C LEU A 763 -28.99 27.79 31.75
N LYS A 764 -27.95 26.98 32.00
CA LYS A 764 -28.05 25.76 32.80
C LYS A 764 -28.42 26.05 34.26
N GLU A 765 -27.85 27.10 34.84
CA GLU A 765 -28.22 27.56 36.19
C GLU A 765 -29.66 28.04 36.27
N THR A 766 -30.14 28.76 35.26
CA THR A 766 -31.51 29.28 35.19
C THR A 766 -32.51 28.14 35.04
N PHE A 767 -32.24 27.18 34.16
CA PHE A 767 -33.04 25.96 34.02
C PHE A 767 -33.15 25.20 35.34
N LEU A 768 -32.02 25.00 36.03
CA LEU A 768 -32.02 24.31 37.32
C LEU A 768 -32.77 25.10 38.40
N LYS A 769 -32.65 26.43 38.45
CA LYS A 769 -33.40 27.29 39.37
C LYS A 769 -34.92 27.16 39.17
N GLU A 770 -35.40 27.04 37.94
CA GLU A 770 -36.82 26.81 37.67
C GLU A 770 -37.26 25.41 38.14
N TRP A 771 -36.45 24.38 37.95
CA TRP A 771 -36.73 23.04 38.48
C TRP A 771 -36.71 22.98 40.02
N VAL A 772 -35.84 23.75 40.67
CA VAL A 772 -35.87 23.91 42.14
C VAL A 772 -37.21 24.50 42.60
N LYS A 773 -37.87 25.38 41.82
CA LYS A 773 -39.23 25.85 42.15
C LYS A 773 -40.28 24.74 42.03
N VAL A 774 -40.12 23.82 41.07
CA VAL A 774 -40.97 22.62 40.96
C VAL A 774 -40.72 21.70 42.15
N PHE A 775 -39.46 21.43 42.52
CA PHE A 775 -39.10 20.64 43.69
C PHE A 775 -39.73 21.20 44.98
N LYS A 776 -39.66 22.51 45.19
CA LYS A 776 -40.28 23.21 46.32
C LYS A 776 -41.80 23.06 46.37
N SER A 777 -42.44 23.20 45.22
CA SER A 777 -43.91 23.08 45.13
C SER A 777 -44.35 21.63 45.42
N TYR A 778 -43.50 20.63 45.14
CA TYR A 778 -43.73 19.23 45.46
C TYR A 778 -43.57 18.95 46.94
N ASP A 779 -42.58 19.57 47.57
CA ASP A 779 -42.44 19.56 49.02
C ASP A 779 -43.66 20.24 49.70
N GLU A 780 -44.17 21.34 49.15
CA GLU A 780 -45.40 22.01 49.65
C GLU A 780 -46.64 21.12 49.52
N TYR A 781 -46.82 20.44 48.38
CA TYR A 781 -47.89 19.46 48.17
C TYR A 781 -47.85 18.33 49.21
N LEU A 782 -46.69 17.70 49.42
CA LEU A 782 -46.54 16.64 50.43
C LEU A 782 -46.86 17.12 51.85
N LYS A 783 -46.55 18.39 52.16
CA LYS A 783 -46.92 19.02 53.42
C LYS A 783 -48.44 19.25 53.53
N HIS A 784 -49.10 19.67 52.45
CA HIS A 784 -50.56 19.85 52.41
C HIS A 784 -51.33 18.52 52.51
N LYS A 785 -50.88 17.48 51.80
CA LYS A 785 -51.40 16.11 51.91
C LYS A 785 -51.45 15.64 53.36
N SER A 786 -50.35 15.87 54.09
CA SER A 786 -50.25 15.55 55.53
C SER A 786 -51.23 16.36 56.41
N SER A 787 -51.53 17.62 56.06
CA SER A 787 -52.49 18.47 56.79
C SER A 787 -53.95 18.09 56.53
N ILE A 788 -54.29 17.64 55.33
CA ILE A 788 -55.64 17.14 54.98
C ILE A 788 -55.96 15.88 55.80
N ASP A 789 -54.97 14.99 55.96
CA ASP A 789 -55.11 13.79 56.80
C ASP A 789 -55.43 14.11 58.26
N GLU A 790 -54.93 15.24 58.79
CA GLU A 790 -55.28 15.70 60.15
C GLU A 790 -56.69 16.27 60.25
N GLU A 791 -57.13 17.10 59.29
CA GLU A 791 -58.50 17.63 59.29
C GLU A 791 -59.54 16.54 59.04
N PHE A 792 -59.23 15.57 58.18
CA PHE A 792 -60.07 14.42 57.92
C PHE A 792 -60.30 13.55 59.18
N LYS A 793 -59.38 13.54 60.16
CA LYS A 793 -59.63 12.88 61.45
C LYS A 793 -60.80 13.51 62.22
N LYS A 794 -61.07 14.81 62.06
CA LYS A 794 -62.22 15.48 62.71
C LYS A 794 -63.57 15.03 62.12
N PHE A 795 -63.60 14.49 60.89
CA PHE A 795 -64.80 13.94 60.24
C PHE A 795 -65.32 12.63 60.87
N ARG A 796 -64.62 12.05 61.85
CA ARG A 796 -65.00 10.81 62.56
C ARG A 796 -66.21 10.95 63.52
N HIS A 797 -67.08 11.95 63.33
CA HIS A 797 -68.25 12.16 64.19
C HIS A 797 -69.28 11.04 64.00
N PRO A 798 -69.97 10.60 65.07
CA PRO A 798 -71.00 9.55 65.00
C PRO A 798 -72.00 9.72 63.84
N ASP A 799 -72.55 10.93 63.63
CA ASP A 799 -73.53 11.19 62.56
C ASP A 799 -72.98 11.10 61.13
N ALA A 800 -71.67 11.26 60.91
CA ALA A 800 -71.05 11.23 59.58
C ALA A 800 -70.24 9.94 59.32
N ARG A 801 -70.00 9.14 60.36
CA ARG A 801 -69.13 7.94 60.32
C ARG A 801 -69.44 6.97 59.19
N HIS A 802 -70.72 6.80 58.84
CA HIS A 802 -71.15 5.89 57.77
C HIS A 802 -70.67 6.30 56.36
N THR A 803 -70.23 7.54 56.17
CA THR A 803 -69.63 8.05 54.92
C THR A 803 -68.11 8.16 54.97
N TYR A 804 -67.50 7.98 56.14
CA TYR A 804 -66.09 8.26 56.39
C TYR A 804 -65.17 7.58 55.37
N ASP A 805 -65.27 6.26 55.19
CA ASP A 805 -64.38 5.52 54.29
C ASP A 805 -64.54 5.95 52.82
N LYS A 806 -65.75 6.30 52.38
CA LYS A 806 -65.99 6.79 51.01
C LYS A 806 -65.44 8.19 50.78
N VAL A 807 -65.56 9.06 51.79
CA VAL A 807 -64.94 10.40 51.76
C VAL A 807 -63.42 10.24 51.73
N ASN A 808 -62.86 9.29 52.50
CA ASN A 808 -61.44 8.96 52.46
C ASN A 808 -61.01 8.46 51.06
N GLU A 809 -61.78 7.58 50.44
CA GLU A 809 -61.52 7.12 49.08
C GLU A 809 -61.51 8.26 48.05
N ILE A 810 -62.38 9.26 48.19
CA ILE A 810 -62.41 10.44 47.29
C ILE A 810 -61.19 11.31 47.52
N ILE A 811 -60.81 11.55 48.78
CA ILE A 811 -59.59 12.29 49.14
C ILE A 811 -58.37 11.57 48.54
N GLN A 812 -58.26 10.25 48.74
CA GLN A 812 -57.18 9.43 48.17
C GLN A 812 -57.20 9.40 46.64
N TRP A 813 -58.38 9.40 46.02
CA TRP A 813 -58.52 9.42 44.57
C TRP A 813 -58.10 10.77 43.95
N GLN A 814 -58.52 11.90 44.52
CA GLN A 814 -58.07 13.24 44.12
C GLN A 814 -56.56 13.40 44.36
N GLN A 815 -56.04 12.95 45.51
CA GLN A 815 -54.60 12.94 45.79
C GLN A 815 -53.83 12.08 44.78
N LYS A 816 -54.38 10.93 44.38
CA LYS A 816 -53.76 10.06 43.35
C LYS A 816 -53.74 10.74 41.98
N PHE A 817 -54.82 11.43 41.57
CA PHE A 817 -54.84 12.19 40.33
C PHE A 817 -53.73 13.25 40.30
N ILE A 818 -53.48 13.90 41.43
CA ILE A 818 -52.39 14.86 41.60
C ILE A 818 -51.01 14.18 41.57
N ASP A 819 -50.87 13.02 42.22
CA ASP A 819 -49.65 12.20 42.15
C ASP A 819 -49.34 11.74 40.70
N ASP A 820 -50.35 11.36 39.91
CA ASP A 820 -50.21 10.91 38.52
C ASP A 820 -49.84 12.08 37.56
N GLU A 821 -50.43 13.26 37.72
CA GLU A 821 -50.04 14.48 37.00
C GLU A 821 -48.59 14.90 37.33
N MET A 822 -48.18 14.73 38.59
CA MET A 822 -46.80 14.95 38.99
C MET A 822 -45.82 14.00 38.29
N GLU A 823 -46.18 12.74 38.14
CA GLU A 823 -45.40 11.76 37.39
C GLU A 823 -45.17 12.19 35.94
N LEU A 824 -46.20 12.69 35.25
CA LEU A 824 -46.09 13.15 33.85
C LEU A 824 -45.13 14.33 33.69
N ILE A 825 -45.10 15.26 34.65
CA ILE A 825 -44.19 16.41 34.62
C ILE A 825 -42.74 15.96 34.83
N TYR A 826 -42.48 15.10 35.82
CA TYR A 826 -41.14 14.54 36.03
C TYR A 826 -40.68 13.68 34.85
N LYS A 827 -41.59 12.95 34.20
CA LYS A 827 -41.32 12.11 33.02
C LYS A 827 -40.78 12.91 31.82
N LYS A 828 -41.07 14.22 31.71
CA LYS A 828 -40.46 15.08 30.67
C LYS A 828 -38.93 15.13 30.75
N ILE A 829 -38.33 14.92 31.92
CA ILE A 829 -36.86 14.78 32.07
C ILE A 829 -36.39 13.35 31.74
N GLU A 830 -37.27 12.36 31.89
CA GLU A 830 -36.95 10.95 31.65
C GLU A 830 -36.94 10.58 30.15
N ASP A 831 -37.77 11.26 29.35
CA ASP A 831 -37.84 11.12 27.89
C ASP A 831 -36.74 11.96 27.17
N LYS A 832 -35.47 11.63 27.42
CA LYS A 832 -34.23 11.92 26.65
C LYS A 832 -33.96 13.28 25.98
N THR A 833 -34.65 14.39 26.28
CA THR A 833 -34.34 15.70 25.65
C THR A 833 -34.52 16.88 26.60
N ILE A 834 -33.46 17.26 27.34
CA ILE A 834 -33.41 18.55 28.05
C ILE A 834 -33.07 19.66 27.05
N LEU A 835 -34.00 20.60 26.86
CA LEU A 835 -33.77 21.87 26.17
C LEU A 835 -33.48 22.96 27.21
N TRP A 836 -32.21 23.34 27.36
CA TRP A 836 -31.77 24.32 28.38
C TRP A 836 -32.43 25.70 28.25
N SER A 837 -33.03 26.02 27.10
CA SER A 837 -33.72 27.28 26.81
C SER A 837 -35.24 27.26 27.04
N GLN A 838 -35.83 26.16 27.51
CA GLN A 838 -37.28 26.02 27.65
C GLN A 838 -37.81 26.75 28.90
N GLU A 839 -38.90 27.53 28.74
CA GLU A 839 -39.54 28.33 29.82
C GLU A 839 -40.31 27.48 30.86
N SER A 840 -40.54 28.08 32.04
CA SER A 840 -40.79 27.36 33.29
C SER A 840 -42.19 26.77 33.47
N PHE A 841 -42.23 25.55 34.02
CA PHE A 841 -43.44 24.83 34.45
C PHE A 841 -43.93 25.22 35.86
N ALA A 842 -43.23 26.16 36.53
CA ALA A 842 -43.44 26.44 37.95
C ALA A 842 -44.79 27.11 38.25
N SER A 843 -45.36 27.87 37.31
CA SER A 843 -46.62 28.60 37.48
C SER A 843 -47.85 27.70 37.43
N GLU A 844 -47.85 26.68 36.56
CA GLU A 844 -48.94 25.69 36.47
C GLU A 844 -49.00 24.82 37.73
N TYR A 845 -47.84 24.51 38.31
CA TYR A 845 -47.74 23.58 39.42
C TYR A 845 -48.05 24.19 40.80
N SER A 846 -47.55 25.39 41.07
CA SER A 846 -47.79 26.10 42.33
C SER A 846 -49.27 26.45 42.56
N LYS A 847 -50.07 26.56 41.49
CA LYS A 847 -51.53 26.71 41.55
C LYS A 847 -52.21 25.41 42.02
N PHE A 848 -51.80 24.28 41.47
CA PHE A 848 -52.41 22.97 41.73
C PHE A 848 -52.23 22.51 43.20
N ALA A 849 -51.02 22.67 43.75
CA ALA A 849 -50.69 22.29 45.13
C ALA A 849 -51.36 23.18 46.20
N ARG A 850 -51.72 24.43 45.88
CA ARG A 850 -52.44 25.34 46.79
C ARG A 850 -53.96 25.15 46.75
N ASP A 851 -54.52 24.98 45.55
CA ASP A 851 -55.97 24.84 45.36
C ASP A 851 -56.51 23.52 45.98
N GLU A 852 -55.69 22.46 46.01
CA GLU A 852 -56.03 21.17 46.63
C GLU A 852 -56.32 21.29 48.14
N LYS A 853 -55.46 21.97 48.89
CA LYS A 853 -55.63 22.11 50.35
C LYS A 853 -56.94 22.79 50.68
N THR A 854 -57.19 23.95 50.08
CA THR A 854 -58.41 24.75 50.33
C THR A 854 -59.65 23.95 49.95
N LEU A 855 -59.66 23.33 48.77
CA LEU A 855 -60.83 22.62 48.29
C LEU A 855 -61.15 21.35 49.11
N LEU A 856 -60.16 20.49 49.38
CA LEU A 856 -60.39 19.23 50.10
C LEU A 856 -60.66 19.46 51.60
N VAL A 857 -60.04 20.46 52.21
CA VAL A 857 -60.39 20.86 53.59
C VAL A 857 -61.80 21.45 53.65
N SER A 858 -62.15 22.36 52.75
CA SER A 858 -63.51 22.91 52.66
C SER A 858 -64.54 21.84 52.33
N PHE A 859 -64.21 20.84 51.50
CA PHE A 859 -65.06 19.68 51.22
C PHE A 859 -65.38 18.91 52.51
N VAL A 860 -64.36 18.54 53.28
CA VAL A 860 -64.52 17.81 54.55
C VAL A 860 -65.32 18.64 55.56
N LYS A 861 -65.03 19.95 55.68
CA LYS A 861 -65.72 20.85 56.62
C LYS A 861 -67.19 21.09 56.24
N ASN A 862 -67.49 21.27 54.95
CA ASN A 862 -68.85 21.45 54.45
C ASN A 862 -69.70 20.19 54.67
N LEU A 863 -69.17 19.02 54.32
CA LEU A 863 -69.86 17.75 54.57
C LEU A 863 -70.14 17.52 56.05
N TYR A 864 -69.15 17.81 56.90
CA TYR A 864 -69.32 17.71 58.34
C TYR A 864 -70.46 18.62 58.81
N ASN A 865 -70.44 19.89 58.40
CA ASN A 865 -71.44 20.86 58.80
C ASN A 865 -72.86 20.44 58.39
N ILE A 866 -73.04 19.91 57.18
CA ILE A 866 -74.36 19.43 56.71
C ILE A 866 -74.81 18.17 57.41
N LEU A 867 -73.98 17.13 57.46
CA LEU A 867 -74.40 15.83 57.98
C LEU A 867 -74.51 15.82 59.51
N VAL A 868 -73.69 16.61 60.20
CA VAL A 868 -73.62 16.65 61.67
C VAL A 868 -74.38 17.83 62.23
N ASN A 869 -74.08 19.07 61.80
CA ASN A 869 -74.63 20.25 62.48
C ASN A 869 -76.04 20.59 62.00
N GLN A 870 -76.34 20.42 60.70
CA GLN A 870 -77.64 20.73 60.12
C GLN A 870 -78.58 19.52 60.15
N PHE A 871 -78.28 18.47 59.40
CA PHE A 871 -79.08 17.27 59.32
C PHE A 871 -78.72 16.21 60.36
N GLY A 872 -77.97 16.56 61.40
CA GLY A 872 -77.62 15.65 62.49
C GLY A 872 -78.85 14.93 63.06
N TYR A 873 -78.66 13.68 63.48
CA TYR A 873 -79.77 12.81 63.86
C TYR A 873 -80.55 13.32 65.08
N ASN A 874 -79.87 13.95 66.03
CA ASN A 874 -80.47 14.58 67.20
C ASN A 874 -80.78 16.08 67.02
N LYS A 875 -80.55 16.63 65.81
CA LYS A 875 -80.77 18.05 65.49
C LYS A 875 -82.07 18.25 64.73
N MET A 876 -82.06 17.99 63.41
CA MET A 876 -83.23 18.21 62.55
C MET A 876 -84.22 17.04 62.57
N TYR A 877 -83.74 15.83 62.87
CA TYR A 877 -84.61 14.66 63.01
C TYR A 877 -85.20 14.51 64.42
N ASN A 878 -84.82 15.37 65.38
CA ASN A 878 -85.44 15.39 66.69
C ASN A 878 -86.81 16.11 66.62
N PHE A 879 -87.87 15.33 66.48
CA PHE A 879 -89.21 15.81 66.18
C PHE A 879 -90.01 16.09 67.45
N GLU A 880 -90.56 17.29 67.60
CA GLU A 880 -91.53 17.59 68.65
C GLU A 880 -92.93 17.17 68.19
N ALA A 881 -93.64 16.41 69.02
CA ALA A 881 -95.00 15.93 68.75
C ALA A 881 -95.85 16.03 70.03
N PRO A 882 -97.17 16.28 69.93
CA PRO A 882 -98.05 16.31 71.10
C PRO A 882 -98.37 14.91 71.63
N LYS A 883 -98.33 14.75 72.95
CA LYS A 883 -98.89 13.63 73.72
C LYS A 883 -100.12 14.13 74.49
N TYR A 884 -101.30 13.64 74.15
CA TYR A 884 -102.56 14.14 74.70
C TYR A 884 -102.96 13.42 75.99
N ASN A 885 -103.45 14.19 76.95
CA ASN A 885 -103.91 13.71 78.25
C ASN A 885 -105.37 14.16 78.48
N TRP A 886 -106.19 13.27 79.04
CA TRP A 886 -107.54 13.64 79.46
C TRP A 886 -107.51 14.20 80.89
N ASP A 887 -107.71 15.50 81.03
CA ASP A 887 -107.92 16.14 82.33
C ASP A 887 -109.36 15.89 82.78
N ARG A 888 -109.53 14.84 83.58
CA ARG A 888 -110.82 14.42 84.11
C ARG A 888 -111.48 15.48 84.99
N TYR A 889 -110.72 16.31 85.70
CA TYR A 889 -111.26 17.29 86.65
C TYR A 889 -111.96 18.43 85.90
N ASN A 890 -111.27 18.95 84.89
CA ASN A 890 -111.80 20.03 84.05
C ASN A 890 -112.60 19.50 82.85
N GLN A 891 -112.65 18.17 82.70
CA GLN A 891 -113.27 17.47 81.58
C GLN A 891 -112.79 18.01 80.23
N LYS A 892 -111.49 18.34 80.11
CA LYS A 892 -110.89 18.86 78.88
C LYS A 892 -109.68 18.03 78.49
N PHE A 893 -109.33 18.07 77.21
CA PHE A 893 -108.05 17.51 76.76
C PHE A 893 -106.95 18.55 76.96
N THR A 894 -105.82 18.10 77.47
CA THR A 894 -104.55 18.83 77.49
C THR A 894 -103.52 18.03 76.71
N TYR A 895 -102.36 18.62 76.41
CA TYR A 895 -101.26 17.90 75.79
C TYR A 895 -99.92 18.36 76.35
N ASP A 896 -98.94 17.44 76.31
CA ASP A 896 -97.53 17.71 76.55
C ASP A 896 -96.77 17.55 75.24
N THR A 897 -95.71 18.33 75.02
CA THR A 897 -94.81 18.11 73.87
C THR A 897 -93.79 17.02 74.22
N VAL A 898 -93.70 15.99 73.38
CA VAL A 898 -92.68 14.94 73.44
C VAL A 898 -91.72 15.05 72.27
N ASN A 899 -90.45 14.76 72.51
CA ASN A 899 -89.45 14.72 71.45
C ASN A 899 -89.21 13.27 71.01
N ILE A 900 -89.28 13.02 69.71
CA ILE A 900 -88.91 11.76 69.07
C ILE A 900 -87.43 11.81 68.76
N LEU A 901 -86.72 10.70 69.00
CA LEU A 901 -85.25 10.58 68.98
C LEU A 901 -84.51 11.16 70.19
N SER A 902 -84.80 12.36 70.73
CA SER A 902 -84.03 12.87 71.90
C SER A 902 -84.45 12.34 73.27
N ARG A 903 -85.66 11.76 73.41
CA ARG A 903 -86.08 11.03 74.62
C ARG A 903 -85.81 9.52 74.54
N GLY A 904 -85.24 9.04 73.43
CA GLY A 904 -84.75 7.69 73.29
C GLY A 904 -83.47 7.46 74.10
N ASP A 905 -82.83 6.31 73.89
CA ASP A 905 -81.54 6.04 74.52
C ASP A 905 -80.45 6.93 73.90
N VAL A 906 -79.70 7.66 74.73
CA VAL A 906 -78.68 8.65 74.32
C VAL A 906 -77.60 8.02 73.45
N GLU A 907 -77.31 6.73 73.62
CA GLU A 907 -76.35 5.99 72.77
C GLU A 907 -76.83 5.87 71.32
N TYR A 908 -78.15 5.92 71.09
CA TYR A 908 -78.80 5.79 69.78
C TYR A 908 -79.19 7.14 69.16
N ALA A 909 -78.80 8.25 69.80
CA ALA A 909 -78.85 9.60 69.22
C ALA A 909 -77.76 9.83 68.14
N ASN A 910 -77.41 8.78 67.39
CA ASN A 910 -76.35 8.72 66.37
C ASN A 910 -76.92 8.21 65.04
N LYS A 911 -76.83 9.01 63.97
CA LYS A 911 -77.34 8.67 62.63
C LYS A 911 -76.74 7.38 62.09
N SER A 912 -75.43 7.18 62.23
CA SER A 912 -74.76 6.02 61.65
C SER A 912 -75.18 4.72 62.35
N LYS A 913 -75.42 4.77 63.66
CA LYS A 913 -75.96 3.62 64.40
C LYS A 913 -77.40 3.33 63.98
N ALA A 914 -78.22 4.37 63.79
CA ALA A 914 -79.57 4.22 63.27
C ALA A 914 -79.63 3.69 61.84
N MET A 915 -78.70 4.10 60.97
CA MET A 915 -78.57 3.56 59.61
C MET A 915 -78.05 2.12 59.61
N GLU A 916 -77.15 1.78 60.53
CA GLU A 916 -76.68 0.40 60.73
C GLU A 916 -77.82 -0.50 61.23
N ASP A 917 -78.56 -0.06 62.25
CA ASP A 917 -79.78 -0.72 62.70
C ASP A 917 -80.77 -0.84 61.53
N ALA A 918 -81.02 0.22 60.76
CA ALA A 918 -81.87 0.18 59.57
C ALA A 918 -81.40 -0.90 58.58
N LYS A 919 -80.10 -0.99 58.27
CA LYS A 919 -79.56 -2.01 57.36
C LYS A 919 -79.80 -3.44 57.85
N HIS A 920 -79.61 -3.69 59.14
CA HIS A 920 -79.77 -5.03 59.71
C HIS A 920 -81.23 -5.41 59.93
N VAL A 921 -82.08 -4.42 60.17
CA VAL A 921 -83.42 -4.62 60.70
C VAL A 921 -84.50 -4.47 59.61
N LEU A 922 -84.18 -3.90 58.44
CA LEU A 922 -85.07 -3.83 57.27
C LEU A 922 -85.37 -5.19 56.61
N GLN A 923 -84.77 -6.30 57.06
CA GLN A 923 -85.10 -7.64 56.61
C GLN A 923 -86.34 -8.17 57.36
N GLY A 924 -87.47 -7.51 57.15
CA GLY A 924 -88.79 -7.95 57.60
C GLY A 924 -89.54 -6.94 58.47
N SER A 925 -90.68 -7.37 58.99
CA SER A 925 -91.64 -6.54 59.70
C SER A 925 -91.12 -6.06 61.05
N LEU A 926 -91.15 -4.75 61.27
CA LEU A 926 -90.89 -4.13 62.56
C LEU A 926 -92.19 -3.76 63.21
N ARG A 927 -93.07 -4.74 63.33
CA ARG A 927 -94.30 -4.58 64.06
C ARG A 927 -93.99 -4.18 65.53
N PRO A 928 -94.74 -3.22 66.11
CA PRO A 928 -94.44 -2.68 67.44
C PRO A 928 -94.37 -3.69 68.60
N ASP A 929 -95.11 -4.79 68.51
CA ASP A 929 -95.19 -5.86 69.51
C ASP A 929 -93.99 -6.82 69.49
N PHE A 930 -93.42 -7.10 68.33
CA PHE A 930 -92.22 -7.95 68.21
C PHE A 930 -90.92 -7.19 68.52
N LYS A 931 -90.92 -5.86 68.36
CA LYS A 931 -89.72 -5.02 68.53
C LYS A 931 -89.96 -3.81 69.45
N PRO A 932 -90.61 -3.95 70.62
CA PRO A 932 -91.01 -2.82 71.47
C PRO A 932 -89.80 -2.01 71.96
N ASP A 933 -88.69 -2.69 72.23
CA ASP A 933 -87.44 -2.03 72.63
C ASP A 933 -86.88 -1.13 71.53
N LEU A 934 -87.07 -1.48 70.25
CA LEU A 934 -86.58 -0.68 69.13
C LEU A 934 -87.41 0.60 68.97
N TYR A 935 -88.74 0.50 69.12
CA TYR A 935 -89.61 1.67 69.15
C TYR A 935 -89.27 2.61 70.32
N ARG A 936 -88.94 2.06 71.50
CA ARG A 936 -88.47 2.84 72.66
C ARG A 936 -87.11 3.47 72.43
N ARG A 937 -86.14 2.74 71.85
CA ARG A 937 -84.79 3.26 71.53
C ARG A 937 -84.85 4.53 70.70
N TYR A 938 -85.78 4.61 69.75
CA TYR A 938 -85.96 5.77 68.87
C TYR A 938 -87.12 6.69 69.30
N GLY A 939 -87.75 6.45 70.45
CA GLY A 939 -88.81 7.29 71.01
C GLY A 939 -90.14 7.30 70.25
N PHE A 940 -90.32 6.42 69.24
CA PHE A 940 -91.58 6.25 68.50
C PHE A 940 -92.66 5.61 69.34
N ASP A 941 -92.28 4.86 70.38
CA ASP A 941 -93.21 4.35 71.38
C ASP A 941 -94.12 5.48 71.90
N ASN A 942 -93.58 6.65 72.26
CA ASN A 942 -94.40 7.74 72.80
C ASN A 942 -95.53 8.28 71.88
N ILE A 943 -95.46 8.05 70.57
CA ILE A 943 -96.52 8.43 69.60
C ILE A 943 -97.56 7.32 69.47
N PHE A 944 -97.12 6.08 69.29
CA PHE A 944 -98.02 4.91 69.37
C PHE A 944 -98.74 4.88 70.71
N TYR A 945 -98.08 5.39 71.75
CA TYR A 945 -98.52 5.41 73.12
C TYR A 945 -99.12 6.76 73.60
N GLY A 946 -99.62 7.58 72.66
CA GLY A 946 -99.92 9.00 72.85
C GLY A 946 -101.10 9.42 73.75
N LEU A 947 -101.81 8.50 74.42
CA LEU A 947 -102.95 8.85 75.29
C LEU A 947 -102.84 8.22 76.67
N GLN A 948 -102.70 9.05 77.71
CA GLN A 948 -102.71 8.60 79.10
C GLN A 948 -104.03 8.91 79.79
N ASN A 949 -104.51 7.92 80.55
CA ASN A 949 -105.65 8.07 81.46
C ASN A 949 -105.24 7.56 82.84
N LYS A 950 -105.32 8.41 83.87
CA LYS A 950 -104.83 8.13 85.25
C LYS A 950 -103.36 7.68 85.30
N ASN A 951 -102.47 8.33 84.55
CA ASN A 951 -101.04 8.00 84.43
C ASN A 951 -100.74 6.58 83.93
N LYS A 952 -101.74 5.87 83.40
CA LYS A 952 -101.55 4.61 82.71
C LYS A 952 -101.55 4.87 81.21
N ASP A 953 -100.54 4.29 80.56
CA ASP A 953 -100.45 4.35 79.12
C ASP A 953 -101.42 3.35 78.50
N LEU A 954 -102.54 3.87 77.98
CA LEU A 954 -103.63 3.04 77.46
C LEU A 954 -103.24 2.27 76.19
N ASN A 955 -102.18 2.70 75.54
CA ASN A 955 -101.69 2.07 74.34
C ASN A 955 -100.82 0.86 74.66
N SER A 956 -100.33 0.67 75.90
CA SER A 956 -99.65 -0.58 76.28
C SER A 956 -100.54 -1.82 76.14
N LEU A 957 -101.86 -1.61 76.02
CA LEU A 957 -102.86 -2.63 75.69
C LEU A 957 -102.88 -3.00 74.19
N LEU A 958 -102.39 -2.15 73.27
CA LEU A 958 -102.22 -2.48 71.84
C LEU A 958 -101.28 -3.67 71.64
N LEU A 959 -100.33 -3.86 72.56
CA LEU A 959 -99.29 -4.88 72.48
C LEU A 959 -99.81 -6.31 72.70
N ASN A 960 -101.05 -6.48 73.14
CA ASN A 960 -101.70 -7.78 73.30
C ASN A 960 -102.86 -7.94 72.29
N ALA A 961 -102.52 -8.04 71.01
CA ALA A 961 -103.48 -8.38 69.98
C ALA A 961 -103.86 -9.88 70.09
N GLY A 962 -105.16 -10.18 70.29
CA GLY A 962 -105.65 -11.57 70.14
C GLY A 962 -106.63 -12.10 71.20
N GLY A 963 -107.19 -11.27 72.08
CA GLY A 963 -108.20 -11.74 73.04
C GLY A 963 -109.53 -12.09 72.36
N LYS A 964 -109.86 -13.39 72.25
CA LYS A 964 -111.25 -13.82 72.09
C LYS A 964 -112.00 -13.46 73.37
N SER A 965 -113.04 -12.63 73.27
CA SER A 965 -113.98 -12.43 74.38
C SER A 965 -114.73 -13.76 74.59
N THR A 966 -114.53 -14.39 75.76
CA THR A 966 -115.20 -15.63 76.17
C THR A 966 -116.16 -15.34 77.34
N ASP A 967 -116.97 -14.29 77.24
CA ASP A 967 -118.02 -14.05 78.23
C ASP A 967 -119.32 -14.77 77.80
N GLU A 968 -119.63 -15.87 78.50
CA GLU A 968 -120.69 -16.86 78.18
C GLU A 968 -122.12 -16.41 78.49
N ASN A 969 -122.35 -15.20 79.01
CA ASN A 969 -123.73 -14.70 79.22
C ASN A 969 -124.50 -14.39 77.91
N TRP A 970 -123.91 -14.63 76.73
CA TRP A 970 -124.51 -14.32 75.43
C TRP A 970 -124.41 -15.46 74.40
N GLY A 971 -124.74 -16.68 74.85
CA GLY A 971 -124.58 -17.96 74.15
C GLY A 971 -125.24 -18.20 72.78
N HIS A 972 -125.48 -17.19 71.92
CA HIS A 972 -125.90 -17.49 70.54
C HIS A 972 -125.31 -16.62 69.41
N ILE A 973 -124.57 -15.52 69.65
CA ILE A 973 -123.79 -14.88 68.56
C ILE A 973 -122.40 -15.51 68.54
N ASN A 974 -122.36 -16.72 67.99
CA ASN A 974 -121.15 -17.50 67.77
C ASN A 974 -120.30 -16.86 66.64
N THR A 975 -119.03 -16.56 66.94
CA THR A 975 -117.86 -16.51 66.02
C THR A 975 -117.72 -15.38 64.99
N GLN A 976 -118.22 -14.15 65.21
CA GLN A 976 -117.86 -13.02 64.34
C GLN A 976 -116.62 -12.27 64.86
N SER A 977 -115.68 -11.97 63.95
CA SER A 977 -114.39 -11.34 64.26
C SER A 977 -114.57 -9.96 64.92
N ASN A 978 -113.67 -9.62 65.86
CA ASN A 978 -113.61 -8.31 66.53
C ASN A 978 -113.24 -7.16 65.57
N TRP A 979 -112.99 -7.46 64.29
CA TRP A 979 -112.44 -6.55 63.31
C TRP A 979 -113.28 -6.52 62.03
N LEU A 980 -113.24 -5.40 61.32
CA LEU A 980 -113.83 -5.14 60.00
C LEU A 980 -112.72 -4.86 59.01
N PHE A 981 -112.86 -5.29 57.76
CA PHE A 981 -111.91 -5.05 56.69
C PHE A 981 -112.43 -4.01 55.72
N SER A 982 -111.51 -3.17 55.25
CA SER A 982 -111.74 -2.04 54.37
C SER A 982 -111.45 -2.44 52.93
N ASP A 983 -112.48 -2.46 52.10
CA ASP A 983 -112.41 -3.01 50.75
C ASP A 983 -112.00 -1.96 49.69
N ASP A 984 -111.08 -1.04 50.03
CA ASP A 984 -110.72 0.11 49.17
C ASP A 984 -110.06 -0.31 47.85
N VAL A 985 -110.59 0.18 46.74
CA VAL A 985 -110.17 -0.16 45.37
C VAL A 985 -108.87 0.57 44.96
N ASN A 986 -108.47 1.61 45.68
CA ASN A 986 -107.21 2.33 45.40
C ASN A 986 -106.04 1.87 46.29
N LEU A 987 -106.34 1.02 47.28
CA LEU A 987 -105.31 0.24 47.97
C LEU A 987 -105.13 -1.06 47.21
N ASN A 988 -103.88 -1.44 46.97
CA ASN A 988 -103.62 -2.70 46.32
C ASN A 988 -103.94 -3.83 47.31
N ARG A 989 -105.01 -4.59 47.06
CA ARG A 989 -105.46 -5.67 47.94
C ARG A 989 -104.46 -6.80 48.09
N ASP A 990 -103.59 -7.00 47.09
CA ASP A 990 -102.46 -7.92 47.23
C ASP A 990 -101.50 -7.51 48.36
N GLU A 991 -101.41 -6.21 48.65
CA GLU A 991 -100.53 -5.65 49.67
C GLU A 991 -101.21 -5.57 51.04
N ILE A 992 -102.52 -5.28 51.08
CA ILE A 992 -103.26 -5.05 52.33
C ILE A 992 -104.12 -6.23 52.81
N GLY A 993 -104.27 -7.27 52.00
CA GLY A 993 -105.19 -8.38 52.25
C GLY A 993 -106.57 -8.13 51.64
N TYR A 994 -107.38 -9.19 51.65
CA TYR A 994 -108.70 -9.25 51.00
C TYR A 994 -109.86 -9.40 52.00
N SER A 995 -109.54 -9.53 53.28
CA SER A 995 -110.47 -9.82 54.38
C SER A 995 -109.78 -9.47 55.69
N VAL A 996 -110.52 -9.38 56.79
CA VAL A 996 -109.95 -9.10 58.11
C VAL A 996 -108.84 -10.07 58.47
N GLU A 997 -109.08 -11.37 58.28
CA GLU A 997 -108.12 -12.41 58.60
C GLU A 997 -106.93 -12.36 57.65
N SER A 998 -107.15 -12.21 56.34
CA SER A 998 -106.04 -12.09 55.40
C SER A 998 -105.28 -10.78 55.52
N SER A 999 -105.89 -9.70 56.01
CA SER A 999 -105.24 -8.43 56.31
C SER A 999 -104.47 -8.46 57.61
N ILE A 1000 -105.00 -9.10 58.65
CA ILE A 1000 -104.24 -9.39 59.87
C ILE A 1000 -103.07 -10.30 59.52
N LEU A 1001 -103.30 -11.37 58.73
CA LEU A 1001 -102.24 -12.23 58.22
C LEU A 1001 -101.25 -11.43 57.39
N LYS A 1002 -101.70 -10.54 56.49
CA LYS A 1002 -100.81 -9.66 55.72
C LYS A 1002 -99.99 -8.77 56.66
N MET A 1003 -100.59 -8.13 57.64
CA MET A 1003 -99.91 -7.32 58.64
C MET A 1003 -98.97 -8.14 59.55
N GLU A 1004 -99.26 -9.43 59.74
CA GLU A 1004 -98.45 -10.43 60.43
C GLU A 1004 -97.37 -11.05 59.54
N GLU A 1005 -97.50 -10.93 58.21
CA GLU A 1005 -96.46 -11.39 57.29
C GLU A 1005 -95.17 -10.66 57.62
N ASN A 1006 -94.10 -11.43 57.64
CA ASN A 1006 -92.77 -10.87 57.83
C ASN A 1006 -92.43 -9.82 56.76
N SER A 1007 -93.12 -9.78 55.61
CA SER A 1007 -92.95 -8.76 54.57
C SER A 1007 -93.63 -7.43 54.86
N SER A 1008 -94.55 -7.34 55.82
CA SER A 1008 -95.28 -6.10 56.08
C SER A 1008 -94.45 -5.07 56.80
N LEU A 1009 -94.52 -3.83 56.34
CA LEU A 1009 -93.68 -2.74 56.85
C LEU A 1009 -94.51 -1.85 57.77
N PHE A 1010 -93.99 -1.44 58.92
CA PHE A 1010 -94.65 -0.49 59.83
C PHE A 1010 -93.94 0.88 59.84
N ILE A 1011 -94.42 1.86 60.59
CA ILE A 1011 -93.82 3.22 60.56
C ILE A 1011 -92.32 3.22 60.84
N LEU A 1012 -91.82 2.36 61.72
CA LEU A 1012 -90.39 2.25 62.00
C LEU A 1012 -89.63 1.62 60.82
N ASN A 1013 -90.27 0.69 60.08
CA ASN A 1013 -89.73 0.23 58.80
C ASN A 1013 -89.63 1.38 57.81
N ALA A 1014 -90.65 2.23 57.70
CA ALA A 1014 -90.63 3.35 56.77
C ALA A 1014 -89.58 4.40 57.15
N PHE A 1015 -89.44 4.70 58.44
CA PHE A 1015 -88.42 5.59 58.98
C PHE A 1015 -87.01 5.05 58.72
N PHE A 1016 -86.76 3.77 59.00
CA PHE A 1016 -85.50 3.12 58.64
C PHE A 1016 -85.29 2.98 57.14
N THR A 1017 -86.36 2.82 56.35
CA THR A 1017 -86.26 2.80 54.88
C THR A 1017 -85.80 4.17 54.37
N LEU A 1018 -86.37 5.26 54.90
CA LEU A 1018 -85.94 6.62 54.59
C LEU A 1018 -84.48 6.86 54.99
N LEU A 1019 -84.05 6.42 56.18
CA LEU A 1019 -82.65 6.51 56.61
C LEU A 1019 -81.70 5.64 55.79
N SER A 1020 -82.12 4.43 55.41
CA SER A 1020 -81.35 3.54 54.53
C SER A 1020 -81.23 4.13 53.12
N LYS A 1021 -82.27 4.82 52.65
CA LYS A 1021 -82.25 5.55 51.37
C LYS A 1021 -81.40 6.81 51.44
N GLU A 1022 -81.44 7.54 52.55
CA GLU A 1022 -80.51 8.63 52.81
C GLU A 1022 -79.07 8.15 52.75
N TYR A 1023 -78.77 7.02 53.41
CA TYR A 1023 -77.46 6.38 53.35
C TYR A 1023 -77.05 6.04 51.90
N LYS A 1024 -77.97 5.38 51.17
CA LYS A 1024 -77.74 4.93 49.79
C LYS A 1024 -77.51 6.12 48.85
N TRP A 1025 -78.34 7.15 48.90
CA TRP A 1025 -78.21 8.30 48.01
C TRP A 1025 -77.04 9.21 48.39
N THR A 1026 -76.72 9.36 49.68
CA THR A 1026 -75.48 10.01 50.13
C THR A 1026 -74.26 9.27 49.57
N SER A 1027 -74.29 7.94 49.62
CA SER A 1027 -73.27 7.08 49.01
C SER A 1027 -73.17 7.23 47.49
N GLU A 1028 -74.29 7.33 46.78
CA GLU A 1028 -74.32 7.53 45.32
C GLU A 1028 -73.79 8.91 44.93
N TRP A 1029 -74.16 9.95 45.66
CA TRP A 1029 -73.63 11.30 45.45
C TRP A 1029 -72.11 11.35 45.66
N LEU A 1030 -71.60 10.77 46.76
CA LEU A 1030 -70.17 10.65 47.01
C LEU A 1030 -69.46 9.90 45.88
N ASN A 1031 -70.02 8.78 45.40
CA ASN A 1031 -69.45 8.05 44.27
C ASN A 1031 -69.45 8.88 42.97
N SER A 1032 -70.48 9.71 42.73
CA SER A 1032 -70.52 10.58 41.54
C SER A 1032 -69.39 11.63 41.51
N LEU A 1033 -68.80 11.97 42.67
CA LEU A 1033 -67.62 12.83 42.74
C LEU A 1033 -66.34 12.06 42.35
N LYS A 1034 -66.34 10.73 42.43
CA LYS A 1034 -65.21 9.87 42.05
C LYS A 1034 -65.18 9.55 40.54
N GLU A 1035 -66.33 9.57 39.87
CA GLU A 1035 -66.45 9.27 38.42
C GLU A 1035 -66.05 10.45 37.50
N ILE A 1036 -65.65 11.59 38.07
CA ILE A 1036 -65.18 12.75 37.32
C ILE A 1036 -63.69 12.57 37.07
N ASP A 1037 -63.24 12.19 35.87
CA ASP A 1037 -61.81 12.01 35.48
C ASP A 1037 -61.01 13.33 35.41
N LYS A 1038 -61.19 14.24 36.37
CA LYS A 1038 -60.45 15.50 36.51
C LYS A 1038 -60.48 15.99 37.95
N LEU A 1039 -59.53 16.86 38.30
CA LEU A 1039 -59.59 17.63 39.54
C LEU A 1039 -60.92 18.42 39.58
N ILE A 1040 -61.69 18.24 40.65
CA ILE A 1040 -62.92 19.00 40.85
C ILE A 1040 -62.51 20.42 41.26
N ASN A 1041 -63.21 21.44 40.76
CA ASN A 1041 -62.99 22.82 41.23
C ASN A 1041 -64.14 23.27 42.15
N GLU A 1042 -63.91 24.38 42.85
CA GLU A 1042 -64.84 24.92 43.86
C GLU A 1042 -66.26 25.17 43.31
N THR A 1043 -66.37 25.73 42.09
CA THR A 1043 -67.67 26.04 41.48
C THR A 1043 -68.47 24.78 41.16
N GLU A 1044 -67.82 23.76 40.61
CA GLU A 1044 -68.46 22.49 40.28
C GLU A 1044 -68.82 21.68 41.52
N TYR A 1045 -67.98 21.74 42.57
CA TYR A 1045 -68.27 21.15 43.87
C TYR A 1045 -69.53 21.76 44.51
N ASN A 1046 -69.59 23.09 44.64
CA ASN A 1046 -70.68 23.78 45.33
C ASN A 1046 -72.06 23.50 44.68
N LYS A 1047 -72.15 23.52 43.34
CA LYS A 1047 -73.39 23.24 42.61
C LYS A 1047 -73.94 21.83 42.87
N ARG A 1048 -73.05 20.83 42.93
CA ARG A 1048 -73.45 19.43 43.22
C ARG A 1048 -73.82 19.23 44.68
N PHE A 1049 -73.19 19.99 45.57
CA PHE A 1049 -73.46 19.96 47.00
C PHE A 1049 -74.83 20.52 47.37
N GLU A 1050 -75.28 21.59 46.69
CA GLU A 1050 -76.64 22.14 46.85
C GLU A 1050 -77.74 21.11 46.53
N LEU A 1051 -77.57 20.34 45.45
CA LEU A 1051 -78.52 19.27 45.08
C LEU A 1051 -78.57 18.16 46.13
N PHE A 1052 -77.43 17.85 46.74
CA PHE A 1052 -77.35 16.89 47.84
C PHE A 1052 -78.11 17.37 49.08
N VAL A 1053 -78.00 18.66 49.42
CA VAL A 1053 -78.75 19.26 50.54
C VAL A 1053 -80.26 19.21 50.31
N ASP A 1054 -80.75 19.55 49.09
CA ASP A 1054 -82.19 19.47 48.76
C ASP A 1054 -82.75 18.05 48.90
N MET A 1055 -81.97 17.04 48.53
CA MET A 1055 -82.33 15.64 48.71
C MET A 1055 -82.48 15.26 50.20
N LEU A 1056 -81.52 15.65 51.06
CA LEU A 1056 -81.61 15.41 52.51
C LEU A 1056 -82.81 16.13 53.13
N ALA A 1057 -83.09 17.35 52.65
CA ALA A 1057 -84.26 18.14 53.07
C ALA A 1057 -85.58 17.42 52.81
N LYS A 1058 -85.74 16.81 51.63
CA LYS A 1058 -86.94 16.02 51.26
C LYS A 1058 -87.12 14.78 52.13
N ILE A 1059 -86.03 14.06 52.43
CA ILE A 1059 -86.08 12.90 53.32
C ILE A 1059 -86.45 13.31 54.75
N THR A 1060 -85.85 14.38 55.26
CA THR A 1060 -86.17 14.90 56.60
C THR A 1060 -87.63 15.31 56.69
N TYR A 1061 -88.12 16.04 55.68
CA TYR A 1061 -89.50 16.49 55.61
C TYR A 1061 -90.50 15.32 55.51
N ALA A 1062 -90.18 14.28 54.74
CA ALA A 1062 -90.99 13.06 54.69
C ALA A 1062 -91.09 12.36 56.07
N ASN A 1063 -89.99 12.30 56.83
CA ASN A 1063 -90.01 11.78 58.19
C ASN A 1063 -90.88 12.64 59.13
N MET A 1064 -90.86 13.97 59.01
CA MET A 1064 -91.76 14.86 59.78
C MET A 1064 -93.23 14.55 59.49
N LEU A 1065 -93.58 14.41 58.21
CA LEU A 1065 -94.96 14.12 57.78
C LEU A 1065 -95.46 12.77 58.30
N MET A 1066 -94.59 11.75 58.41
CA MET A 1066 -94.96 10.46 59.00
C MET A 1066 -95.38 10.58 60.46
N ILE A 1067 -94.74 11.48 61.22
CA ILE A 1067 -94.84 11.53 62.68
C ILE A 1067 -96.01 12.40 63.17
N LEU A 1068 -96.35 13.47 62.45
CA LEU A 1068 -97.28 14.52 62.93
C LEU A 1068 -98.74 14.34 62.48
N ASN A 1069 -99.06 13.33 61.68
CA ASN A 1069 -100.32 13.21 60.94
C ASN A 1069 -101.52 12.74 61.79
N SER A 1070 -101.50 12.95 63.10
CA SER A 1070 -102.55 12.49 64.02
C SER A 1070 -103.67 13.51 64.28
N MET A 1071 -103.50 14.81 63.99
CA MET A 1071 -104.48 15.85 64.41
C MET A 1071 -104.58 17.11 63.50
N GLN A 1072 -104.18 17.09 62.23
CA GLN A 1072 -104.15 18.32 61.42
C GLN A 1072 -105.53 18.75 60.86
N ALA A 1073 -105.86 20.04 60.97
CA ALA A 1073 -106.99 20.69 60.30
C ALA A 1073 -106.50 21.85 59.42
N GLN A 1074 -106.82 21.82 58.12
CA GLN A 1074 -106.70 23.00 57.25
C GLN A 1074 -107.95 23.88 57.37
N GLU A 1075 -107.78 25.20 57.55
CA GLU A 1075 -108.85 26.19 57.49
C GLU A 1075 -109.47 26.26 56.07
N LEU A 1076 -110.81 26.20 55.93
CA LEU A 1076 -111.53 26.52 54.68
C LEU A 1076 -112.80 27.36 54.95
N GLN A 1077 -113.00 28.41 54.13
CA GLN A 1077 -114.04 29.45 54.21
C GLN A 1077 -115.37 29.07 53.48
N SER A 1078 -116.52 29.33 54.14
CA SER A 1078 -117.93 29.59 53.71
C SER A 1078 -118.75 28.76 52.67
N ILE A 1079 -120.08 28.79 52.88
CA ILE A 1079 -121.25 28.02 52.37
C ILE A 1079 -121.86 28.57 51.05
N ASN A 1080 -122.52 27.71 50.23
CA ASN A 1080 -123.87 27.98 49.65
C ASN A 1080 -124.58 26.73 49.04
N VAL A 1081 -125.92 26.74 49.09
CA VAL A 1081 -126.90 25.67 48.80
C VAL A 1081 -127.71 26.02 47.54
N ASP A 1082 -128.26 25.04 46.80
CA ASP A 1082 -129.60 25.17 46.18
C ASP A 1082 -130.24 23.85 45.73
N ILE A 1083 -131.57 23.77 45.82
CA ILE A 1083 -132.55 22.64 45.79
C ILE A 1083 -133.26 22.58 44.39
N PRO A 1084 -133.84 21.47 43.84
CA PRO A 1084 -135.31 21.27 43.97
C PRO A 1084 -135.88 19.82 43.81
N THR A 1085 -137.07 19.70 44.40
CA THR A 1085 -138.30 18.93 44.11
C THR A 1085 -138.33 17.64 43.27
N SER A 1086 -139.30 16.81 43.72
CA SER A 1086 -140.24 16.02 42.95
C SER A 1086 -139.61 14.89 42.14
N GLY A 1087 -139.82 13.64 42.53
CA GLY A 1087 -141.18 13.09 42.57
C GLY A 1087 -141.49 12.54 41.19
N ASP A 1088 -140.66 11.59 40.75
CA ASP A 1088 -140.95 10.62 39.71
C ASP A 1088 -140.14 9.35 39.99
N SER A 1089 -140.84 8.23 40.03
CA SER A 1089 -140.34 6.96 39.49
C SER A 1089 -139.74 7.26 38.12
N ASN A 1090 -138.42 7.38 37.97
CA ASN A 1090 -137.52 6.25 38.14
C ASN A 1090 -136.22 6.50 38.91
N GLN A 1091 -135.88 7.71 39.37
CA GLN A 1091 -134.55 7.94 39.98
C GLN A 1091 -134.57 9.10 40.98
N VAL A 1092 -134.89 8.83 42.25
CA VAL A 1092 -134.83 9.84 43.32
C VAL A 1092 -133.40 9.95 43.86
N PHE A 1093 -132.69 10.97 43.39
CA PHE A 1093 -131.32 11.35 43.77
C PHE A 1093 -131.27 11.95 45.19
N LEU A 1094 -130.69 11.24 46.16
CA LEU A 1094 -130.40 11.74 47.51
C LEU A 1094 -129.15 12.63 47.52
N ARG A 1095 -129.34 13.95 47.51
CA ARG A 1095 -128.27 14.95 47.72
C ARG A 1095 -127.74 14.88 49.15
N LYS A 1096 -126.57 14.27 49.34
CA LYS A 1096 -125.91 14.11 50.64
C LYS A 1096 -125.09 15.36 51.03
N ILE A 1097 -125.48 15.93 52.16
CA ILE A 1097 -124.72 16.85 53.01
C ILE A 1097 -123.46 16.11 53.49
N PHE A 1098 -122.27 16.59 53.13
CA PHE A 1098 -121.01 16.11 53.73
C PHE A 1098 -120.31 17.27 54.44
N ILE A 1099 -120.67 17.45 55.71
CA ILE A 1099 -120.07 18.43 56.62
C ILE A 1099 -118.64 17.96 56.96
N LYS A 1100 -117.65 18.67 56.38
CA LYS A 1100 -116.23 18.61 56.76
C LYS A 1100 -116.03 19.25 58.13
N ARG A 1101 -115.54 18.52 59.14
CA ARG A 1101 -114.92 19.09 60.36
C ARG A 1101 -113.78 18.20 60.87
N ALA A 1102 -112.82 18.78 61.56
CA ALA A 1102 -111.56 18.15 61.97
C ALA A 1102 -111.74 16.97 62.94
N GLY A 1103 -111.13 15.83 62.63
CA GLY A 1103 -111.37 14.53 63.29
C GLY A 1103 -111.71 13.44 62.27
N VAL A 1104 -110.96 13.34 61.18
CA VAL A 1104 -111.15 12.27 60.20
C VAL A 1104 -110.00 11.29 60.38
N ALA A 1105 -110.25 10.23 61.15
CA ALA A 1105 -109.84 8.90 60.71
C ALA A 1105 -110.25 8.77 59.24
N LYS A 1106 -109.29 8.52 58.35
CA LYS A 1106 -109.42 8.45 56.88
C LYS A 1106 -110.85 8.18 56.38
N TYR A 1107 -111.38 9.07 55.55
CA TYR A 1107 -112.74 9.09 54.98
C TYR A 1107 -113.33 7.70 54.64
N LEU A 1108 -114.30 7.16 55.39
CA LEU A 1108 -115.03 5.93 55.03
C LEU A 1108 -116.32 6.24 54.25
N ASN A 1109 -116.35 6.00 52.94
CA ASN A 1109 -117.58 5.97 52.13
C ASN A 1109 -118.05 4.51 52.00
N VAL A 1110 -119.31 4.23 52.35
CA VAL A 1110 -119.95 2.93 52.13
C VAL A 1110 -121.36 3.15 51.61
N GLU A 1111 -121.59 2.86 50.33
CA GLU A 1111 -122.88 2.88 49.64
C GLU A 1111 -123.41 1.45 49.47
N TYR A 1112 -124.48 1.19 50.24
CA TYR A 1112 -125.27 -0.03 50.16
C TYR A 1112 -126.02 -0.10 48.83
N SER A 1113 -125.57 -0.96 47.91
CA SER A 1113 -126.29 -1.18 46.65
C SER A 1113 -127.33 -2.30 46.75
N HIS A 1114 -128.56 -1.86 46.44
CA HIS A 1114 -129.88 -2.45 46.22
C HIS A 1114 -130.15 -3.95 46.33
N ASP A 1115 -129.25 -4.83 45.89
CA ASP A 1115 -129.47 -6.29 46.02
C ASP A 1115 -129.60 -6.71 47.49
N LEU A 1116 -128.87 -6.05 48.39
CA LEU A 1116 -128.95 -6.30 49.84
C LEU A 1116 -130.32 -5.91 50.45
N SER A 1117 -130.99 -4.90 49.89
CA SER A 1117 -132.26 -4.35 50.40
C SER A 1117 -133.44 -5.28 50.08
N ASN A 1118 -133.55 -5.72 48.83
CA ASN A 1118 -134.65 -6.57 48.38
C ASN A 1118 -134.74 -7.95 49.06
N HIS A 1119 -133.73 -8.36 49.84
CA HIS A 1119 -133.84 -9.58 50.63
C HIS A 1119 -133.57 -9.48 52.11
N MET A 1120 -133.17 -8.31 52.61
CA MET A 1120 -133.72 -7.88 53.89
C MET A 1120 -135.27 -8.00 53.86
N GLU A 1121 -135.96 -7.68 52.73
CA GLU A 1121 -137.44 -7.71 52.57
C GLU A 1121 -138.13 -9.10 52.60
N LYS A 1122 -137.42 -10.24 52.44
CA LYS A 1122 -138.03 -11.52 52.83
C LYS A 1122 -138.08 -11.70 54.36
N ARG A 1123 -137.27 -10.98 55.15
CA ARG A 1123 -137.15 -11.16 56.61
C ARG A 1123 -137.49 -9.95 57.49
N THR A 1124 -137.46 -8.73 57.00
CA THR A 1124 -137.72 -7.54 57.84
C THR A 1124 -139.19 -7.25 58.07
N ARG A 1125 -140.13 -8.03 57.52
CA ARG A 1125 -141.56 -7.74 57.76
C ARG A 1125 -141.99 -7.76 59.22
N ASN A 1126 -141.26 -8.34 60.18
CA ASN A 1126 -141.82 -8.50 61.53
C ASN A 1126 -140.84 -8.51 62.72
N LEU A 1127 -139.58 -8.11 62.54
CA LEU A 1127 -138.64 -8.23 63.65
C LEU A 1127 -138.59 -6.96 64.50
N SER A 1128 -138.56 -7.17 65.81
CA SER A 1128 -138.56 -6.13 66.86
C SER A 1128 -137.29 -5.29 66.83
N PHE A 1129 -137.22 -4.18 67.57
CA PHE A 1129 -135.97 -3.41 67.64
C PHE A 1129 -134.84 -4.20 68.36
N GLU A 1130 -135.17 -5.14 69.26
CA GLU A 1130 -134.19 -6.07 69.83
C GLU A 1130 -133.76 -7.15 68.82
N ASP A 1131 -134.68 -7.69 68.02
CA ASP A 1131 -134.33 -8.57 66.89
C ASP A 1131 -133.63 -7.81 65.76
N ARG A 1132 -133.89 -6.52 65.58
CA ARG A 1132 -133.25 -5.66 64.57
C ARG A 1132 -131.83 -5.33 64.97
N ALA A 1133 -131.55 -5.10 66.25
CA ALA A 1133 -130.17 -4.97 66.74
C ALA A 1133 -129.42 -6.30 66.64
N THR A 1134 -130.07 -7.42 66.98
CA THR A 1134 -129.47 -8.77 66.91
C THR A 1134 -129.28 -9.27 65.47
N GLN A 1135 -130.17 -8.92 64.54
CA GLN A 1135 -130.06 -9.22 63.11
C GLN A 1135 -129.22 -8.19 62.35
N MET A 1136 -129.18 -6.92 62.76
CA MET A 1136 -128.14 -6.00 62.30
C MET A 1136 -126.74 -6.50 62.69
N CYS A 1137 -126.64 -7.29 63.79
CA CYS A 1137 -125.42 -8.00 64.20
C CYS A 1137 -125.26 -9.43 63.63
N ARG A 1138 -126.20 -10.02 62.88
CA ARG A 1138 -126.08 -11.40 62.31
C ARG A 1138 -126.36 -11.56 60.82
N SER A 1139 -127.11 -10.65 60.18
CA SER A 1139 -127.65 -10.84 58.81
C SER A 1139 -127.36 -9.70 57.84
N VAL A 1140 -126.37 -8.86 58.15
CA VAL A 1140 -125.82 -7.83 57.24
C VAL A 1140 -124.51 -8.37 56.65
N ASN A 1141 -124.57 -9.08 55.52
CA ASN A 1141 -123.38 -9.45 54.74
C ASN A 1141 -123.56 -8.86 53.32
N PHE A 1142 -122.91 -7.77 52.86
CA PHE A 1142 -121.67 -7.14 53.35
C PHE A 1142 -120.61 -8.17 53.81
N SER A 1143 -120.70 -9.40 53.29
CA SER A 1143 -119.52 -10.24 53.04
C SER A 1143 -118.89 -9.87 51.71
N VAL A 1144 -119.21 -8.70 51.13
CA VAL A 1144 -119.21 -8.40 49.68
C VAL A 1144 -120.52 -8.81 48.99
N GLN A 1145 -121.19 -7.83 48.36
CA GLN A 1145 -121.54 -7.79 46.93
C GLN A 1145 -122.14 -6.40 46.65
N VAL A 1146 -121.25 -5.41 46.41
CA VAL A 1146 -121.60 -4.03 46.10
C VAL A 1146 -121.13 -3.72 44.69
N ASN A 1147 -122.06 -3.21 43.87
CA ASN A 1147 -121.81 -2.63 42.55
C ASN A 1147 -120.55 -1.74 42.58
N THR A 1148 -119.57 -2.10 41.76
CA THR A 1148 -118.15 -1.76 41.83
C THR A 1148 -117.76 -0.32 41.44
N SER A 1149 -118.67 0.65 41.60
CA SER A 1149 -118.41 2.05 41.20
C SER A 1149 -118.56 3.11 42.32
N GLY A 1150 -118.82 2.74 43.58
CA GLY A 1150 -119.28 3.71 44.58
C GLY A 1150 -118.40 4.04 45.79
N ASP A 1151 -117.43 3.22 46.22
CA ASP A 1151 -116.88 3.33 47.59
C ASP A 1151 -115.36 3.20 47.65
N ARG A 1152 -114.64 4.33 47.80
CA ARG A 1152 -113.17 4.38 47.86
C ARG A 1152 -112.68 5.42 48.87
N ILE A 1153 -111.68 5.10 49.69
CA ILE A 1153 -111.22 5.83 50.89
C ILE A 1153 -109.82 6.40 50.65
N ILE A 1154 -109.70 7.44 49.83
CA ILE A 1154 -108.40 8.14 49.68
C ILE A 1154 -108.45 9.54 50.30
N SER A 1155 -107.48 9.87 51.15
CA SER A 1155 -106.92 11.22 51.20
C SER A 1155 -105.61 11.26 50.37
N ASN A 1156 -105.67 11.91 49.21
CA ASN A 1156 -104.48 12.32 48.47
C ASN A 1156 -104.22 13.76 48.90
N VAL A 1157 -103.46 13.96 49.99
CA VAL A 1157 -103.09 15.30 50.42
C VAL A 1157 -101.68 15.58 49.94
N VAL A 1158 -101.55 16.42 48.91
CA VAL A 1158 -100.26 16.99 48.54
C VAL A 1158 -99.98 18.13 49.51
N HIS A 1159 -99.04 17.95 50.42
CA HIS A 1159 -98.60 19.00 51.35
C HIS A 1159 -97.57 19.91 50.66
N ASP A 1160 -98.04 20.79 49.78
CA ASP A 1160 -97.20 21.71 48.99
C ASP A 1160 -96.88 23.04 49.70
N GLU A 1161 -97.29 23.24 50.95
CA GLU A 1161 -97.12 24.52 51.68
C GLU A 1161 -95.65 24.94 51.87
N LEU A 1162 -94.69 24.02 51.66
CA LEU A 1162 -93.26 24.25 51.87
C LEU A 1162 -92.41 24.17 50.59
N ASN A 1163 -92.96 24.11 49.38
CA ASN A 1163 -92.17 24.06 48.13
C ASN A 1163 -91.12 22.91 48.10
N LEU A 1164 -91.35 21.84 48.87
CA LEU A 1164 -90.58 20.60 48.88
C LEU A 1164 -91.51 19.49 48.37
N PRO A 1165 -91.35 19.00 47.13
CA PRO A 1165 -92.30 18.06 46.52
C PRO A 1165 -92.19 16.65 47.12
N VAL A 1166 -92.90 16.41 48.22
CA VAL A 1166 -93.09 15.09 48.86
C VAL A 1166 -94.58 14.77 48.87
N LYS A 1167 -94.97 13.57 48.39
CA LYS A 1167 -96.37 13.12 48.41
C LYS A 1167 -96.60 12.11 49.52
N TYR A 1168 -97.69 12.28 50.26
CA TYR A 1168 -98.10 11.38 51.34
C TYR A 1168 -99.56 10.97 51.13
N ASN A 1169 -99.79 9.66 50.98
CA ASN A 1169 -101.10 9.05 50.77
C ASN A 1169 -101.41 8.07 51.90
N SER A 1170 -102.69 7.93 52.24
CA SER A 1170 -103.11 7.24 53.45
C SER A 1170 -104.47 6.56 53.22
N GLY A 1171 -104.59 5.24 53.44
CA GLY A 1171 -105.85 4.46 53.43
C GLY A 1171 -106.10 3.59 54.67
N HIS A 1172 -107.36 3.26 54.97
CA HIS A 1172 -107.78 2.46 56.13
C HIS A 1172 -107.85 0.97 55.77
N ILE A 1173 -107.51 0.05 56.69
CA ILE A 1173 -107.44 -1.39 56.38
C ILE A 1173 -108.33 -2.23 57.29
N ILE A 1174 -108.13 -2.18 58.61
CA ILE A 1174 -108.96 -2.91 59.57
C ILE A 1174 -109.29 -2.05 60.79
N SER A 1175 -110.51 -2.19 61.32
CA SER A 1175 -110.96 -1.50 62.54
C SER A 1175 -111.84 -2.37 63.41
N THR A 1176 -112.09 -1.99 64.66
CA THR A 1176 -112.96 -2.80 65.55
C THR A 1176 -114.41 -2.86 65.07
N SER A 1177 -115.01 -4.05 65.13
CA SER A 1177 -116.34 -4.33 64.56
C SER A 1177 -117.49 -3.77 65.39
N GLY A 1178 -118.59 -3.43 64.70
CA GLY A 1178 -119.82 -2.91 65.32
C GLY A 1178 -120.38 -3.77 66.48
N PRO A 1179 -120.40 -5.11 66.38
CA PRO A 1179 -120.82 -6.00 67.48
C PRO A 1179 -119.87 -5.96 68.69
N PHE A 1180 -118.55 -5.85 68.47
CA PHE A 1180 -117.58 -5.65 69.54
C PHE A 1180 -117.80 -4.29 70.24
N ASN A 1181 -118.08 -3.24 69.46
CA ASN A 1181 -118.47 -1.94 69.99
C ASN A 1181 -119.77 -2.02 70.82
N TYR A 1182 -120.81 -2.75 70.36
CA TYR A 1182 -122.08 -2.90 71.09
C TYR A 1182 -121.94 -3.71 72.39
N ALA A 1183 -121.14 -4.78 72.39
CA ALA A 1183 -120.78 -5.53 73.60
C ALA A 1183 -119.99 -4.65 74.59
N LEU A 1184 -119.18 -3.73 74.07
CA LEU A 1184 -118.55 -2.65 74.81
C LEU A 1184 -119.51 -1.49 75.16
N PHE A 1185 -120.79 -1.53 74.81
CA PHE A 1185 -121.78 -0.53 75.23
C PHE A 1185 -122.86 -1.10 76.17
N SER A 1186 -123.16 -2.40 76.10
CA SER A 1186 -124.37 -2.99 76.69
C SER A 1186 -124.20 -3.71 78.04
N GLN A 1187 -123.01 -3.73 78.65
CA GLN A 1187 -122.83 -4.28 80.01
C GLN A 1187 -122.35 -3.26 81.04
N HIS A 1188 -122.82 -3.44 82.28
CA HIS A 1188 -122.30 -2.84 83.51
C HIS A 1188 -120.85 -3.21 83.88
N ASN A 1189 -120.00 -3.46 82.89
CA ASN A 1189 -118.56 -3.25 82.99
C ASN A 1189 -118.14 -1.89 82.38
N PHE A 1190 -119.08 -0.94 82.30
CA PHE A 1190 -118.85 0.50 82.10
C PHE A 1190 -119.02 1.31 83.38
N SER A 1191 -118.28 0.95 84.43
CA SER A 1191 -118.04 1.86 85.56
C SER A 1191 -116.73 2.67 85.42
N ASN A 1192 -115.95 2.53 84.34
CA ASN A 1192 -114.68 3.25 84.18
C ASN A 1192 -114.27 3.51 82.71
N ASN A 1193 -114.61 4.68 82.16
CA ASN A 1193 -113.88 5.57 81.22
C ASN A 1193 -112.76 5.07 80.25
N SER A 1194 -112.78 3.89 79.66
CA SER A 1194 -111.77 3.54 78.64
C SER A 1194 -112.21 2.46 77.65
N ASN A 1195 -112.98 2.86 76.63
CA ASN A 1195 -113.17 2.05 75.41
C ASN A 1195 -112.50 2.70 74.23
N ASN A 1196 -111.49 2.01 73.71
CA ASN A 1196 -110.68 2.43 72.58
C ASN A 1196 -111.13 1.67 71.35
N ILE A 1197 -111.54 2.38 70.30
CA ILE A 1197 -111.67 1.83 68.94
C ILE A 1197 -110.26 1.74 68.37
N TYR A 1198 -109.92 0.60 67.78
CA TYR A 1198 -108.62 0.42 67.15
C TYR A 1198 -108.77 0.47 65.65
N THR A 1199 -107.78 1.06 64.97
CA THR A 1199 -107.74 1.20 63.53
C THR A 1199 -106.32 0.97 63.03
N ALA A 1200 -106.18 0.10 62.03
CA ALA A 1200 -104.96 -0.08 61.27
C ALA A 1200 -105.07 0.60 59.91
N LEU A 1201 -103.98 1.28 59.56
CA LEU A 1201 -103.85 2.19 58.45
C LEU A 1201 -102.76 1.69 57.51
N PHE A 1202 -102.96 1.84 56.21
CA PHE A 1202 -101.92 1.74 55.19
C PHE A 1202 -101.53 3.12 54.74
N ASN A 1203 -100.24 3.41 54.70
CA ASN A 1203 -99.67 4.69 54.34
C ASN A 1203 -98.71 4.48 53.19
N LYS A 1204 -98.58 5.48 52.33
CA LYS A 1204 -97.68 5.50 51.18
C LYS A 1204 -97.02 6.86 51.05
N ILE A 1205 -95.69 6.89 51.01
CA ILE A 1205 -94.88 8.10 50.82
C ILE A 1205 -94.15 8.02 49.50
N GLU A 1206 -94.16 9.10 48.73
CA GLU A 1206 -93.39 9.23 47.50
C GLU A 1206 -92.44 10.43 47.58
N ILE A 1207 -91.15 10.18 47.34
CA ILE A 1207 -90.09 11.18 47.24
C ILE A 1207 -89.42 11.04 45.87
N THR A 1208 -89.18 12.15 45.17
CA THR A 1208 -88.37 12.12 43.93
C THR A 1208 -86.94 12.54 44.25
N ASN A 1209 -85.97 11.68 43.95
CA ASN A 1209 -84.55 11.97 44.10
C ASN A 1209 -84.11 13.01 43.06
N VAL A 1210 -83.55 14.13 43.50
CA VAL A 1210 -83.08 15.20 42.60
C VAL A 1210 -81.75 14.91 41.94
N LEU A 1211 -80.99 13.93 42.44
CA LEU A 1211 -79.70 13.56 41.86
C LEU A 1211 -79.85 12.75 40.56
N ASN A 1212 -80.89 11.92 40.46
CA ASN A 1212 -81.07 10.98 39.34
C ASN A 1212 -82.53 10.79 38.88
N SER A 1213 -83.46 11.62 39.38
CA SER A 1213 -84.90 11.56 39.08
C SER A 1213 -85.62 10.26 39.46
N GLN A 1214 -84.98 9.35 40.22
CA GLN A 1214 -85.63 8.12 40.69
C GLN A 1214 -86.69 8.44 41.75
N LYS A 1215 -87.83 7.75 41.68
CA LYS A 1215 -88.89 7.87 42.69
C LYS A 1215 -88.72 6.79 43.75
N LEU A 1216 -88.65 7.22 45.01
CA LEU A 1216 -88.74 6.37 46.18
C LEU A 1216 -90.19 6.32 46.63
N GLU A 1217 -90.75 5.11 46.67
CA GLU A 1217 -92.07 4.84 47.20
C GLU A 1217 -91.95 3.92 48.41
N ILE A 1218 -92.53 4.33 49.55
CA ILE A 1218 -92.53 3.57 50.79
C ILE A 1218 -93.95 3.37 51.23
N LYS A 1219 -94.37 2.11 51.33
CA LYS A 1219 -95.68 1.73 51.84
C LYS A 1219 -95.51 1.11 53.22
N TYR A 1220 -96.33 1.50 54.17
CA TYR A 1220 -96.24 0.99 55.53
C TYR A 1220 -97.57 1.03 56.27
N TYR A 1221 -97.70 0.15 57.23
CA TYR A 1221 -98.80 0.04 58.14
C TYR A 1221 -98.57 0.90 59.39
N ASP A 1222 -99.66 1.45 59.91
CA ASP A 1222 -99.65 2.23 61.14
C ASP A 1222 -100.90 1.92 61.96
N TRP A 1223 -100.82 2.04 63.29
CA TRP A 1223 -101.90 1.67 64.20
C TRP A 1223 -102.33 2.89 65.02
N TYR A 1224 -103.64 3.12 65.09
CA TYR A 1224 -104.21 4.27 65.76
C TYR A 1224 -105.31 3.87 66.75
N ILE A 1225 -105.30 4.49 67.93
CA ILE A 1225 -106.40 4.41 68.91
C ILE A 1225 -107.33 5.60 68.71
N PHE A 1226 -108.61 5.28 68.60
CA PHE A 1226 -109.68 6.21 68.36
C PHE A 1226 -110.67 6.15 69.54
N LEU A 1227 -110.89 7.26 70.23
CA LEU A 1227 -111.89 7.32 71.32
C LEU A 1227 -113.22 7.80 70.77
N GLN A 1228 -114.23 6.94 70.81
CA GLN A 1228 -115.56 7.17 70.25
C GLN A 1228 -116.26 8.43 70.80
N ALA A 1229 -115.93 8.84 72.03
CA ALA A 1229 -116.44 10.07 72.66
C ALA A 1229 -115.98 11.36 71.97
N PHE A 1230 -114.79 11.35 71.36
CA PHE A 1230 -114.22 12.50 70.65
C PHE A 1230 -115.03 12.84 69.39
N GLU A 1231 -115.47 11.80 68.67
CA GLU A 1231 -116.23 11.91 67.43
C GLU A 1231 -117.68 12.29 67.62
N PHE A 1232 -118.34 11.67 68.60
CA PHE A 1232 -119.75 11.95 68.86
C PHE A 1232 -119.97 13.43 69.22
N LYS A 1233 -119.06 14.00 70.02
CA LYS A 1233 -119.12 15.41 70.37
C LYS A 1233 -118.85 16.34 69.18
N ARG A 1234 -117.85 16.03 68.35
CA ARG A 1234 -117.55 16.76 67.11
C ARG A 1234 -118.77 16.85 66.18
N GLN A 1235 -119.51 15.76 66.04
CA GLN A 1235 -120.59 15.61 65.07
C GLN A 1235 -121.92 16.21 65.56
N TYR A 1236 -122.21 16.17 66.87
CA TYR A 1236 -123.54 16.51 67.41
C TYR A 1236 -123.57 17.58 68.51
N GLY A 1237 -122.43 17.97 69.08
CA GLY A 1237 -122.34 18.83 70.27
C GLY A 1237 -122.83 20.28 70.12
N THR A 1238 -123.31 20.68 68.93
CA THR A 1238 -123.90 22.01 68.69
C THR A 1238 -125.35 21.97 68.21
N ILE A 1239 -125.94 20.79 67.95
CA ILE A 1239 -127.16 20.69 67.12
C ILE A 1239 -128.46 20.50 67.93
N TRP A 1240 -128.44 20.07 69.19
CA TRP A 1240 -129.67 19.76 69.91
C TRP A 1240 -130.01 20.77 71.01
N ARG A 1241 -130.93 21.71 70.70
CA ARG A 1241 -131.69 22.53 71.65
C ARG A 1241 -133.15 22.01 71.66
N GLU A 1242 -133.70 21.75 72.85
CA GLU A 1242 -135.11 21.43 73.24
C GLU A 1242 -135.51 19.97 73.63
N PRO A 1243 -136.49 19.79 74.56
CA PRO A 1243 -136.34 18.86 75.69
C PRO A 1243 -137.15 17.56 75.59
N MET A 1244 -136.47 16.43 75.66
CA MET A 1244 -136.99 15.20 76.31
C MET A 1244 -135.97 14.77 77.35
N GLY A 1245 -136.43 14.58 78.58
CA GLY A 1245 -135.63 14.66 79.81
C GLY A 1245 -134.46 13.69 79.94
N GLY A 1246 -133.39 14.20 80.55
CA GLY A 1246 -132.23 13.44 81.06
C GLY A 1246 -130.99 13.54 80.18
N TYR A 1247 -129.85 13.89 80.79
CA TYR A 1247 -128.48 13.89 80.24
C TYR A 1247 -127.96 15.20 79.61
N THR A 1248 -127.78 16.18 80.48
CA THR A 1248 -127.11 17.49 80.30
C THR A 1248 -125.57 17.45 80.31
N LEU A 1249 -124.92 16.29 80.13
CA LEU A 1249 -123.48 16.11 80.45
C LEU A 1249 -122.47 16.41 79.31
N MET A 1250 -122.89 16.78 78.09
CA MET A 1250 -121.96 16.88 76.94
C MET A 1250 -121.75 18.29 76.36
N ASN A 1251 -122.37 19.33 76.92
CA ASN A 1251 -122.35 20.68 76.32
C ASN A 1251 -121.17 21.59 76.74
N SER A 1252 -120.16 21.14 77.49
CA SER A 1252 -119.19 22.09 78.12
C SER A 1252 -117.69 21.74 78.12
N SER A 1253 -117.17 20.98 77.15
CA SER A 1253 -115.71 20.70 77.07
C SER A 1253 -114.97 21.25 75.83
N ASP A 1254 -114.28 22.37 75.98
CA ASP A 1254 -113.49 23.01 74.91
C ASP A 1254 -112.27 22.15 74.53
N ILE A 1255 -112.21 21.67 73.28
CA ILE A 1255 -111.03 21.01 72.69
C ILE A 1255 -110.39 22.03 71.74
N GLU A 1256 -109.19 22.53 72.06
CA GLU A 1256 -108.41 23.41 71.18
C GLU A 1256 -107.55 22.59 70.21
N PHE A 1257 -107.54 22.98 68.93
CA PHE A 1257 -106.71 22.38 67.88
C PHE A 1257 -105.41 23.18 67.71
N HIS A 1258 -104.27 22.49 67.55
CA HIS A 1258 -102.94 23.10 67.41
C HIS A 1258 -102.44 23.12 65.97
N LYS A 1259 -101.76 24.19 65.56
CA LYS A 1259 -101.20 24.37 64.21
C LYS A 1259 -99.85 23.65 64.09
N TRP A 1260 -99.46 23.28 62.87
CA TRP A 1260 -98.12 22.72 62.59
C TRP A 1260 -96.98 23.56 63.17
N ASN A 1261 -97.13 24.88 63.07
CA ASN A 1261 -96.14 25.85 63.55
C ASN A 1261 -96.01 25.91 65.08
N ASP A 1262 -96.92 25.26 65.82
CA ASP A 1262 -96.84 25.19 67.29
C ASP A 1262 -95.73 24.23 67.75
N PHE A 1263 -95.33 23.27 66.90
CA PHE A 1263 -94.25 22.30 67.17
C PHE A 1263 -93.01 22.54 66.30
N TYR A 1264 -93.15 23.26 65.17
CA TYR A 1264 -92.03 23.57 64.27
C TYR A 1264 -91.99 25.05 63.95
N THR A 1265 -90.99 25.74 64.50
CA THR A 1265 -90.77 27.15 64.18
C THR A 1265 -90.42 27.31 62.69
N GLN A 1266 -90.87 28.40 62.09
CA GLN A 1266 -90.51 28.75 60.71
C GLN A 1266 -88.98 28.82 60.52
N GLU A 1267 -88.23 29.16 61.57
CA GLU A 1267 -86.77 29.15 61.59
C GLU A 1267 -86.18 27.74 61.39
N LYS A 1268 -86.68 26.72 62.11
CA LYS A 1268 -86.26 25.32 61.91
C LYS A 1268 -86.60 24.86 60.48
N ILE A 1269 -87.76 25.23 59.95
CA ILE A 1269 -88.20 24.89 58.59
C ILE A 1269 -87.32 25.55 57.52
N ASN A 1270 -86.96 26.83 57.68
CA ASN A 1270 -86.09 27.53 56.73
C ASN A 1270 -84.67 26.93 56.75
N LYS A 1271 -84.16 26.56 57.93
CA LYS A 1271 -82.88 25.86 58.06
C LYS A 1271 -82.83 24.49 57.37
N ILE A 1272 -83.96 23.85 57.06
CA ILE A 1272 -83.98 22.60 56.28
C ILE A 1272 -83.65 22.86 54.80
N LYS A 1273 -83.90 24.06 54.27
CA LYS A 1273 -83.80 24.36 52.83
C LYS A 1273 -82.54 25.13 52.42
N THR A 1274 -81.87 25.78 53.37
CA THR A 1274 -80.76 26.70 53.07
C THR A 1274 -79.40 26.02 53.30
N TYR A 1275 -78.49 26.17 52.33
CA TYR A 1275 -77.08 25.81 52.46
C TYR A 1275 -76.20 27.07 52.42
N THR A 1276 -75.25 27.18 53.35
CA THR A 1276 -74.18 28.20 53.33
C THR A 1276 -72.82 27.49 53.43
N PRO A 1277 -71.91 27.64 52.46
CA PRO A 1277 -70.57 27.06 52.52
C PRO A 1277 -69.75 27.59 53.70
N VAL A 1278 -68.92 26.73 54.29
CA VAL A 1278 -67.90 27.13 55.27
C VAL A 1278 -66.80 27.88 54.52
N THR A 1279 -66.70 29.19 54.76
CA THR A 1279 -65.62 30.03 54.24
C THR A 1279 -64.39 29.92 55.15
N GLU A 1280 -63.24 29.61 54.57
CA GLU A 1280 -61.92 29.76 55.21
C GLU A 1280 -61.21 31.03 54.74
#